data_AF-A0A976PG35-F1
#
_entry.id   AF-A0A976PG35-F1
#
_cell.length_a   1.000
_cell.length_b   1.000
_cell.length_c   1.000
_cell.angle_alpha   90.00
_cell.angle_beta   90.00
_cell.angle_gamma   90.00
#
_symmetry.space_group_name_H-M   'P 1'
#
loop_
_entity.id
_entity.type
_entity.pdbx_description
1 polymer ?
#
loop_
_entity_poly.entity_id
_entity_poly.type
_entity_poly.pdbx_seq_one_letter_code
_entity_poly.pdbx_strand_id
1 'polypeptide(L)'
;MRVKAIVAQLLILSLFITSCSSFQNSSFNLFGFRTIAGIEDDLQYYLGVDRFHYYITEYSHNMEGKIPEDAMAAIKKISAKQLFAEGYTVDQLKNAHNYDKMITDWLKKYHPEISFNQTDMQWGYNFLKNKLNEAFAVKETKLKGDLVNPDFAPTPARPQVLTIANINPEELTLDSGHYISNRTTRAMFWEAAETGKTVEFHLGDSREFMKHIQQSGAEVIAEINPMAANYNKQFVVKYPGENTYRYAVTNIGGADRLEHMIHSLALSNLAGGNLQNKVVVHGDLQEFHKRMTAKLTEQMEHLPNADRVIIGQRGAIDGQFNLFWKLQGLQNMYEQDPTKLKLRVGADQFEQIEDMFEKTSSPKFSVHDHKKVIEKNYEKVKGLVEADPNMMPAIYKQFDYDTTQVQMTDFVFKNSQGKSVRWRVLGNVWGDEVVPLAQALKNTGHKEITYIGTAGAVPGKGYKVGDLVVPAYVQDGTSKLRVHGDVMDIDLAKVGGAVEHVGSPFEETFDWLDLVKQRSDFVEIESSYLRRIFNGTDDNLRFYLLISDILGSEGETLASASSSKRRKALNAILDTMFARDKAKIPKPVDVPLNSAHMKLRSLIDKLYNKKGKVFQHYVQSHFKGKPVPSEEALKSFVDSVDNFSDDFFSKRVVSTSEVLSYIVRDISENLPVPTLGVSQEFLDGAWHPKTDKLKVQIYSSNTEILEQYRQIVEKYEDAIGDISKWAEIEVVRGPPPEGMVALKATNNIEPDYLVKAFTRASFMQGGLDYDVTYNGALKYHILPTNKSTNVCEVGNKFCSLAYYAPDPRTKDLLGEITEVEGFNPEQRLKDAIADLSDELKYKGNDEEWKAVAKLKKVNSLPDGKMAEIVPVFSNTEGLVIEVRITPQGLKNPMVVAEEMAHLKQIVDEPFMHPIHWAEITLNAQYGSKRSAMLLAEAEVDAMEKVRYDILDVEEGSQVDEYIKARKAQGEKLVKSVKKEVTAENKMRKTITNRYKALLKQLEDSPKKLDDYIAAGDRVNARKLIDSFMPWEEMEPTEVALWTRWLDAMEHPATQSSKKTLVFRGLADDLVRESNDGGHFLMSKLLTKNQGNYTRRLRSLKTYHGKLGKMARGEVPLKVDSYTAMMKGHSHDPVASPFLSTSVADVADNFADEWSGSGDNIKKIAAIHIDKRRIMTNLVSDYREAERLIPLIVFPDEIVHIEQATESYDSNFMNKLYGNVKQKIGREVKSEEKVQSNNAIDRLKNTKAWWESVNPAGLTPNNVGTTCRDMVESIMGL
;
A
#
# COMPACT_ATOMS: atom_id res chain seq x y z
N MET A 1 -39.11 54.43 -52.32
CA MET A 1 -38.02 53.62 -52.94
C MET A 1 -36.67 54.26 -52.63
N ARG A 2 -36.12 54.04 -51.43
CA ARG A 2 -34.72 54.31 -51.01
C ARG A 2 -34.39 53.80 -49.58
N VAL A 3 -35.10 52.77 -49.10
CA VAL A 3 -34.94 52.24 -47.72
C VAL A 3 -34.73 50.72 -47.66
N LYS A 4 -34.87 49.98 -48.76
CA LYS A 4 -34.64 48.51 -48.78
C LYS A 4 -33.21 48.07 -49.14
N ALA A 5 -32.27 49.00 -49.38
CA ALA A 5 -30.88 48.67 -49.70
C ALA A 5 -29.91 48.74 -48.50
N ILE A 6 -30.30 49.37 -47.37
CA ILE A 6 -29.40 49.56 -46.21
C ILE A 6 -29.51 48.42 -45.19
N VAL A 7 -30.63 47.69 -45.15
CA VAL A 7 -30.81 46.57 -44.19
C VAL A 7 -30.17 45.25 -44.68
N ALA A 8 -29.98 45.07 -45.99
CA ALA A 8 -29.33 43.87 -46.53
C ALA A 8 -27.79 43.90 -46.47
N GLN A 9 -27.16 45.09 -46.39
CA GLN A 9 -25.70 45.23 -46.26
C GLN A 9 -25.20 45.15 -44.81
N LEU A 10 -26.07 45.34 -43.80
CA LEU A 10 -25.70 45.22 -42.38
C LEU A 10 -25.77 43.78 -41.84
N LEU A 11 -26.38 42.83 -42.57
CA LEU A 11 -26.55 41.43 -42.13
C LEU A 11 -25.50 40.46 -42.70
N ILE A 12 -24.69 40.89 -43.68
CA ILE A 12 -23.60 40.07 -44.25
C ILE A 12 -22.23 40.42 -43.63
N LEU A 13 -22.11 41.56 -42.93
CA LEU A 13 -20.85 41.98 -42.30
C LEU A 13 -20.65 41.51 -40.84
N SER A 14 -21.63 40.87 -40.21
CA SER A 14 -21.57 40.43 -38.79
C SER A 14 -21.25 38.94 -38.58
N LEU A 15 -20.95 38.18 -39.63
CA LEU A 15 -20.63 36.73 -39.54
C LEU A 15 -19.16 36.36 -39.88
N PHE A 16 -18.24 37.33 -40.02
CA PHE A 16 -16.84 37.08 -40.37
C PHE A 16 -15.79 37.75 -39.46
N ILE A 17 -16.06 37.88 -38.15
CA ILE A 17 -15.02 38.31 -37.18
C ILE A 17 -15.06 37.42 -35.93
N THR A 18 -14.52 36.20 -36.04
CA THR A 18 -13.77 35.48 -34.97
C THR A 18 -13.14 34.23 -35.57
N SER A 19 -12.04 34.38 -36.32
CA SER A 19 -11.06 33.32 -36.55
C SER A 19 -9.81 33.91 -37.17
N CYS A 20 -8.85 34.35 -36.34
CA CYS A 20 -7.48 34.52 -36.76
C CYS A 20 -6.85 33.13 -36.91
N SER A 21 -6.94 32.56 -38.11
CA SER A 21 -6.07 31.48 -38.56
C SER A 21 -5.51 31.89 -39.91
N SER A 22 -4.23 32.26 -39.93
CA SER A 22 -3.48 32.55 -41.15
C SER A 22 -3.30 31.26 -41.95
N PHE A 23 -4.07 31.12 -43.02
CA PHE A 23 -3.78 30.19 -44.11
C PHE A 23 -2.66 30.79 -44.98
N GLN A 24 -1.46 30.22 -44.89
CA GLN A 24 -0.44 30.40 -45.91
C GLN A 24 -0.47 29.16 -46.83
N ASN A 25 -0.95 29.38 -48.05
CA ASN A 25 -0.89 28.40 -49.13
C ASN A 25 0.58 28.23 -49.55
N SER A 26 1.19 27.09 -49.22
CA SER A 26 2.29 26.55 -50.03
C SER A 26 2.18 25.02 -50.10
N SER A 27 2.45 24.54 -51.29
CA SER A 27 2.14 23.25 -51.89
C SER A 27 2.87 22.03 -51.30
N PHE A 28 2.14 20.91 -51.25
CA PHE A 28 2.60 19.51 -51.25
C PHE A 28 3.76 19.10 -50.30
N ASN A 29 3.39 18.56 -49.13
CA ASN A 29 4.02 17.37 -48.55
C ASN A 29 2.99 16.64 -47.68
N LEU A 30 2.73 15.36 -47.98
CA LEU A 30 1.98 14.43 -47.13
C LEU A 30 2.75 14.21 -45.82
N PHE A 31 2.02 14.10 -44.70
CA PHE A 31 2.47 14.09 -43.28
C PHE A 31 2.68 15.47 -42.64
N GLY A 32 1.59 16.22 -42.48
CA GLY A 32 1.54 17.41 -41.63
C GLY A 32 1.06 17.08 -40.21
N PHE A 33 1.95 17.17 -39.23
CA PHE A 33 1.57 17.32 -37.83
C PHE A 33 0.80 18.64 -37.68
N ARG A 34 -0.37 18.61 -37.03
CA ARG A 34 -1.04 19.85 -36.59
C ARG A 34 -0.21 20.47 -35.48
N THR A 35 0.56 21.51 -35.78
CA THR A 35 1.09 22.41 -34.76
C THR A 35 -0.06 23.22 -34.16
N ILE A 36 -0.26 23.09 -32.85
CA ILE A 36 -1.16 23.94 -32.07
C ILE A 36 -0.52 25.32 -32.00
N ALA A 37 -1.26 26.37 -32.33
CA ALA A 37 -0.82 27.75 -32.13
C ALA A 37 -0.49 28.01 -30.64
N GLY A 38 0.75 28.44 -30.36
CA GLY A 38 1.08 29.27 -29.19
C GLY A 38 1.77 28.65 -27.97
N ILE A 39 2.35 27.43 -27.99
CA ILE A 39 3.24 27.00 -26.89
C ILE A 39 4.63 27.66 -27.00
N GLU A 40 5.05 28.00 -28.23
CA GLU A 40 6.42 28.41 -28.51
C GLU A 40 6.76 29.86 -28.18
N ASP A 41 5.81 30.80 -28.16
CA ASP A 41 6.16 32.22 -27.94
C ASP A 41 6.01 32.65 -26.47
N ASP A 42 4.88 32.33 -25.83
CA ASP A 42 4.57 32.83 -24.47
C ASP A 42 5.46 32.17 -23.41
N LEU A 43 5.47 30.83 -23.29
CA LEU A 43 6.29 30.12 -22.30
C LEU A 43 7.79 30.37 -22.49
N GLN A 44 8.27 30.43 -23.75
CA GLN A 44 9.67 30.72 -24.05
C GLN A 44 10.06 32.14 -23.65
N TYR A 45 9.14 33.10 -23.73
CA TYR A 45 9.35 34.44 -23.22
C TYR A 45 9.57 34.43 -21.69
N TYR A 46 8.66 33.81 -20.93
CA TYR A 46 8.82 33.69 -19.46
C TYR A 46 10.11 32.97 -19.07
N LEU A 47 10.44 31.86 -19.76
CA LEU A 47 11.69 31.13 -19.55
C LEU A 47 12.91 32.00 -19.86
N GLY A 48 12.85 32.80 -20.92
CA GLY A 48 13.88 33.74 -21.31
C GLY A 48 14.11 34.83 -20.27
N VAL A 49 13.04 35.39 -19.69
CA VAL A 49 13.11 36.38 -18.60
C VAL A 49 13.70 35.75 -17.34
N ASP A 50 13.24 34.55 -16.94
CA ASP A 50 13.76 33.87 -15.75
C ASP A 50 15.25 33.55 -15.88
N ARG A 51 15.65 33.05 -17.06
CA ARG A 51 17.05 32.80 -17.41
C ARG A 51 17.91 34.06 -17.33
N PHE A 52 17.44 35.18 -17.87
CA PHE A 52 18.18 36.43 -17.83
C PHE A 52 18.29 37.00 -16.42
N HIS A 53 17.21 36.94 -15.63
CA HIS A 53 17.23 37.34 -14.22
C HIS A 53 18.20 36.48 -13.39
N TYR A 54 18.18 35.16 -13.59
CA TYR A 54 19.14 34.25 -12.97
C TYR A 54 20.59 34.64 -13.33
N TYR A 55 20.85 34.94 -14.60
CA TYR A 55 22.16 35.42 -15.05
C TYR A 55 22.58 36.73 -14.37
N ILE A 56 21.68 37.72 -14.26
CA ILE A 56 21.95 39.00 -13.59
C ILE A 56 22.38 38.78 -12.13
N THR A 57 21.75 37.82 -11.45
CA THR A 57 22.08 37.49 -10.05
C THR A 57 23.48 36.88 -9.94
N GLU A 58 23.82 35.91 -10.80
CA GLU A 58 25.15 35.32 -10.86
C GLU A 58 26.22 36.34 -11.27
N TYR A 59 25.88 37.19 -12.24
CA TYR A 59 26.73 38.27 -12.73
C TYR A 59 27.06 39.26 -11.63
N SER A 60 26.06 39.73 -10.88
CA SER A 60 26.26 40.73 -9.82
C SER A 60 27.17 40.19 -8.71
N HIS A 61 27.00 38.92 -8.31
CA HIS A 61 27.86 38.29 -7.32
C HIS A 61 29.31 38.14 -7.80
N ASN A 62 29.51 37.76 -9.07
CA ASN A 62 30.84 37.52 -9.62
C ASN A 62 31.59 38.79 -10.04
N MET A 63 30.86 39.86 -10.36
CA MET A 63 31.41 41.16 -10.77
C MET A 63 31.53 42.15 -9.60
N GLU A 64 31.12 41.75 -8.40
CA GLU A 64 31.23 42.56 -7.19
C GLU A 64 32.70 42.95 -6.93
N GLY A 65 32.95 44.25 -6.72
CA GLY A 65 34.29 44.81 -6.60
C GLY A 65 35.11 44.87 -7.90
N LYS A 66 34.57 44.44 -9.04
CA LYS A 66 35.25 44.50 -10.36
C LYS A 66 34.70 45.58 -11.30
N ILE A 67 33.49 46.08 -11.04
CA ILE A 67 32.86 47.20 -11.76
C ILE A 67 32.53 48.33 -10.75
N PRO A 68 32.21 49.56 -11.22
CA PRO A 68 31.83 50.66 -10.34
C PRO A 68 30.70 50.29 -9.36
N GLU A 69 30.81 50.74 -8.11
CA GLU A 69 29.90 50.36 -7.02
C GLU A 69 28.46 50.82 -7.25
N ASP A 70 28.29 52.01 -7.82
CA ASP A 70 27.00 52.57 -8.24
C ASP A 70 26.36 51.74 -9.38
N ALA A 71 27.15 51.32 -10.37
CA ALA A 71 26.69 50.40 -11.42
C ALA A 71 26.25 49.07 -10.82
N MET A 72 27.03 48.50 -9.90
CA MET A 72 26.70 47.25 -9.23
C MET A 72 25.42 47.38 -8.38
N ALA A 73 25.27 48.47 -7.63
CA ALA A 73 24.07 48.74 -6.84
C ALA A 73 22.82 48.89 -7.71
N ALA A 74 22.93 49.45 -8.92
CA ALA A 74 21.85 49.51 -9.89
C ALA A 74 21.50 48.12 -10.44
N ILE A 75 22.50 47.31 -10.82
CA ILE A 75 22.30 45.95 -11.34
C ILE A 75 21.61 45.04 -10.30
N LYS A 76 22.06 45.09 -9.03
CA LYS A 76 21.47 44.28 -7.94
C LYS A 76 19.98 44.59 -7.69
N LYS A 77 19.50 45.75 -8.12
CA LYS A 77 18.09 46.16 -7.99
C LYS A 77 17.21 45.72 -9.16
N ILE A 78 17.77 45.13 -10.21
CA ILE A 78 16.99 44.68 -11.37
C ILE A 78 16.14 43.47 -10.96
N SER A 79 14.83 43.67 -10.92
CA SER A 79 13.83 42.64 -10.60
C SER A 79 13.24 42.01 -11.87
N ALA A 80 12.70 40.80 -11.74
CA ALA A 80 11.97 40.14 -12.83
C ALA A 80 10.83 41.02 -13.39
N LYS A 81 10.11 41.75 -12.52
CA LYS A 81 9.02 42.67 -12.91
C LYS A 81 9.52 43.80 -13.82
N GLN A 82 10.71 44.34 -13.57
CA GLN A 82 11.32 45.34 -14.46
C GLN A 82 11.69 44.72 -15.80
N LEU A 83 12.24 43.49 -15.82
CA LEU A 83 12.57 42.80 -17.07
C LEU A 83 11.34 42.52 -17.93
N PHE A 84 10.18 42.20 -17.33
CA PHE A 84 8.92 42.11 -18.05
C PHE A 84 8.51 43.46 -18.65
N ALA A 85 8.64 44.55 -17.90
CA ALA A 85 8.31 45.90 -18.36
C ALA A 85 9.22 46.41 -19.49
N GLU A 86 10.44 45.87 -19.64
CA GLU A 86 11.33 46.21 -20.76
C GLU A 86 10.82 45.73 -22.11
N GLY A 87 10.00 44.68 -22.15
CA GLY A 87 9.46 44.14 -23.40
C GLY A 87 10.51 43.54 -24.34
N TYR A 88 11.56 42.89 -23.81
CA TYR A 88 12.53 42.16 -24.62
C TYR A 88 11.87 41.11 -25.52
N THR A 89 12.39 40.87 -26.72
CA THR A 89 11.87 39.80 -27.59
C THR A 89 12.42 38.43 -27.18
N VAL A 90 11.70 37.36 -27.55
CA VAL A 90 12.17 35.97 -27.35
C VAL A 90 13.57 35.78 -27.95
N ASP A 91 13.83 36.30 -29.16
CA ASP A 91 15.14 36.21 -29.82
C ASP A 91 16.27 36.88 -29.03
N GLN A 92 16.00 38.03 -28.38
CA GLN A 92 16.98 38.69 -27.51
C GLN A 92 17.26 37.82 -26.28
N LEU A 93 16.21 37.27 -25.67
CA LEU A 93 16.31 36.48 -24.44
C LEU A 93 16.84 35.05 -24.68
N LYS A 94 16.79 34.53 -25.91
CA LYS A 94 17.17 33.15 -26.27
C LYS A 94 18.67 32.88 -26.15
N ASN A 95 19.51 33.89 -26.36
CA ASN A 95 20.97 33.72 -26.39
C ASN A 95 21.65 34.45 -25.24
N ALA A 96 22.11 33.70 -24.23
CA ALA A 96 22.81 34.20 -23.05
C ALA A 96 24.13 34.91 -23.36
N HIS A 97 24.70 34.74 -24.56
CA HIS A 97 25.88 35.52 -24.99
C HIS A 97 25.56 37.01 -25.18
N ASN A 98 24.29 37.38 -25.33
CA ASN A 98 23.87 38.78 -25.46
C ASN A 98 23.67 39.48 -24.10
N TYR A 99 23.66 38.74 -22.99
CA TYR A 99 23.21 39.26 -21.70
C TYR A 99 24.08 40.39 -21.13
N ASP A 100 25.41 40.32 -21.28
CA ASP A 100 26.30 41.42 -20.84
C ASP A 100 25.97 42.74 -21.55
N LYS A 101 25.67 42.65 -22.86
CA LYS A 101 25.24 43.80 -23.65
C LYS A 101 23.88 44.29 -23.20
N MET A 102 22.93 43.39 -22.93
CA MET A 102 21.60 43.76 -22.44
C MET A 102 21.66 44.48 -21.09
N ILE A 103 22.51 44.03 -20.16
CA ILE A 103 22.76 44.71 -18.88
C ILE A 103 23.37 46.10 -19.13
N THR A 104 24.35 46.20 -20.02
CA THR A 104 24.99 47.47 -20.39
C THR A 104 23.98 48.46 -20.99
N ASP A 105 23.14 47.99 -21.91
CA ASP A 105 22.13 48.80 -22.58
C ASP A 105 21.05 49.25 -21.59
N TRP A 106 20.67 48.38 -20.63
CA TRP A 106 19.74 48.71 -19.55
C TRP A 106 20.30 49.81 -18.64
N LEU A 107 21.56 49.69 -18.19
CA LEU A 107 22.21 50.71 -17.36
C LEU A 107 22.30 52.05 -18.08
N LYS A 108 22.69 52.06 -19.36
CA LYS A 108 22.73 53.31 -20.14
C LYS A 108 21.36 53.98 -20.28
N LYS A 109 20.29 53.19 -20.34
CA LYS A 109 18.91 53.68 -20.48
C LYS A 109 18.37 54.28 -19.19
N TYR A 110 18.57 53.62 -18.05
CA TYR A 110 17.96 54.02 -16.77
C TYR A 110 18.89 54.77 -15.82
N HIS A 111 20.21 54.61 -16.00
CA HIS A 111 21.26 55.22 -15.18
C HIS A 111 22.35 55.86 -16.05
N PRO A 112 22.00 56.80 -16.96
CA PRO A 112 22.97 57.45 -17.86
C PRO A 112 24.04 58.26 -17.11
N GLU A 113 23.82 58.58 -15.85
CA GLU A 113 24.75 59.27 -14.96
C GLU A 113 25.96 58.42 -14.52
N ILE A 114 25.84 57.09 -14.60
CA ILE A 114 26.89 56.17 -14.14
C ILE A 114 27.94 56.00 -15.26
N SER A 115 29.20 56.31 -14.96
CA SER A 115 30.31 56.20 -15.91
C SER A 115 31.02 54.84 -15.79
N PHE A 116 31.08 54.08 -16.89
CA PHE A 116 31.74 52.78 -16.94
C PHE A 116 32.25 52.46 -18.35
N ASN A 117 33.30 51.64 -18.48
CA ASN A 117 33.72 51.13 -19.80
C ASN A 117 32.94 49.86 -20.14
N GLN A 118 32.51 49.74 -21.40
CA GLN A 118 31.76 48.57 -21.87
C GLN A 118 32.56 47.26 -21.74
N THR A 119 33.89 47.32 -21.82
CA THR A 119 34.77 46.15 -21.61
C THR A 119 34.75 45.66 -20.17
N ASP A 120 34.59 46.56 -19.20
CA ASP A 120 34.60 46.24 -17.77
C ASP A 120 33.31 45.48 -17.38
N MET A 121 32.26 45.65 -18.18
CA MET A 121 30.96 44.99 -18.00
C MET A 121 30.91 43.57 -18.58
N GLN A 122 31.95 43.08 -19.25
CA GLN A 122 31.93 41.76 -19.88
C GLN A 122 32.29 40.65 -18.88
N TRP A 123 31.39 39.68 -18.69
CA TRP A 123 31.68 38.48 -17.91
C TRP A 123 32.07 37.34 -18.85
N GLY A 124 33.38 37.05 -18.92
CA GLY A 124 33.95 36.02 -19.81
C GLY A 124 33.61 34.56 -19.48
N TYR A 125 32.62 34.30 -18.62
CA TYR A 125 32.27 32.96 -18.16
C TYR A 125 31.33 32.22 -19.13
N ASN A 126 31.88 31.90 -20.31
CA ASN A 126 31.13 31.27 -21.41
C ASN A 126 30.52 29.91 -21.06
N PHE A 127 31.07 29.19 -20.08
CA PHE A 127 30.52 27.92 -19.62
C PHE A 127 29.09 28.10 -19.07
N LEU A 128 28.86 29.09 -18.20
CA LEU A 128 27.52 29.37 -17.66
C LEU A 128 26.57 29.80 -18.77
N LYS A 129 26.99 30.70 -19.66
CA LYS A 129 26.18 31.16 -20.80
C LYS A 129 25.73 29.98 -21.68
N ASN A 130 26.63 29.07 -22.01
CA ASN A 130 26.30 27.86 -22.77
C ASN A 130 25.31 26.96 -22.02
N LYS A 131 25.54 26.75 -20.71
CA LYS A 131 24.63 25.97 -19.87
C LYS A 131 23.23 26.60 -19.78
N LEU A 132 23.15 27.92 -19.68
CA LEU A 132 21.88 28.66 -19.68
C LEU A 132 21.15 28.57 -21.01
N ASN A 133 21.85 28.50 -22.14
CA ASN A 133 21.21 28.28 -23.45
C ASN A 133 20.60 26.86 -23.56
N GLU A 134 21.15 25.87 -22.86
CA GLU A 134 20.61 24.50 -22.83
C GLU A 134 19.49 24.29 -21.79
N ALA A 135 19.49 25.12 -20.73
CA ALA A 135 18.49 25.19 -19.67
C ALA A 135 17.42 26.26 -19.97
N PHE A 136 16.39 26.35 -19.11
CA PHE A 136 15.25 27.25 -19.29
C PHE A 136 14.66 27.14 -20.70
N ALA A 137 14.41 25.91 -21.13
CA ALA A 137 13.98 25.63 -22.50
C ALA A 137 12.89 24.56 -22.51
N VAL A 138 11.95 24.71 -23.43
CA VAL A 138 10.99 23.65 -23.78
C VAL A 138 11.66 22.69 -24.76
N LYS A 139 11.59 21.38 -24.48
CA LYS A 139 12.11 20.31 -25.32
C LYS A 139 11.00 19.33 -25.69
N GLU A 140 11.15 18.68 -26.83
CA GLU A 140 10.27 17.56 -27.20
C GLU A 140 10.34 16.48 -26.11
N THR A 141 9.17 16.01 -25.67
CA THR A 141 9.11 14.99 -24.64
C THR A 141 9.65 13.65 -25.13
N LYS A 142 10.37 12.95 -24.25
CA LYS A 142 10.80 11.56 -24.47
C LYS A 142 9.77 10.53 -23.99
N LEU A 143 8.67 11.00 -23.40
CA LEU A 143 7.57 10.16 -22.96
C LEU A 143 6.75 9.76 -24.18
N LYS A 144 7.10 8.62 -24.79
CA LYS A 144 6.43 8.06 -25.97
C LYS A 144 6.05 6.60 -25.68
N GLY A 145 4.79 6.24 -25.93
CA GLY A 145 4.29 4.87 -25.86
C GLY A 145 3.09 4.70 -24.95
N ASP A 146 2.13 3.88 -25.38
CA ASP A 146 0.90 3.57 -24.64
C ASP A 146 1.22 2.56 -23.52
N LEU A 147 0.95 2.95 -22.28
CA LEU A 147 1.05 2.09 -21.08
C LEU A 147 -0.30 1.54 -20.65
N VAL A 148 -1.38 2.13 -21.16
CA VAL A 148 -2.75 1.67 -20.99
C VAL A 148 -3.54 1.83 -22.30
N ASN A 149 -4.52 0.96 -22.50
CA ASN A 149 -5.58 1.09 -23.48
C ASN A 149 -6.65 2.06 -22.93
N PRO A 150 -6.82 3.25 -23.54
CA PRO A 150 -7.74 4.27 -23.06
C PRO A 150 -9.21 3.85 -23.16
N ASP A 151 -9.56 2.91 -24.04
CA ASP A 151 -10.95 2.50 -24.27
C ASP A 151 -11.56 1.74 -23.07
N PHE A 152 -10.70 1.16 -22.23
CA PHE A 152 -11.11 0.34 -21.07
C PHE A 152 -10.60 0.90 -19.73
N ALA A 153 -9.81 1.98 -19.79
CA ALA A 153 -9.24 2.65 -18.64
C ALA A 153 -10.33 3.14 -17.66
N PRO A 154 -10.15 2.94 -16.33
CA PRO A 154 -11.07 3.53 -15.35
C PRO A 154 -11.02 5.04 -15.40
N THR A 155 -12.09 5.68 -14.92
CA THR A 155 -12.03 7.10 -14.56
C THR A 155 -10.95 7.29 -13.49
N PRO A 156 -9.97 8.17 -13.70
CA PRO A 156 -8.94 8.45 -12.71
C PRO A 156 -9.55 8.95 -11.40
N ALA A 157 -8.87 8.70 -10.28
CA ALA A 157 -9.25 9.26 -8.99
C ALA A 157 -9.34 10.79 -9.08
N ARG A 158 -10.31 11.39 -8.39
CA ARG A 158 -10.45 12.84 -8.35
C ARG A 158 -9.22 13.45 -7.66
N PRO A 159 -8.56 14.45 -8.27
CA PRO A 159 -7.43 15.09 -7.62
C PRO A 159 -7.86 15.87 -6.37
N GLN A 160 -6.92 16.04 -5.45
CA GLN A 160 -7.07 16.98 -4.35
C GLN A 160 -6.80 18.40 -4.85
N VAL A 161 -7.75 19.30 -4.68
CA VAL A 161 -7.56 20.73 -4.96
C VAL A 161 -6.91 21.40 -3.76
N LEU A 162 -5.83 22.14 -4.00
CA LEU A 162 -5.10 22.85 -2.95
C LEU A 162 -5.38 24.36 -2.99
N THR A 163 -5.39 24.96 -1.80
CA THR A 163 -5.35 26.41 -1.62
C THR A 163 -3.92 26.81 -1.29
N ILE A 164 -3.36 27.72 -2.09
CA ILE A 164 -1.99 28.20 -1.89
C ILE A 164 -2.00 29.33 -0.86
N ALA A 165 -1.19 29.22 0.18
CA ALA A 165 -0.95 30.33 1.10
C ALA A 165 -0.08 31.40 0.45
N ASN A 166 -0.36 32.67 0.71
CA ASN A 166 0.52 33.76 0.26
C ASN A 166 1.75 33.82 1.18
N ILE A 167 2.95 33.77 0.61
CA ILE A 167 4.22 33.87 1.33
C ILE A 167 4.92 35.11 0.84
N ASN A 168 5.32 35.98 1.77
CA ASN A 168 6.06 37.19 1.45
C ASN A 168 7.55 36.86 1.27
N PRO A 169 8.14 37.04 0.07
CA PRO A 169 9.56 36.78 -0.14
C PRO A 169 10.48 37.58 0.78
N GLU A 170 10.07 38.78 1.21
CA GLU A 170 10.86 39.68 2.07
C GLU A 170 10.98 39.16 3.52
N GLU A 171 10.11 38.25 3.93
CA GLU A 171 10.14 37.65 5.27
C GLU A 171 11.09 36.45 5.37
N LEU A 172 11.54 35.91 4.22
CA LEU A 172 12.41 34.74 4.15
C LEU A 172 13.87 35.10 4.41
N THR A 173 14.59 34.16 5.02
CA THR A 173 16.04 34.30 5.28
C THR A 173 16.92 34.06 4.05
N LEU A 174 16.33 33.70 2.89
CA LEU A 174 17.03 33.40 1.64
C LEU A 174 16.41 34.11 0.42
N ASP A 175 17.20 34.32 -0.64
CA ASP A 175 16.70 34.80 -1.93
C ASP A 175 15.90 33.69 -2.64
N SER A 176 14.59 33.66 -2.37
CA SER A 176 13.69 32.65 -2.91
C SER A 176 13.62 32.68 -4.44
N GLY A 177 13.71 33.86 -5.06
CA GLY A 177 13.65 34.03 -6.51
C GLY A 177 14.81 33.30 -7.18
N HIS A 178 16.03 33.57 -6.74
CA HIS A 178 17.21 32.90 -7.28
C HIS A 178 17.23 31.40 -6.93
N TYR A 179 16.84 31.05 -5.70
CA TYR A 179 16.78 29.66 -5.25
C TYR A 179 15.88 28.79 -6.15
N ILE A 180 14.66 29.28 -6.46
CA ILE A 180 13.67 28.57 -7.28
C ILE A 180 14.18 28.41 -8.71
N SER A 181 14.73 29.46 -9.33
CA SER A 181 15.27 29.41 -10.69
C SER A 181 16.46 28.47 -10.84
N ASN A 182 17.28 28.31 -9.79
CA ASN A 182 18.43 27.40 -9.82
C ASN A 182 18.00 25.92 -9.88
N ARG A 183 16.90 25.57 -9.20
CA ARG A 183 16.44 24.17 -9.06
C ARG A 183 15.33 23.79 -10.05
N THR A 184 14.47 24.73 -10.36
CA THR A 184 13.29 24.56 -11.21
C THR A 184 13.26 25.70 -12.21
N THR A 185 12.14 26.40 -12.35
CA THR A 185 12.03 27.68 -13.03
C THR A 185 10.77 28.35 -12.50
N ARG A 186 10.77 29.68 -12.43
CA ARG A 186 9.58 30.46 -12.06
C ARG A 186 8.65 30.66 -13.26
N ALA A 187 9.15 30.44 -14.47
CA ALA A 187 8.45 30.75 -15.73
C ALA A 187 7.08 30.07 -15.87
N MET A 188 7.00 28.76 -15.61
CA MET A 188 5.72 28.04 -15.69
C MET A 188 4.71 28.53 -14.66
N PHE A 189 5.19 28.97 -13.49
CA PHE A 189 4.36 29.50 -12.42
C PHE A 189 3.85 30.90 -12.75
N TRP A 190 4.69 31.75 -13.34
CA TRP A 190 4.32 33.06 -13.85
C TRP A 190 3.23 32.96 -14.90
N GLU A 191 3.46 32.13 -15.92
CA GLU A 191 2.49 31.95 -16.98
C GLU A 191 1.19 31.33 -16.46
N ALA A 192 1.27 30.34 -15.55
CA ALA A 192 0.09 29.74 -14.95
C ALA A 192 -0.75 30.78 -14.18
N ALA A 193 -0.10 31.61 -13.36
CA ALA A 193 -0.75 32.65 -12.57
C ALA A 193 -1.41 33.73 -13.44
N GLU A 194 -0.76 34.13 -14.54
CA GLU A 194 -1.28 35.14 -15.46
C GLU A 194 -2.42 34.62 -16.33
N THR A 195 -2.30 33.38 -16.83
CA THR A 195 -3.25 32.80 -17.79
C THR A 195 -4.33 31.91 -17.15
N GLY A 196 -4.26 31.71 -15.82
CA GLY A 196 -5.19 30.85 -15.09
C GLY A 196 -5.08 29.35 -15.43
N LYS A 197 -3.92 28.90 -15.94
CA LYS A 197 -3.65 27.49 -16.25
C LYS A 197 -3.52 26.67 -14.96
N THR A 198 -3.93 25.41 -15.04
CA THR A 198 -3.82 24.47 -13.93
C THR A 198 -2.37 23.99 -13.77
N VAL A 199 -1.90 23.89 -12.53
CA VAL A 199 -0.65 23.23 -12.16
C VAL A 199 -0.98 21.94 -11.41
N GLU A 200 -0.45 20.82 -11.90
CA GLU A 200 -0.67 19.49 -11.38
C GLU A 200 0.61 18.96 -10.72
N PHE A 201 0.49 18.46 -9.49
CA PHE A 201 1.54 17.74 -8.79
C PHE A 201 1.21 16.25 -8.80
N HIS A 202 2.09 15.44 -9.38
CA HIS A 202 1.92 13.99 -9.48
C HIS A 202 2.85 13.30 -8.49
N LEU A 203 2.24 12.67 -7.49
CA LEU A 203 2.92 11.90 -6.46
C LEU A 203 3.27 10.52 -7.00
N GLY A 204 4.47 10.02 -6.65
CA GLY A 204 4.95 8.71 -7.10
C GLY A 204 5.90 8.75 -8.29
N ASP A 205 5.93 7.68 -9.08
CA ASP A 205 6.90 7.52 -10.19
C ASP A 205 6.39 7.96 -11.57
N SER A 206 7.29 8.03 -12.55
CA SER A 206 6.97 8.38 -13.93
C SER A 206 5.93 7.46 -14.58
N ARG A 207 5.83 6.19 -14.17
CA ARG A 207 4.88 5.23 -14.74
C ARG A 207 3.48 5.49 -14.21
N GLU A 208 3.33 5.82 -12.93
CA GLU A 208 2.06 6.27 -12.34
C GLU A 208 1.55 7.56 -13.01
N PHE A 209 2.43 8.55 -13.22
CA PHE A 209 2.11 9.75 -14.00
C PHE A 209 1.62 9.43 -15.41
N MET A 210 2.40 8.65 -16.18
CA MET A 210 2.06 8.33 -17.57
C MET A 210 0.74 7.57 -17.70
N LYS A 211 0.45 6.66 -16.76
CA LYS A 211 -0.85 5.98 -16.70
C LYS A 211 -1.98 6.97 -16.46
N HIS A 212 -1.86 7.86 -15.48
CA HIS A 212 -2.87 8.87 -15.21
C HIS A 212 -3.15 9.75 -16.44
N ILE A 213 -2.10 10.22 -17.11
CA ILE A 213 -2.21 11.02 -18.33
C ILE A 213 -3.00 10.27 -19.41
N GLN A 214 -2.63 9.02 -19.69
CA GLN A 214 -3.28 8.21 -20.72
C GLN A 214 -4.71 7.80 -20.37
N GLN A 215 -4.99 7.43 -19.11
CA GLN A 215 -6.33 7.13 -18.61
C GLN A 215 -7.27 8.34 -18.71
N SER A 216 -6.72 9.55 -18.61
CA SER A 216 -7.46 10.80 -18.80
C SER A 216 -7.61 11.21 -20.27
N GLY A 217 -7.08 10.41 -21.20
CA GLY A 217 -6.97 10.75 -22.63
C GLY A 217 -6.03 11.93 -22.92
N ALA A 218 -5.24 12.36 -21.93
CA ALA A 218 -4.35 13.50 -22.06
C ALA A 218 -3.04 13.13 -22.78
N GLU A 219 -2.36 14.13 -23.31
CA GLU A 219 -1.09 14.00 -24.01
C GLU A 219 -0.03 14.89 -23.37
N VAL A 220 1.19 14.35 -23.21
CA VAL A 220 2.37 15.15 -22.87
C VAL A 220 2.91 15.80 -24.13
N ILE A 221 2.84 17.12 -24.22
CA ILE A 221 3.26 17.86 -25.42
C ILE A 221 4.77 18.15 -25.38
N ALA A 222 5.30 18.53 -24.21
CA ALA A 222 6.70 18.94 -24.07
C ALA A 222 7.24 18.76 -22.64
N GLU A 223 8.56 18.71 -22.52
CA GLU A 223 9.31 18.76 -21.24
C GLU A 223 9.92 20.16 -21.05
N ILE A 224 9.75 20.75 -19.87
CA ILE A 224 10.40 21.99 -19.46
C ILE A 224 11.72 21.61 -18.77
N ASN A 225 12.84 22.11 -19.30
CA ASN A 225 14.17 21.78 -18.80
C ASN A 225 14.73 22.91 -17.90
N PRO A 226 14.71 22.78 -16.56
CA PRO A 226 15.25 23.77 -15.65
C PRO A 226 16.79 23.74 -15.60
N MET A 227 17.40 24.67 -14.84
CA MET A 227 18.86 24.70 -14.62
C MET A 227 19.38 23.42 -13.94
N ALA A 228 18.62 22.87 -12.99
CA ALA A 228 18.86 21.56 -12.39
C ALA A 228 17.93 20.49 -13.00
N ALA A 229 18.23 20.04 -14.21
CA ALA A 229 17.41 19.10 -15.01
C ALA A 229 17.02 17.77 -14.31
N ASN A 230 17.69 17.41 -13.22
CA ASN A 230 17.46 16.20 -12.45
C ASN A 230 16.72 16.44 -11.12
N TYR A 231 16.34 17.69 -10.79
CA TYR A 231 15.69 18.01 -9.52
C TYR A 231 14.22 17.56 -9.51
N ASN A 232 13.37 18.14 -10.36
CA ASN A 232 12.01 17.67 -10.64
C ASN A 232 11.77 17.71 -12.15
N LYS A 233 10.87 16.84 -12.62
CA LYS A 233 10.48 16.80 -14.02
C LYS A 233 9.20 17.60 -14.21
N GLN A 234 9.20 18.42 -15.25
CA GLN A 234 8.18 19.43 -15.51
C GLN A 234 7.70 19.27 -16.94
N PHE A 235 6.39 19.21 -17.14
CA PHE A 235 5.78 18.89 -18.41
C PHE A 235 4.66 19.87 -18.77
N VAL A 236 4.45 20.01 -20.07
CA VAL A 236 3.26 20.63 -20.66
C VAL A 236 2.32 19.52 -21.08
N VAL A 237 1.09 19.52 -20.56
CA VAL A 237 0.10 18.46 -20.76
C VAL A 237 -1.19 19.03 -21.33
N LYS A 238 -1.82 18.33 -22.28
CA LYS A 238 -3.12 18.73 -22.83
C LYS A 238 -4.16 17.64 -22.65
N TYR A 239 -5.28 18.00 -22.01
CA TYR A 239 -6.41 17.10 -21.82
C TYR A 239 -7.41 17.21 -22.99
N PRO A 240 -8.16 16.12 -23.29
CA PRO A 240 -9.19 16.14 -24.33
C PRO A 240 -10.25 17.22 -24.08
N GLY A 241 -10.65 17.92 -25.14
CA GLY A 241 -11.68 18.95 -25.08
C GLY A 241 -11.23 20.27 -24.43
N GLU A 242 -10.00 20.38 -23.91
CA GLU A 242 -9.47 21.64 -23.40
C GLU A 242 -8.85 22.48 -24.52
N ASN A 243 -9.17 23.78 -24.51
CA ASN A 243 -8.59 24.76 -25.44
C ASN A 243 -7.21 25.26 -25.00
N THR A 244 -6.75 24.85 -23.83
CA THR A 244 -5.45 25.23 -23.25
C THR A 244 -4.72 23.98 -22.75
N TYR A 245 -3.49 24.18 -22.29
CA TYR A 245 -2.68 23.15 -21.66
C TYR A 245 -2.51 23.44 -20.16
N ARG A 246 -2.01 22.43 -19.45
CA ARG A 246 -1.71 22.45 -18.02
C ARG A 246 -0.22 22.18 -17.81
N TYR A 247 0.30 22.51 -16.64
CA TYR A 247 1.65 22.12 -16.24
C TYR A 247 1.60 20.95 -15.28
N ALA A 248 2.45 19.94 -15.47
CA ALA A 248 2.58 18.81 -14.56
C ALA A 248 4.00 18.74 -14.00
N VAL A 249 4.11 18.60 -12.68
CA VAL A 249 5.37 18.37 -11.97
C VAL A 249 5.34 16.96 -11.39
N THR A 250 6.39 16.18 -11.66
CA THR A 250 6.49 14.77 -11.25
C THR A 250 7.74 14.51 -10.41
N ASN A 251 7.95 13.25 -10.02
CA ASN A 251 8.99 12.80 -9.08
C ASN A 251 8.87 13.50 -7.72
N ILE A 252 7.67 13.47 -7.15
CA ILE A 252 7.39 13.96 -5.80
C ILE A 252 7.14 12.74 -4.94
N GLY A 253 8.14 12.36 -4.15
CA GLY A 253 8.12 11.17 -3.31
C GLY A 253 7.77 11.45 -1.85
N GLY A 254 7.74 12.72 -1.43
CA GLY A 254 7.56 13.14 -0.04
C GLY A 254 6.61 14.33 0.12
N ALA A 255 6.02 14.46 1.30
CA ALA A 255 5.18 15.60 1.69
C ALA A 255 6.02 16.88 1.78
N ASP A 256 7.23 16.81 2.32
CA ASP A 256 8.14 17.97 2.43
C ASP A 256 8.51 18.48 1.03
N ARG A 257 8.70 17.56 0.08
CA ARG A 257 8.98 17.89 -1.33
C ARG A 257 7.77 18.55 -2.00
N LEU A 258 6.57 18.04 -1.73
CA LEU A 258 5.32 18.63 -2.24
C LEU A 258 5.13 20.05 -1.69
N GLU A 259 5.28 20.23 -0.38
CA GLU A 259 5.18 21.52 0.30
C GLU A 259 6.23 22.50 -0.23
N HIS A 260 7.48 22.05 -0.41
CA HIS A 260 8.53 22.84 -1.06
C HIS A 260 8.15 23.35 -2.45
N MET A 261 7.50 22.52 -3.26
CA MET A 261 7.03 22.90 -4.59
C MET A 261 5.81 23.85 -4.55
N ILE A 262 4.91 23.67 -3.59
CA ILE A 262 3.78 24.58 -3.37
C ILE A 262 4.28 25.96 -2.91
N HIS A 263 5.25 26.01 -1.99
CA HIS A 263 5.89 27.25 -1.56
C HIS A 263 6.63 27.93 -2.72
N SER A 264 7.32 27.16 -3.58
CA SER A 264 7.94 27.69 -4.79
C SER A 264 6.93 28.37 -5.72
N LEU A 265 5.74 27.77 -5.87
CA LEU A 265 4.64 28.35 -6.63
C LEU A 265 4.13 29.65 -5.98
N ALA A 266 3.90 29.65 -4.66
CA ALA A 266 3.44 30.82 -3.91
C ALA A 266 4.40 32.01 -4.05
N LEU A 267 5.70 31.76 -3.90
CA LEU A 267 6.78 32.75 -3.97
C LEU A 267 7.06 33.25 -5.38
N SER A 268 6.59 32.54 -6.39
CA SER A 268 6.73 32.96 -7.79
C SER A 268 5.65 33.98 -8.22
N ASN A 269 4.81 34.49 -7.33
CA ASN A 269 3.72 35.40 -7.72
C ASN A 269 4.21 36.84 -8.05
N LEU A 270 4.25 37.21 -9.34
CA LEU A 270 4.71 38.53 -9.81
C LEU A 270 3.70 39.67 -9.58
N ALA A 271 2.41 39.38 -9.38
CA ALA A 271 1.35 40.40 -9.49
C ALA A 271 0.19 40.25 -8.48
N GLY A 272 0.27 39.35 -7.49
CA GLY A 272 -0.86 39.05 -6.61
C GLY A 272 -1.97 38.26 -7.30
N GLY A 273 -1.66 37.58 -8.42
CA GLY A 273 -2.58 36.67 -9.09
C GLY A 273 -2.83 35.45 -8.21
N ASN A 274 -4.09 35.19 -7.85
CA ASN A 274 -4.45 34.07 -7.00
C ASN A 274 -4.78 32.84 -7.86
N LEU A 275 -3.91 31.82 -7.83
CA LEU A 275 -4.15 30.48 -8.41
C LEU A 275 -5.13 29.63 -7.57
N GLN A 276 -6.18 30.25 -7.02
CA GLN A 276 -7.18 29.55 -6.22
C GLN A 276 -7.92 28.51 -7.07
N ASN A 277 -8.00 27.27 -6.57
CA ASN A 277 -8.64 26.13 -7.23
C ASN A 277 -7.99 25.69 -8.56
N LYS A 278 -6.76 26.11 -8.84
CA LYS A 278 -5.99 25.75 -10.05
C LYS A 278 -4.74 24.92 -9.76
N VAL A 279 -4.55 24.53 -8.51
CA VAL A 279 -3.49 23.61 -8.09
C VAL A 279 -4.11 22.30 -7.66
N VAL A 280 -3.67 21.22 -8.30
CA VAL A 280 -4.22 19.88 -8.07
C VAL A 280 -3.10 18.89 -7.75
N VAL A 281 -3.39 17.94 -6.87
CA VAL A 281 -2.48 16.85 -6.51
C VAL A 281 -3.11 15.52 -6.88
N HIS A 282 -2.32 14.67 -7.55
CA HIS A 282 -2.68 13.31 -7.94
C HIS A 282 -1.82 12.30 -7.17
N GLY A 283 -2.46 11.27 -6.61
CA GLY A 283 -1.80 10.16 -5.89
C GLY A 283 -1.98 10.20 -4.36
N ASP A 284 -1.45 9.19 -3.67
CA ASP A 284 -1.45 9.06 -2.20
C ASP A 284 -0.02 8.80 -1.69
N LEU A 285 0.54 9.79 -0.99
CA LEU A 285 1.87 9.75 -0.41
C LEU A 285 2.05 8.67 0.68
N GLN A 286 1.04 8.46 1.52
CA GLN A 286 1.11 7.48 2.60
C GLN A 286 1.12 6.06 2.04
N GLU A 287 0.26 5.80 1.05
CA GLU A 287 0.25 4.53 0.34
C GLU A 287 1.58 4.28 -0.38
N PHE A 288 2.10 5.30 -1.07
CA PHE A 288 3.39 5.25 -1.75
C PHE A 288 4.54 4.93 -0.79
N HIS A 289 4.67 5.64 0.34
CA HIS A 289 5.69 5.38 1.37
C HIS A 289 5.59 3.97 1.94
N LYS A 290 4.37 3.50 2.22
CA LYS A 290 4.14 2.15 2.76
C LYS A 290 4.58 1.07 1.76
N ARG A 291 4.20 1.22 0.48
CA ARG A 291 4.63 0.32 -0.60
C ARG A 291 6.14 0.33 -0.76
N MET A 292 6.76 1.51 -0.75
CA MET A 292 8.20 1.66 -0.89
C MET A 292 8.95 1.01 0.27
N THR A 293 8.51 1.23 1.50
CA THR A 293 9.09 0.61 2.70
C THR A 293 9.06 -0.90 2.63
N ALA A 294 7.92 -1.47 2.21
CA ALA A 294 7.77 -2.91 2.05
C ALA A 294 8.73 -3.47 0.99
N LYS A 295 8.78 -2.83 -0.20
CA LYS A 295 9.69 -3.22 -1.29
C LYS A 295 11.16 -3.17 -0.84
N LEU A 296 11.59 -2.07 -0.24
CA LEU A 296 12.97 -1.91 0.22
C LEU A 296 13.33 -2.87 1.36
N THR A 297 12.40 -3.14 2.28
CA THR A 297 12.61 -4.12 3.37
C THR A 297 12.85 -5.50 2.77
N GLU A 298 11.95 -5.96 1.90
CA GLU A 298 12.06 -7.26 1.22
C GLU A 298 13.35 -7.35 0.41
N GLN A 299 13.72 -6.29 -0.32
CA GLN A 299 15.00 -6.21 -1.03
C GLN A 299 16.19 -6.39 -0.08
N MET A 300 16.24 -5.62 1.01
CA MET A 300 17.36 -5.63 1.94
C MET A 300 17.48 -6.94 2.72
N GLU A 301 16.38 -7.65 3.00
CA GLU A 301 16.39 -8.97 3.64
C GLU A 301 17.13 -10.03 2.82
N HIS A 302 17.15 -9.86 1.49
CA HIS A 302 17.81 -10.78 0.56
C HIS A 302 19.22 -10.32 0.16
N LEU A 303 19.61 -9.10 0.53
CA LEU A 303 20.98 -8.62 0.40
C LEU A 303 21.79 -8.98 1.64
N PRO A 304 23.12 -9.18 1.52
CA PRO A 304 23.97 -9.30 2.69
C PRO A 304 23.88 -8.04 3.56
N ASN A 305 23.83 -8.21 4.89
CA ASN A 305 23.84 -7.09 5.82
C ASN A 305 25.13 -6.28 5.68
N ALA A 306 25.00 -4.97 5.69
CA ALA A 306 26.16 -4.08 5.68
C ALA A 306 26.70 -3.92 7.11
N ASP A 307 28.03 -3.93 7.25
CA ASP A 307 28.68 -3.55 8.51
C ASP A 307 28.43 -2.07 8.83
N ARG A 308 28.17 -1.27 7.78
CA ARG A 308 27.93 0.17 7.89
C ARG A 308 27.02 0.68 6.80
N VAL A 309 26.12 1.57 7.17
CA VAL A 309 25.25 2.31 6.26
C VAL A 309 25.67 3.77 6.24
N ILE A 310 25.84 4.32 5.05
CA ILE A 310 26.23 5.71 4.82
C ILE A 310 25.15 6.34 3.96
N ILE A 311 24.44 7.33 4.50
CA ILE A 311 23.42 8.08 3.78
C ILE A 311 24.04 9.41 3.35
N GLY A 312 24.15 9.56 2.03
CA GLY A 312 24.61 10.76 1.37
C GLY A 312 26.03 10.73 0.84
N GLN A 313 26.35 11.72 -0.01
CA GLN A 313 27.63 11.88 -0.71
C GLN A 313 28.11 10.65 -1.53
N ARG A 314 27.20 9.78 -1.99
CA ARG A 314 27.52 8.56 -2.77
C ARG A 314 28.54 8.80 -3.90
N GLY A 315 28.35 9.83 -4.71
CA GLY A 315 29.26 10.15 -5.82
C GLY A 315 30.71 10.44 -5.40
N ALA A 316 30.91 10.99 -4.20
CA ALA A 316 32.27 11.22 -3.68
C ALA A 316 32.92 9.91 -3.20
N ILE A 317 32.14 9.05 -2.54
CA ILE A 317 32.58 7.72 -2.08
C ILE A 317 32.91 6.82 -3.26
N ASP A 318 32.05 6.78 -4.28
CA ASP A 318 32.29 6.09 -5.56
C ASP A 318 33.60 6.58 -6.20
N GLY A 319 33.79 7.90 -6.23
CA GLY A 319 35.01 8.52 -6.74
C GLY A 319 36.27 8.07 -6.00
N GLN A 320 36.19 7.87 -4.68
CA GLN A 320 37.32 7.43 -3.87
C GLN A 320 37.65 5.95 -4.07
N PHE A 321 36.65 5.06 -4.12
CA PHE A 321 36.89 3.65 -4.44
C PHE A 321 37.44 3.48 -5.87
N ASN A 322 37.01 4.31 -6.82
CA ASN A 322 37.60 4.33 -8.17
C ASN A 322 39.07 4.77 -8.15
N LEU A 323 39.44 5.72 -7.29
CA LEU A 323 40.86 6.10 -7.12
C LEU A 323 41.68 4.96 -6.52
N PHE A 324 41.17 4.25 -5.51
CA PHE A 324 41.85 3.07 -4.97
C PHE A 324 41.99 1.94 -6.00
N TRP A 325 40.97 1.74 -6.85
CA TRP A 325 41.03 0.75 -7.92
C TRP A 325 42.12 1.10 -8.95
N LYS A 326 42.19 2.36 -9.39
CA LYS A 326 43.27 2.83 -10.28
C LYS A 326 44.65 2.74 -9.65
N LEU A 327 44.78 3.05 -8.35
CA LEU A 327 46.02 2.92 -7.60
C LEU A 327 46.51 1.46 -7.62
N GLN A 328 45.62 0.49 -7.40
CA GLN A 328 45.97 -0.92 -7.48
C GLN A 328 46.34 -1.37 -8.89
N GLY A 329 45.69 -0.85 -9.93
CA GLY A 329 46.09 -1.14 -11.31
C GLY A 329 47.52 -0.69 -11.61
N LEU A 330 47.92 0.47 -11.08
CA LEU A 330 49.31 0.93 -11.14
C LEU A 330 50.26 0.06 -10.31
N GLN A 331 49.85 -0.39 -9.12
CA GLN A 331 50.65 -1.28 -8.27
C GLN A 331 50.87 -2.65 -8.93
N ASN A 332 49.81 -3.29 -9.44
CA ASN A 332 49.89 -4.56 -10.15
C ASN A 332 50.85 -4.47 -11.35
N MET A 333 50.77 -3.37 -12.11
CA MET A 333 51.66 -3.16 -13.24
C MET A 333 53.11 -2.88 -12.80
N TYR A 334 53.32 -2.15 -11.71
CA TYR A 334 54.65 -1.92 -11.14
C TYR A 334 55.29 -3.21 -10.62
N GLU A 335 54.51 -4.09 -9.98
CA GLU A 335 54.98 -5.38 -9.47
C GLU A 335 55.27 -6.38 -10.59
N GLN A 336 54.47 -6.38 -11.67
CA GLN A 336 54.62 -7.33 -12.78
C GLN A 336 55.60 -6.89 -13.86
N ASP A 337 55.58 -5.62 -14.27
CA ASP A 337 56.43 -5.09 -15.35
C ASP A 337 56.78 -3.60 -15.14
N PRO A 338 57.67 -3.30 -14.17
CA PRO A 338 58.04 -1.92 -13.83
C PRO A 338 58.71 -1.20 -15.00
N THR A 339 59.43 -1.93 -15.86
CA THR A 339 60.11 -1.37 -17.05
C THR A 339 59.11 -0.82 -18.05
N LYS A 340 58.06 -1.60 -18.35
CA LYS A 340 56.99 -1.18 -19.26
C LYS A 340 56.15 -0.06 -18.68
N LEU A 341 55.93 -0.05 -17.36
CA LEU A 341 55.28 1.07 -16.69
C LEU A 341 56.12 2.35 -16.87
N LYS A 342 57.42 2.31 -16.56
CA LYS A 342 58.36 3.44 -16.73
C LYS A 342 58.39 3.97 -18.16
N LEU A 343 58.41 3.08 -19.16
CA LEU A 343 58.38 3.45 -20.58
C LEU A 343 57.09 4.20 -20.96
N ARG A 344 55.93 3.78 -20.42
CA ARG A 344 54.63 4.36 -20.76
C ARG A 344 54.36 5.68 -20.05
N VAL A 345 54.72 5.77 -18.77
CA VAL A 345 54.41 6.98 -17.99
C VAL A 345 55.46 8.07 -18.17
N GLY A 346 56.73 7.70 -18.40
CA GLY A 346 57.89 8.60 -18.44
C GLY A 346 58.69 8.55 -17.13
N ALA A 347 60.00 8.82 -17.18
CA ALA A 347 60.89 8.68 -16.02
C ALA A 347 60.46 9.56 -14.83
N ASP A 348 60.19 10.85 -15.05
CA ASP A 348 59.79 11.79 -13.99
C ASP A 348 58.47 11.37 -13.31
N GLN A 349 57.50 10.86 -14.10
CA GLN A 349 56.24 10.39 -13.53
C GLN A 349 56.39 9.04 -12.83
N PHE A 350 57.33 8.20 -13.28
CA PHE A 350 57.64 6.93 -12.65
C PHE A 350 58.23 7.14 -11.25
N GLU A 351 59.18 8.08 -11.09
CA GLU A 351 59.71 8.44 -9.77
C GLU A 351 58.62 8.96 -8.83
N GLN A 352 57.66 9.75 -9.34
CA GLN A 352 56.50 10.20 -8.54
C GLN A 352 55.59 9.04 -8.11
N ILE A 353 55.47 7.99 -8.92
CA ILE A 353 54.70 6.79 -8.59
C ILE A 353 55.44 5.97 -7.52
N GLU A 354 56.76 5.82 -7.64
CA GLU A 354 57.60 5.13 -6.64
C GLU A 354 57.55 5.83 -5.29
N ASP A 355 57.77 7.14 -5.24
CA ASP A 355 57.66 7.96 -4.02
C ASP A 355 56.25 7.85 -3.39
N MET A 356 55.20 7.84 -4.21
CA MET A 356 53.83 7.62 -3.74
C MET A 356 53.67 6.22 -3.13
N PHE A 357 54.19 5.16 -3.77
CA PHE A 357 54.12 3.80 -3.26
C PHE A 357 54.89 3.61 -1.96
N GLU A 358 56.06 4.22 -1.80
CA GLU A 358 56.78 4.20 -0.52
C GLU A 358 55.94 4.82 0.61
N LYS A 359 55.27 5.94 0.30
CA LYS A 359 54.40 6.66 1.23
C LYS A 359 53.09 5.93 1.57
N THR A 360 52.66 4.94 0.79
CA THR A 360 51.41 4.19 1.07
C THR A 360 51.40 3.49 2.43
N SER A 361 52.58 3.17 2.96
CA SER A 361 52.76 2.58 4.29
C SER A 361 52.69 3.60 5.45
N SER A 362 52.71 4.90 5.15
CA SER A 362 52.68 5.96 6.14
C SER A 362 51.31 6.09 6.82
N PRO A 363 51.26 6.29 8.16
CA PRO A 363 50.00 6.56 8.85
C PRO A 363 49.34 7.88 8.41
N LYS A 364 50.04 8.76 7.69
CA LYS A 364 49.53 10.04 7.15
C LYS A 364 49.15 9.99 5.67
N PHE A 365 49.18 8.83 5.02
CA PHE A 365 48.82 8.72 3.61
C PHE A 365 47.33 9.00 3.37
N SER A 366 47.04 9.91 2.43
CA SER A 366 45.69 10.13 1.89
C SER A 366 45.71 9.96 0.37
N VAL A 367 44.81 9.14 -0.17
CA VAL A 367 44.71 8.91 -1.62
C VAL A 367 44.36 10.19 -2.39
N HIS A 368 43.72 11.15 -1.71
CA HIS A 368 43.29 12.41 -2.31
C HIS A 368 44.46 13.34 -2.65
N ASP A 369 45.50 13.37 -1.82
CA ASP A 369 46.70 14.19 -2.04
C ASP A 369 47.45 13.75 -3.32
N HIS A 370 47.26 12.50 -3.73
CA HIS A 370 47.86 11.90 -4.91
C HIS A 370 46.89 11.73 -6.10
N LYS A 371 45.65 12.23 -6.01
CA LYS A 371 44.61 12.05 -7.03
C LYS A 371 45.08 12.32 -8.47
N LYS A 372 45.70 13.49 -8.68
CA LYS A 372 46.18 13.90 -10.03
C LYS A 372 47.25 12.97 -10.58
N VAL A 373 48.14 12.47 -9.71
CA VAL A 373 49.21 11.54 -10.07
C VAL A 373 48.61 10.19 -10.47
N ILE A 374 47.67 9.67 -9.70
CA ILE A 374 46.99 8.40 -9.95
C ILE A 374 46.20 8.46 -11.28
N GLU A 375 45.29 9.43 -11.43
CA GLU A 375 44.42 9.50 -12.61
C GLU A 375 45.20 9.72 -13.92
N LYS A 376 46.16 10.65 -13.92
CA LYS A 376 46.95 10.98 -15.12
C LYS A 376 47.80 9.79 -15.58
N ASN A 377 48.39 9.05 -14.64
CA ASN A 377 49.28 7.95 -15.00
C ASN A 377 48.49 6.67 -15.31
N TYR A 378 47.38 6.40 -14.62
CA TYR A 378 46.50 5.27 -14.95
C TYR A 378 45.96 5.40 -16.39
N GLU A 379 45.54 6.59 -16.82
CA GLU A 379 45.00 6.77 -18.18
C GLU A 379 46.02 6.42 -19.28
N LYS A 380 47.32 6.63 -19.02
CA LYS A 380 48.40 6.24 -19.96
C LYS A 380 48.58 4.72 -20.09
N VAL A 381 48.17 3.95 -19.08
CA VAL A 381 48.36 2.49 -19.02
C VAL A 381 47.05 1.70 -19.02
N LYS A 382 45.89 2.38 -19.05
CA LYS A 382 44.56 1.79 -18.97
C LYS A 382 44.37 0.59 -19.90
N GLY A 383 44.69 0.75 -21.18
CA GLY A 383 44.54 -0.31 -22.18
C GLY A 383 45.46 -1.53 -21.97
N LEU A 384 46.52 -1.40 -21.17
CA LEU A 384 47.39 -2.52 -20.79
C LEU A 384 46.82 -3.25 -19.57
N VAL A 385 46.42 -2.49 -18.54
CA VAL A 385 45.86 -3.03 -17.30
C VAL A 385 44.54 -3.76 -17.56
N GLU A 386 43.67 -3.20 -18.41
CA GLU A 386 42.35 -3.80 -18.72
C GLU A 386 42.44 -4.99 -19.71
N ALA A 387 43.58 -5.17 -20.38
CA ALA A 387 43.77 -6.27 -21.35
C ALA A 387 44.34 -7.55 -20.71
N ASP A 388 45.04 -7.44 -19.58
CA ASP A 388 45.60 -8.59 -18.85
C ASP A 388 44.80 -8.86 -17.57
N PRO A 389 44.10 -10.01 -17.47
CA PRO A 389 43.36 -10.39 -16.26
C PRO A 389 44.21 -10.42 -14.99
N ASN A 390 45.53 -10.65 -15.09
CA ASN A 390 46.43 -10.63 -13.93
C ASN A 390 46.78 -9.21 -13.47
N MET A 391 46.66 -8.21 -14.35
CA MET A 391 46.90 -6.80 -14.01
C MET A 391 45.63 -6.09 -13.57
N MET A 392 44.45 -6.55 -14.03
CA MET A 392 43.16 -5.96 -13.72
C MET A 392 42.81 -6.12 -12.23
N PRO A 393 42.65 -5.02 -11.46
CA PRO A 393 42.30 -5.12 -10.04
C PRO A 393 40.87 -5.62 -9.84
N ALA A 394 40.65 -6.40 -8.78
CA ALA A 394 39.29 -6.79 -8.38
C ALA A 394 38.43 -5.57 -8.00
N ILE A 395 37.12 -5.69 -8.20
CA ILE A 395 36.18 -4.57 -8.09
C ILE A 395 35.68 -4.46 -6.64
N TYR A 396 35.71 -3.25 -6.06
CA TYR A 396 35.14 -2.99 -4.73
C TYR A 396 33.61 -2.99 -4.72
N LYS A 397 33.02 -2.42 -5.76
CA LYS A 397 31.58 -2.30 -5.95
C LYS A 397 31.00 -3.68 -6.25
N GLN A 398 30.33 -4.27 -5.26
CA GLN A 398 29.69 -5.60 -5.37
C GLN A 398 28.20 -5.49 -5.69
N PHE A 399 27.61 -4.34 -5.44
CA PHE A 399 26.21 -4.07 -5.69
C PHE A 399 26.01 -2.61 -6.11
N ASP A 400 25.14 -2.37 -7.09
CA ASP A 400 24.74 -1.03 -7.51
C ASP A 400 23.27 -1.04 -7.94
N TYR A 401 22.47 -0.19 -7.31
CA TYR A 401 21.05 -0.02 -7.55
C TYR A 401 20.76 1.47 -7.57
N ASP A 402 20.56 2.01 -8.76
CA ASP A 402 20.43 3.45 -9.00
C ASP A 402 19.10 3.71 -9.70
N THR A 403 18.13 4.15 -8.91
CA THR A 403 16.77 4.47 -9.35
C THR A 403 16.48 5.94 -9.08
N THR A 404 15.38 6.45 -9.63
CA THR A 404 14.93 7.83 -9.35
C THR A 404 14.53 8.04 -7.88
N GLN A 405 14.17 6.97 -7.17
CA GLN A 405 13.65 7.03 -5.80
C GLN A 405 14.72 6.66 -4.76
N VAL A 406 15.56 5.69 -5.08
CA VAL A 406 16.63 5.19 -4.20
C VAL A 406 17.89 4.92 -4.99
N GLN A 407 18.99 5.44 -4.46
CA GLN A 407 20.34 5.18 -4.93
C GLN A 407 21.09 4.41 -3.85
N MET A 408 21.58 3.22 -4.15
CA MET A 408 22.20 2.29 -3.20
C MET A 408 23.36 1.53 -3.84
N THR A 409 24.50 1.47 -3.16
CA THR A 409 25.70 0.77 -3.63
C THR A 409 26.37 0.04 -2.47
N ASP A 410 26.74 -1.23 -2.63
CA ASP A 410 27.60 -1.90 -1.65
C ASP A 410 29.05 -1.94 -2.13
N PHE A 411 29.95 -1.47 -1.28
CA PHE A 411 31.40 -1.64 -1.40
C PHE A 411 31.88 -2.69 -0.42
N VAL A 412 32.70 -3.63 -0.90
CA VAL A 412 33.29 -4.67 -0.07
C VAL A 412 34.80 -4.66 -0.22
N PHE A 413 35.50 -4.62 0.92
CA PHE A 413 36.96 -4.58 0.96
C PHE A 413 37.49 -5.31 2.21
N LYS A 414 38.76 -5.73 2.17
CA LYS A 414 39.49 -6.18 3.35
C LYS A 414 40.12 -4.98 4.04
N ASN A 415 40.01 -4.98 5.37
CA ASN A 415 40.81 -4.09 6.19
C ASN A 415 42.25 -4.61 6.36
N SER A 416 43.09 -3.83 7.06
CA SER A 416 44.48 -4.18 7.36
C SER A 416 44.65 -5.47 8.17
N GLN A 417 43.60 -5.97 8.82
CA GLN A 417 43.58 -7.24 9.55
C GLN A 417 43.10 -8.42 8.68
N GLY A 418 42.79 -8.19 7.41
CA GLY A 418 42.26 -9.20 6.50
C GLY A 418 40.76 -9.49 6.66
N LYS A 419 40.05 -8.80 7.56
CA LYS A 419 38.59 -8.93 7.74
C LYS A 419 37.86 -8.21 6.60
N SER A 420 36.88 -8.88 5.99
CA SER A 420 35.96 -8.25 5.04
C SER A 420 35.04 -7.25 5.74
N VAL A 421 34.89 -6.07 5.14
CA VAL A 421 34.01 -4.99 5.57
C VAL A 421 33.10 -4.63 4.40
N ARG A 422 31.81 -4.48 4.67
CA ARG A 422 30.78 -4.06 3.71
C ARG A 422 30.22 -2.70 4.09
N TRP A 423 30.39 -1.73 3.21
CA TRP A 423 29.73 -0.43 3.27
C TRP A 423 28.55 -0.41 2.32
N ARG A 424 27.36 -0.06 2.83
CA ARG A 424 26.19 0.27 2.02
C ARG A 424 26.05 1.78 1.96
N VAL A 425 26.20 2.33 0.77
CA VAL A 425 26.21 3.77 0.50
C VAL A 425 24.93 4.14 -0.23
N LEU A 426 24.21 5.11 0.31
CA LEU A 426 22.92 5.57 -0.16
C LEU A 426 23.04 7.02 -0.67
N GLY A 427 22.30 7.36 -1.73
CA GLY A 427 22.22 8.74 -2.22
C GLY A 427 21.46 9.67 -1.26
N ASN A 428 21.57 10.98 -1.49
CA ASN A 428 20.72 11.95 -0.79
C ASN A 428 19.28 11.82 -1.31
N VAL A 429 18.32 12.00 -0.42
CA VAL A 429 16.88 12.11 -0.69
C VAL A 429 16.37 13.37 0.02
N TRP A 430 15.22 13.91 -0.37
CA TRP A 430 14.71 15.16 0.19
C TRP A 430 13.70 14.90 1.31
N GLY A 431 13.98 15.41 2.51
CA GLY A 431 13.06 15.38 3.65
C GLY A 431 12.50 14.01 3.96
N ASP A 432 11.18 13.92 4.06
CA ASP A 432 10.46 12.69 4.38
C ASP A 432 10.58 11.56 3.33
N GLU A 433 11.17 11.80 2.16
CA GLU A 433 11.55 10.73 1.22
C GLU A 433 12.59 9.76 1.81
N VAL A 434 13.30 10.16 2.87
CA VAL A 434 14.21 9.28 3.64
C VAL A 434 13.47 8.25 4.48
N VAL A 435 12.21 8.49 4.81
CA VAL A 435 11.45 7.68 5.77
C VAL A 435 11.31 6.22 5.32
N PRO A 436 10.88 5.91 4.07
CA PRO A 436 10.77 4.52 3.63
C PRO A 436 12.09 3.76 3.67
N LEU A 437 13.17 4.44 3.27
CA LEU A 437 14.52 3.89 3.27
C LEU A 437 15.03 3.63 4.69
N ALA A 438 14.89 4.59 5.59
CA ALA A 438 15.32 4.48 6.98
C ALA A 438 14.52 3.41 7.74
N GLN A 439 13.21 3.31 7.50
CA GLN A 439 12.39 2.24 8.06
C GLN A 439 12.84 0.87 7.55
N ALA A 440 13.10 0.72 6.25
CA ALA A 440 13.59 -0.54 5.69
C ALA A 440 14.95 -0.96 6.29
N LEU A 441 15.89 -0.02 6.43
CA LEU A 441 17.19 -0.26 7.08
C LEU A 441 17.02 -0.72 8.53
N LYS A 442 16.13 -0.05 9.29
CA LYS A 442 15.84 -0.41 10.68
C LYS A 442 15.17 -1.80 10.78
N ASN A 443 14.18 -2.07 9.94
CA ASN A 443 13.45 -3.34 9.90
C ASN A 443 14.40 -4.52 9.59
N THR A 444 15.44 -4.28 8.80
CA THR A 444 16.46 -5.27 8.44
C THR A 444 17.66 -5.32 9.40
N GLY A 445 17.58 -4.63 10.53
CA GLY A 445 18.55 -4.74 11.63
C GLY A 445 19.83 -3.93 11.45
N HIS A 446 19.87 -2.96 10.53
CA HIS A 446 21.01 -2.06 10.39
C HIS A 446 21.03 -1.06 11.55
N LYS A 447 22.14 -1.06 12.30
CA LYS A 447 22.33 -0.22 13.49
C LYS A 447 23.40 0.87 13.32
N GLU A 448 24.34 0.69 12.41
CA GLU A 448 25.50 1.56 12.19
C GLU A 448 25.23 2.57 11.06
N ILE A 449 24.60 3.70 11.38
CA ILE A 449 24.13 4.69 10.40
C ILE A 449 24.97 5.97 10.48
N THR A 450 25.57 6.35 9.35
CA THR A 450 26.28 7.62 9.18
C THR A 450 25.56 8.46 8.13
N TYR A 451 25.05 9.63 8.51
CA TYR A 451 24.46 10.58 7.59
C TYR A 451 25.43 11.72 7.27
N ILE A 452 25.61 12.05 5.99
CA ILE A 452 26.50 13.11 5.52
C ILE A 452 25.70 14.10 4.67
N GLY A 453 25.32 15.22 5.29
CA GLY A 453 24.42 16.22 4.71
C GLY A 453 25.00 17.63 4.69
N THR A 454 24.14 18.60 4.38
CA THR A 454 24.41 20.03 4.46
C THR A 454 23.39 20.69 5.38
N ALA A 455 23.81 21.71 6.13
CA ALA A 455 22.92 22.42 7.06
C ALA A 455 23.18 23.93 7.02
N GLY A 456 22.13 24.72 7.23
CA GLY A 456 22.28 26.16 7.50
C GLY A 456 22.71 26.38 8.95
N ALA A 457 23.60 27.33 9.20
CA ALA A 457 23.97 27.69 10.57
C ALA A 457 23.21 28.93 11.03
N VAL A 458 22.74 28.88 12.28
CA VAL A 458 22.10 30.01 12.94
C VAL A 458 23.15 31.11 13.20
N PRO A 459 22.86 32.39 12.88
CA PRO A 459 23.83 33.47 13.02
C PRO A 459 24.23 33.70 14.48
N GLY A 460 25.47 34.15 14.69
CA GLY A 460 26.01 34.48 16.02
C GLY A 460 26.44 33.28 16.88
N LYS A 461 26.42 32.05 16.34
CA LYS A 461 26.79 30.81 17.06
C LYS A 461 28.26 30.40 16.91
N GLY A 462 29.07 31.17 16.19
CA GLY A 462 30.51 30.88 16.00
C GLY A 462 30.81 29.83 14.91
N TYR A 463 29.83 29.50 14.08
CA TYR A 463 29.99 28.66 12.90
C TYR A 463 30.18 29.52 11.65
N LYS A 464 30.88 28.96 10.66
CA LYS A 464 31.16 29.61 9.37
C LYS A 464 30.84 28.65 8.23
N VAL A 465 30.54 29.20 7.06
CA VAL A 465 30.37 28.42 5.84
C VAL A 465 31.59 27.54 5.57
N GLY A 466 31.34 26.26 5.32
CA GLY A 466 32.34 25.23 5.10
C GLY A 466 32.89 24.57 6.37
N ASP A 467 32.43 24.96 7.56
CA ASP A 467 32.68 24.20 8.79
C ASP A 467 32.02 22.82 8.70
N LEU A 468 32.69 21.80 9.22
CA LEU A 468 32.12 20.49 9.46
C LEU A 468 31.61 20.43 10.90
N VAL A 469 30.33 20.11 11.09
CA VAL A 469 29.71 20.03 12.41
C VAL A 469 29.10 18.65 12.67
N VAL A 470 29.14 18.24 13.93
CA VAL A 470 28.56 16.98 14.41
C VAL A 470 27.59 17.31 15.55
N PRO A 471 26.28 17.47 15.27
CA PRO A 471 25.30 17.85 16.28
C PRO A 471 25.13 16.75 17.33
N ALA A 472 24.98 17.17 18.59
CA ALA A 472 24.70 16.26 19.69
C ALA A 472 23.19 16.00 19.88
N TYR A 473 22.36 16.90 19.38
CA TYR A 473 20.91 16.86 19.51
C TYR A 473 20.21 17.21 18.20
N VAL A 474 19.02 16.65 18.00
CA VAL A 474 18.04 17.07 16.99
C VAL A 474 16.84 17.67 17.71
N GLN A 475 16.35 18.80 17.24
CA GLN A 475 15.14 19.45 17.73
C GLN A 475 13.99 19.04 16.82
N ASP A 476 12.96 18.49 17.45
CA ASP A 476 11.78 17.98 16.80
C ASP A 476 10.54 18.63 17.43
N GLY A 477 10.10 19.72 16.82
CA GLY A 477 9.12 20.63 17.41
C GLY A 477 9.62 21.21 18.73
N THR A 478 9.02 20.79 19.85
CA THR A 478 9.44 21.20 21.20
C THR A 478 10.38 20.20 21.88
N SER A 479 10.62 19.04 21.25
CA SER A 479 11.40 17.95 21.84
C SER A 479 12.86 18.03 21.43
N LYS A 480 13.78 17.97 22.41
CA LYS A 480 15.22 17.89 22.17
C LYS A 480 15.71 16.45 22.28
N LEU A 481 16.02 15.83 21.15
CA LEU A 481 16.38 14.41 21.06
C LEU A 481 17.89 14.24 20.96
N ARG A 482 18.51 13.49 21.89
CA ARG A 482 19.95 13.19 21.85
C ARG A 482 20.28 12.22 20.72
N VAL A 483 21.32 12.51 19.96
CA VAL A 483 21.84 11.65 18.89
C VAL A 483 22.74 10.54 19.49
N HIS A 484 22.58 9.28 19.07
CA HIS A 484 23.26 8.10 19.63
C HIS A 484 24.48 7.63 18.79
N GLY A 485 25.38 6.79 19.33
CA GLY A 485 26.59 6.27 18.64
C GLY A 485 27.93 6.93 19.03
N ASP A 486 29.03 6.58 18.38
CA ASP A 486 30.35 7.18 18.66
C ASP A 486 30.68 8.27 17.64
N VAL A 487 31.16 9.42 18.13
CA VAL A 487 31.62 10.51 17.26
C VAL A 487 33.02 10.16 16.72
N MET A 488 33.19 10.21 15.40
CA MET A 488 34.51 10.04 14.80
C MET A 488 35.40 11.26 15.10
N ASP A 489 36.66 11.00 15.45
CA ASP A 489 37.68 12.04 15.63
C ASP A 489 38.16 12.52 14.25
N ILE A 490 37.50 13.56 13.74
CA ILE A 490 37.77 14.15 12.44
C ILE A 490 38.46 15.50 12.64
N ASP A 491 39.65 15.65 12.07
CA ASP A 491 40.36 16.93 12.06
C ASP A 491 39.44 18.01 11.45
N LEU A 492 39.31 19.15 12.14
CA LEU A 492 38.45 20.29 11.81
C LEU A 492 36.94 20.14 12.12
N ALA A 493 36.46 19.02 12.68
CA ALA A 493 35.04 18.88 13.04
C ALA A 493 34.71 19.58 14.38
N LYS A 494 33.63 20.38 14.38
CA LYS A 494 33.06 20.98 15.61
C LYS A 494 31.94 20.09 16.15
N VAL A 495 32.16 19.52 17.33
CA VAL A 495 31.21 18.59 17.97
C VAL A 495 30.32 19.35 18.98
N GLY A 496 29.02 19.11 18.93
CA GLY A 496 28.03 19.73 19.82
C GLY A 496 26.96 20.51 19.08
N GLY A 497 26.11 21.19 19.83
CA GLY A 497 24.97 21.95 19.29
C GLY A 497 23.73 21.09 18.99
N ALA A 498 22.66 21.76 18.56
CA ALA A 498 21.39 21.17 18.20
C ALA A 498 20.96 21.58 16.78
N VAL A 499 20.45 20.63 16.00
CA VAL A 499 19.91 20.87 14.65
C VAL A 499 18.38 20.96 14.69
N GLU A 500 17.82 22.04 14.19
CA GLU A 500 16.38 22.27 14.02
C GLU A 500 15.90 21.63 12.72
N HIS A 501 14.68 21.07 12.75
CA HIS A 501 14.01 20.56 11.57
C HIS A 501 13.17 21.63 10.87
N VAL A 502 13.22 21.64 9.55
CA VAL A 502 12.30 22.36 8.64
C VAL A 502 11.91 21.42 7.50
N GLY A 503 10.68 21.52 6.99
CA GLY A 503 10.24 20.74 5.81
C GLY A 503 10.75 21.36 4.51
N SER A 504 10.94 22.67 4.50
CA SER A 504 11.41 23.45 3.36
C SER A 504 12.19 24.67 3.83
N PRO A 505 13.23 25.10 3.09
CA PRO A 505 13.93 26.35 3.40
C PRO A 505 13.02 27.59 3.28
N PHE A 506 11.86 27.47 2.65
CA PHE A 506 10.85 28.53 2.60
C PHE A 506 10.04 28.70 3.90
N GLU A 507 10.22 27.82 4.89
CA GLU A 507 9.69 28.00 6.25
C GLU A 507 10.60 28.89 7.11
N GLU A 508 11.85 29.09 6.68
CA GLU A 508 12.88 29.80 7.42
C GLU A 508 12.69 31.33 7.28
N THR A 509 11.65 31.87 7.93
CA THR A 509 11.42 33.32 8.02
C THR A 509 12.31 33.97 9.08
N PHE A 510 12.46 35.30 9.05
CA PHE A 510 13.19 36.02 10.10
C PHE A 510 12.52 35.85 11.49
N ASP A 511 11.19 35.82 11.55
CA ASP A 511 10.43 35.55 12.78
C ASP A 511 10.70 34.13 13.30
N TRP A 512 10.66 33.13 12.41
CA TRP A 512 11.01 31.75 12.73
C TRP A 512 12.46 31.67 13.23
N LEU A 513 13.38 32.35 12.56
CA LEU A 513 14.80 32.35 12.90
C LEU A 513 15.02 32.97 14.29
N ASP A 514 14.32 34.03 14.65
CA ASP A 514 14.40 34.66 15.98
C ASP A 514 13.89 33.73 17.10
N LEU A 515 12.89 32.89 16.81
CA LEU A 515 12.44 31.83 17.73
C LEU A 515 13.49 30.73 17.87
N VAL A 516 14.08 30.28 16.76
CA VAL A 516 15.00 29.13 16.70
C VAL A 516 16.39 29.46 17.26
N LYS A 517 16.84 30.72 17.12
CA LYS A 517 18.13 31.21 17.65
C LYS A 517 18.37 30.85 19.12
N GLN A 518 17.31 30.70 19.91
CA GLN A 518 17.40 30.42 21.34
C GLN A 518 17.67 28.95 21.67
N ARG A 519 17.32 28.01 20.78
CA ARG A 519 17.31 26.56 21.10
C ARG A 519 18.13 25.68 20.17
N SER A 520 18.56 26.23 19.04
CA SER A 520 19.27 25.51 17.98
C SER A 520 20.46 26.29 17.44
N ASP A 521 21.34 25.54 16.81
CA ASP A 521 22.60 26.02 16.24
C ASP A 521 22.61 25.86 14.71
N PHE A 522 21.86 24.88 14.22
CA PHE A 522 21.78 24.52 12.80
C PHE A 522 20.32 24.30 12.38
N VAL A 523 20.08 24.31 11.07
CA VAL A 523 18.82 23.88 10.46
C VAL A 523 19.09 22.85 9.36
N GLU A 524 18.29 21.79 9.32
CA GLU A 524 18.40 20.73 8.32
C GLU A 524 17.09 19.93 8.20
N ILE A 525 16.84 19.29 7.05
CA ILE A 525 15.53 18.71 6.72
C ILE A 525 15.40 17.26 7.20
N GLU A 526 16.36 16.38 6.95
CA GLU A 526 16.21 14.92 7.11
C GLU A 526 16.48 14.39 8.53
N SER A 527 17.23 15.13 9.35
CA SER A 527 17.80 14.67 10.62
C SER A 527 16.77 14.27 11.67
N SER A 528 15.61 14.95 11.72
CA SER A 528 14.51 14.61 12.64
C SER A 528 13.89 13.26 12.30
N TYR A 529 13.62 12.99 11.02
CA TYR A 529 13.07 11.72 10.56
C TYR A 529 14.01 10.57 10.88
N LEU A 530 15.29 10.72 10.52
CA LEU A 530 16.31 9.71 10.82
C LEU A 530 16.40 9.44 12.33
N ARG A 531 16.39 10.49 13.17
CA ARG A 531 16.46 10.32 14.62
C ARG A 531 15.19 9.71 15.22
N ARG A 532 14.00 10.05 14.71
CA ARG A 532 12.73 9.42 15.14
C ARG A 532 12.73 7.92 14.84
N ILE A 533 13.24 7.54 13.68
CA ILE A 533 13.30 6.14 13.23
C ILE A 533 14.39 5.40 14.01
N PHE A 534 15.64 5.85 14.00
CA PHE A 534 16.75 5.22 14.73
C PHE A 534 16.83 5.74 16.17
N ASN A 535 15.91 5.24 17.01
CA ASN A 535 15.70 5.66 18.39
C ASN A 535 15.96 4.58 19.44
N GLY A 536 16.37 3.38 19.04
CA GLY A 536 16.75 2.30 19.94
C GLY A 536 18.04 2.61 20.69
N THR A 537 18.24 1.98 21.84
CA THR A 537 19.46 2.13 22.64
C THR A 537 20.71 1.64 21.92
N ASP A 538 20.54 0.68 21.01
CA ASP A 538 21.61 0.09 20.21
C ASP A 538 21.75 0.74 18.82
N ASP A 539 20.91 1.74 18.50
CA ASP A 539 20.96 2.42 17.20
C ASP A 539 22.08 3.46 17.24
N ASN A 540 23.12 3.27 16.41
CA ASN A 540 24.28 4.15 16.30
C ASN A 540 24.12 5.07 15.09
N LEU A 541 23.36 6.15 15.26
CA LEU A 541 23.11 7.17 14.22
C LEU A 541 23.97 8.42 14.44
N ARG A 542 24.86 8.77 13.50
CA ARG A 542 25.66 10.00 13.59
C ARG A 542 25.48 10.89 12.35
N PHE A 543 25.31 12.18 12.57
CA PHE A 543 25.19 13.21 11.53
C PHE A 543 26.52 13.96 11.37
N TYR A 544 26.97 14.11 10.13
CA TYR A 544 28.13 14.93 9.75
C TYR A 544 27.65 15.95 8.74
N LEU A 545 27.46 17.19 9.20
CA LEU A 545 26.81 18.23 8.42
C LEU A 545 27.84 19.28 8.00
N LEU A 546 27.88 19.60 6.72
CA LEU A 546 28.68 20.71 6.21
C LEU A 546 27.83 21.98 6.23
N ILE A 547 28.32 23.03 6.88
CA ILE A 547 27.60 24.31 6.92
C ILE A 547 27.54 24.90 5.52
N SER A 548 26.33 24.97 4.96
CA SER A 548 26.06 25.46 3.61
C SER A 548 25.96 26.97 3.52
N ASP A 549 25.51 27.61 4.59
CA ASP A 549 25.14 29.01 4.61
C ASP A 549 24.92 29.48 6.05
N ILE A 550 24.94 30.80 6.25
CA ILE A 550 24.51 31.43 7.50
C ILE A 550 23.14 32.05 7.28
N LEU A 551 22.15 31.62 8.05
CA LEU A 551 20.76 32.02 7.88
C LEU A 551 20.60 33.54 8.00
N GLY A 552 19.92 34.15 7.03
CA GLY A 552 19.65 35.59 6.97
C GLY A 552 20.86 36.45 6.62
N SER A 553 21.98 35.86 6.20
CA SER A 553 23.19 36.59 5.78
C SER A 553 23.36 36.56 4.26
N GLU A 554 23.29 37.72 3.61
CA GLU A 554 23.52 37.82 2.17
C GLU A 554 24.99 37.50 1.83
N GLY A 555 25.21 36.58 0.88
CA GLY A 555 26.53 36.25 0.36
C GLY A 555 27.37 35.28 1.20
N GLU A 556 26.93 34.87 2.39
CA GLU A 556 27.58 33.82 3.19
C GLU A 556 27.01 32.44 2.84
N THR A 557 27.39 31.89 1.67
CA THR A 557 26.92 30.57 1.21
C THR A 557 28.05 29.72 0.63
N LEU A 558 27.85 28.41 0.48
CA LEU A 558 28.83 27.51 -0.13
C LEU A 558 29.08 27.83 -1.62
N ALA A 559 28.17 28.55 -2.27
CA ALA A 559 28.37 29.02 -3.64
C ALA A 559 29.46 30.11 -3.71
N SER A 560 29.58 30.94 -2.66
CA SER A 560 30.62 31.97 -2.53
C SER A 560 31.90 31.47 -1.85
N ALA A 561 31.82 30.37 -1.08
CA ALA A 561 32.98 29.73 -0.49
C ALA A 561 33.81 28.93 -1.53
N SER A 562 35.14 29.00 -1.44
CA SER A 562 36.02 28.24 -2.35
C SER A 562 35.73 26.74 -2.29
N SER A 563 35.46 26.11 -3.44
CA SER A 563 35.22 24.66 -3.61
C SER A 563 36.23 23.73 -2.92
N SER A 564 37.41 24.25 -2.56
CA SER A 564 38.44 23.60 -1.77
C SER A 564 38.02 23.26 -0.34
N LYS A 565 37.23 24.11 0.36
CA LYS A 565 36.84 23.88 1.76
C LYS A 565 35.89 22.70 1.90
N ARG A 566 34.81 22.68 1.11
CA ARG A 566 33.85 21.57 1.02
C ARG A 566 34.55 20.24 0.73
N ARG A 567 35.47 20.25 -0.23
CA ARG A 567 36.23 19.05 -0.61
C ARG A 567 37.17 18.59 0.51
N LYS A 568 37.82 19.53 1.21
CA LYS A 568 38.70 19.22 2.34
C LYS A 568 37.93 18.55 3.49
N ALA A 569 36.79 19.10 3.88
CA ALA A 569 35.96 18.53 4.95
C ALA A 569 35.47 17.12 4.59
N LEU A 570 34.96 16.93 3.36
CA LEU A 570 34.50 15.63 2.89
C LEU A 570 35.63 14.59 2.86
N ASN A 571 36.80 14.96 2.34
CA ASN A 571 37.96 14.06 2.33
C ASN A 571 38.38 13.68 3.76
N ALA A 572 38.36 14.60 4.72
CA ALA A 572 38.67 14.32 6.12
C ALA A 572 37.68 13.34 6.75
N ILE A 573 36.38 13.47 6.47
CA ILE A 573 35.35 12.50 6.90
C ILE A 573 35.68 11.12 6.34
N LEU A 574 35.92 11.04 5.02
CA LEU A 574 36.14 9.77 4.35
C LEU A 574 37.43 9.08 4.81
N ASP A 575 38.54 9.81 4.92
CA ASP A 575 39.81 9.30 5.45
C ASP A 575 39.64 8.76 6.87
N THR A 576 38.86 9.44 7.71
CA THR A 576 38.55 9.00 9.08
C THR A 576 37.65 7.76 9.09
N MET A 577 36.68 7.66 8.18
CA MET A 577 35.83 6.46 8.03
C MET A 577 36.66 5.24 7.65
N PHE A 578 37.56 5.37 6.67
CA PHE A 578 38.51 4.31 6.31
C PHE A 578 39.45 3.97 7.47
N ALA A 579 39.94 4.97 8.21
CA ALA A 579 40.79 4.74 9.38
C ALA A 579 40.06 3.97 10.50
N ARG A 580 38.79 4.34 10.81
CA ARG A 580 37.94 3.65 11.78
C ARG A 580 37.78 2.17 11.44
N ASP A 581 37.51 1.88 10.18
CA ASP A 581 37.33 0.49 9.71
C ASP A 581 38.67 -0.19 9.37
N LYS A 582 39.80 0.44 9.76
CA LYS A 582 41.18 -0.04 9.60
C LYS A 582 41.58 -0.34 8.15
N ALA A 583 41.06 0.42 7.20
CA ALA A 583 41.17 0.20 5.76
C ALA A 583 41.71 1.41 5.00
N LYS A 584 42.78 2.06 5.50
CA LYS A 584 43.41 3.24 4.87
C LYS A 584 43.72 3.05 3.38
N ILE A 585 44.15 1.85 3.00
CA ILE A 585 44.20 1.40 1.62
C ILE A 585 43.37 0.13 1.56
N PRO A 586 42.08 0.22 1.20
CA PRO A 586 41.22 -0.95 1.15
C PRO A 586 41.77 -1.91 0.11
N LYS A 587 41.75 -3.22 0.40
CA LYS A 587 42.03 -4.25 -0.61
C LYS A 587 40.70 -4.83 -1.10
N PRO A 588 40.46 -5.00 -2.40
CA PRO A 588 39.22 -5.61 -2.87
C PRO A 588 39.13 -7.06 -2.36
N VAL A 589 37.91 -7.57 -2.25
CA VAL A 589 37.65 -8.95 -1.84
C VAL A 589 37.33 -9.76 -3.09
N ASP A 590 38.06 -10.86 -3.32
CA ASP A 590 37.55 -11.94 -4.15
C ASP A 590 36.43 -12.62 -3.37
N VAL A 591 35.18 -12.34 -3.76
CA VAL A 591 34.01 -12.93 -3.11
C VAL A 591 33.97 -14.41 -3.48
N PRO A 592 34.13 -15.35 -2.53
CA PRO A 592 34.09 -16.76 -2.83
C PRO A 592 32.72 -17.14 -3.40
N LEU A 593 32.67 -17.70 -4.61
CA LEU A 593 31.46 -18.22 -5.24
C LEU A 593 31.09 -19.56 -4.57
N ASN A 594 30.56 -19.50 -3.35
CA ASN A 594 30.39 -20.69 -2.50
C ASN A 594 29.19 -21.55 -2.89
N SER A 595 28.15 -20.98 -3.53
CA SER A 595 26.96 -21.71 -3.93
C SER A 595 26.96 -22.03 -5.43
N ALA A 596 26.33 -23.16 -5.81
CA ALA A 596 26.10 -23.51 -7.21
C ALA A 596 25.33 -22.40 -7.95
N HIS A 597 24.38 -21.77 -7.27
CA HIS A 597 23.63 -20.63 -7.78
C HIS A 597 24.52 -19.43 -8.14
N MET A 598 25.42 -19.02 -7.24
CA MET A 598 26.36 -17.91 -7.49
C MET A 598 27.33 -18.24 -8.62
N LYS A 599 27.80 -19.49 -8.71
CA LYS A 599 28.65 -19.96 -9.80
C LYS A 599 27.94 -19.91 -11.15
N LEU A 600 26.71 -20.45 -11.23
CA LEU A 600 25.88 -20.40 -12.43
C LEU A 600 25.63 -18.96 -12.88
N ARG A 601 25.26 -18.09 -11.94
CA ARG A 601 25.03 -16.67 -12.24
C ARG A 601 26.29 -15.98 -12.75
N SER A 602 27.42 -16.16 -12.07
CA SER A 602 28.70 -15.60 -12.52
C SER A 602 29.07 -16.08 -13.92
N LEU A 603 28.74 -17.34 -14.26
CA LEU A 603 28.95 -17.89 -15.60
C LEU A 603 28.04 -17.23 -16.64
N ILE A 604 26.74 -17.06 -16.32
CA ILE A 604 25.76 -16.38 -17.19
C ILE A 604 26.17 -14.92 -17.41
N ASP A 605 26.51 -14.17 -16.35
CA ASP A 605 26.94 -12.78 -16.45
C ASP A 605 28.22 -12.66 -17.29
N LYS A 606 29.21 -13.57 -17.11
CA LYS A 606 30.44 -13.58 -17.91
C LYS A 606 30.17 -13.78 -19.40
N LEU A 607 29.29 -14.70 -19.77
CA LEU A 607 29.05 -15.07 -21.17
C LEU A 607 27.97 -14.21 -21.85
N TYR A 608 27.01 -13.68 -21.10
CA TYR A 608 25.76 -13.10 -21.64
C TYR A 608 25.38 -11.75 -21.04
N ASN A 609 26.30 -10.99 -20.43
CA ASN A 609 26.02 -9.66 -19.86
C ASN A 609 25.27 -8.69 -20.81
N LYS A 610 25.43 -8.83 -22.14
CA LYS A 610 24.74 -8.02 -23.17
C LYS A 610 23.30 -8.44 -23.47
N LYS A 611 22.83 -9.59 -22.98
CA LYS A 611 21.44 -10.08 -23.13
C LYS A 611 20.53 -9.40 -22.10
N GLY A 612 19.22 -9.42 -22.32
CA GLY A 612 18.22 -8.89 -21.37
C GLY A 612 18.28 -9.61 -20.02
N LYS A 613 17.98 -8.89 -18.93
CA LYS A 613 18.06 -9.47 -17.58
C LYS A 613 16.97 -10.50 -17.32
N VAL A 614 15.80 -10.35 -17.94
CA VAL A 614 14.73 -11.37 -17.85
C VAL A 614 15.13 -12.65 -18.61
N PHE A 615 15.80 -12.52 -19.77
CA PHE A 615 16.33 -13.67 -20.50
C PHE A 615 17.44 -14.40 -19.71
N GLN A 616 18.34 -13.65 -19.09
CA GLN A 616 19.35 -14.24 -18.19
C GLN A 616 18.69 -15.01 -17.04
N HIS A 617 17.62 -14.46 -16.46
CA HIS A 617 16.86 -15.15 -15.42
C HIS A 617 16.16 -16.42 -15.94
N TYR A 618 15.59 -16.40 -17.15
CA TYR A 618 15.06 -17.61 -17.80
C TYR A 618 16.10 -18.72 -17.93
N VAL A 619 17.32 -18.38 -18.38
CA VAL A 619 18.44 -19.33 -18.45
C VAL A 619 18.81 -19.84 -17.06
N GLN A 620 18.84 -18.95 -16.05
CA GLN A 620 19.11 -19.32 -14.66
C GLN A 620 18.05 -20.30 -14.12
N SER A 621 16.77 -20.03 -14.36
CA SER A 621 15.65 -20.87 -13.95
C SER A 621 15.70 -22.25 -14.59
N HIS A 622 16.12 -22.36 -15.87
CA HIS A 622 16.30 -23.65 -16.53
C HIS A 622 17.32 -24.57 -15.82
N PHE A 623 18.39 -23.99 -15.28
CA PHE A 623 19.46 -24.73 -14.58
C PHE A 623 19.29 -24.76 -13.06
N LYS A 624 18.18 -24.20 -12.53
CA LYS A 624 17.88 -24.24 -11.10
C LYS A 624 17.77 -25.68 -10.61
N GLY A 625 18.45 -25.99 -9.50
CA GLY A 625 18.48 -27.35 -8.92
C GLY A 625 19.35 -28.37 -9.69
N LYS A 626 19.99 -27.98 -10.80
CA LYS A 626 20.92 -28.83 -11.56
C LYS A 626 22.38 -28.49 -11.19
N PRO A 627 23.34 -29.41 -11.42
CA PRO A 627 24.75 -29.07 -11.38
C PRO A 627 25.07 -27.90 -12.32
N VAL A 628 26.01 -27.03 -11.93
CA VAL A 628 26.43 -25.89 -12.75
C VAL A 628 26.94 -26.40 -14.09
N PRO A 629 26.38 -25.96 -15.24
CA PRO A 629 26.77 -26.43 -16.55
C PRO A 629 28.18 -25.96 -16.92
N SER A 630 28.83 -26.64 -17.88
CA SER A 630 30.06 -26.12 -18.51
C SER A 630 29.74 -24.90 -19.39
N GLU A 631 30.77 -24.13 -19.76
CA GLU A 631 30.59 -23.00 -20.68
C GLU A 631 29.97 -23.45 -22.02
N GLU A 632 30.35 -24.61 -22.55
CA GLU A 632 29.84 -25.17 -23.81
C GLU A 632 28.39 -25.62 -23.69
N ALA A 633 28.03 -26.30 -22.58
CA ALA A 633 26.66 -26.74 -22.34
C ALA A 633 25.71 -25.56 -22.19
N LEU A 634 26.15 -24.49 -21.52
CA LEU A 634 25.38 -23.26 -21.38
C LEU A 634 25.20 -22.56 -22.75
N LYS A 635 26.25 -22.49 -23.57
CA LYS A 635 26.18 -21.99 -24.95
C LYS A 635 25.20 -22.78 -25.81
N SER A 636 25.30 -24.10 -25.79
CA SER A 636 24.40 -24.97 -26.55
C SER A 636 22.93 -24.77 -26.16
N PHE A 637 22.63 -24.56 -24.86
CA PHE A 637 21.26 -24.27 -24.43
C PHE A 637 20.79 -22.90 -24.93
N VAL A 638 21.59 -21.85 -24.71
CA VAL A 638 21.23 -20.49 -25.14
C VAL A 638 21.05 -20.38 -26.66
N ASP A 639 21.84 -21.12 -27.44
CA ASP A 639 21.73 -21.17 -28.90
C ASP A 639 20.51 -21.98 -29.38
N SER A 640 19.94 -22.83 -28.52
CA SER A 640 18.75 -23.65 -28.84
C SER A 640 17.42 -22.95 -28.58
N VAL A 641 17.42 -21.81 -27.88
CA VAL A 641 16.21 -21.05 -27.52
C VAL A 641 16.20 -19.65 -28.14
N ASP A 642 15.01 -19.17 -28.49
CA ASP A 642 14.87 -17.85 -29.12
C ASP A 642 15.12 -16.70 -28.13
N ASN A 643 16.18 -15.92 -28.34
CA ASN A 643 16.45 -14.75 -27.51
C ASN A 643 15.31 -13.71 -27.52
N PHE A 644 15.04 -13.05 -26.39
CA PHE A 644 14.07 -11.95 -26.24
C PHE A 644 14.62 -10.80 -25.39
N SER A 645 14.07 -9.59 -25.57
CA SER A 645 14.44 -8.39 -24.81
C SER A 645 13.51 -8.16 -23.61
N ASP A 646 13.99 -7.38 -22.63
CA ASP A 646 13.20 -7.02 -21.44
C ASP A 646 11.94 -6.20 -21.80
N ASP A 647 12.02 -5.32 -22.81
CA ASP A 647 10.88 -4.57 -23.35
C ASP A 647 9.82 -5.49 -23.97
N PHE A 648 10.26 -6.48 -24.76
CA PHE A 648 9.37 -7.44 -25.41
C PHE A 648 8.66 -8.35 -24.42
N PHE A 649 9.34 -8.74 -23.34
CA PHE A 649 8.75 -9.46 -22.22
C PHE A 649 7.72 -8.58 -21.49
N SER A 650 8.12 -7.36 -21.12
CA SER A 650 7.30 -6.44 -20.32
C SER A 650 5.99 -6.07 -21.01
N LYS A 651 6.03 -5.75 -22.31
CA LYS A 651 4.83 -5.41 -23.08
C LYS A 651 3.76 -6.48 -22.98
N ARG A 652 4.13 -7.76 -23.12
CA ARG A 652 3.18 -8.87 -23.01
C ARG A 652 2.57 -8.99 -21.62
N VAL A 653 3.41 -8.98 -20.59
CA VAL A 653 2.96 -9.14 -19.20
C VAL A 653 2.06 -7.97 -18.78
N VAL A 654 2.44 -6.74 -19.16
CA VAL A 654 1.65 -5.53 -18.88
C VAL A 654 0.31 -5.60 -19.62
N SER A 655 0.28 -5.89 -20.92
CA SER A 655 -0.98 -5.98 -21.67
C SER A 655 -1.91 -7.07 -21.11
N THR A 656 -1.39 -8.24 -20.72
CA THR A 656 -2.20 -9.27 -20.09
C THR A 656 -2.71 -8.84 -18.71
N SER A 657 -1.86 -8.22 -17.90
CA SER A 657 -2.22 -7.73 -16.57
C SER A 657 -3.25 -6.61 -16.63
N GLU A 658 -3.20 -5.79 -17.66
CA GLU A 658 -4.15 -4.71 -17.91
C GLU A 658 -5.56 -5.27 -18.23
N VAL A 659 -5.67 -6.16 -19.21
CA VAL A 659 -6.96 -6.82 -19.55
C VAL A 659 -7.54 -7.50 -18.32
N LEU A 660 -6.70 -8.19 -17.54
CA LEU A 660 -7.09 -8.83 -16.29
C LEU A 660 -7.61 -7.82 -15.26
N SER A 661 -6.98 -6.64 -15.14
CA SER A 661 -7.42 -5.59 -14.22
C SER A 661 -8.81 -5.07 -14.54
N TYR A 662 -9.16 -4.96 -15.83
CA TYR A 662 -10.48 -4.53 -16.28
C TYR A 662 -11.56 -5.56 -15.96
N ILE A 663 -11.28 -6.83 -16.28
CA ILE A 663 -12.18 -7.95 -15.96
C ILE A 663 -12.44 -8.03 -14.44
N VAL A 664 -11.39 -8.00 -13.61
CA VAL A 664 -11.55 -8.14 -12.15
C VAL A 664 -12.26 -6.94 -11.55
N ARG A 665 -12.08 -5.73 -12.10
CA ARG A 665 -12.82 -4.55 -11.66
C ARG A 665 -14.32 -4.69 -11.92
N ASP A 666 -14.73 -5.03 -13.15
CA ASP A 666 -16.16 -5.23 -13.49
C ASP A 666 -16.78 -6.37 -12.66
N ILE A 667 -15.99 -7.42 -12.39
CA ILE A 667 -16.39 -8.45 -11.41
C ILE A 667 -16.63 -7.83 -10.03
N SER A 668 -15.70 -7.02 -9.52
CA SER A 668 -15.77 -6.48 -8.15
C SER A 668 -16.90 -5.48 -7.89
N GLU A 669 -17.42 -4.83 -8.95
CA GLU A 669 -18.52 -3.87 -8.84
C GLU A 669 -19.83 -4.55 -8.44
N ASN A 670 -20.04 -5.78 -8.90
CA ASN A 670 -21.34 -6.46 -8.78
C ASN A 670 -21.25 -7.85 -8.13
N LEU A 671 -20.07 -8.44 -8.02
CA LEU A 671 -19.83 -9.81 -7.60
C LEU A 671 -18.66 -9.91 -6.61
N PRO A 672 -18.52 -11.04 -5.88
CA PRO A 672 -17.35 -11.28 -5.05
C PRO A 672 -16.05 -11.23 -5.87
N VAL A 673 -14.99 -10.66 -5.30
CA VAL A 673 -13.66 -10.63 -5.93
C VAL A 673 -13.14 -12.05 -6.13
N PRO A 674 -12.69 -12.43 -7.34
CA PRO A 674 -12.27 -13.78 -7.63
C PRO A 674 -10.88 -14.09 -7.05
N THR A 675 -10.58 -15.37 -6.87
CA THR A 675 -9.17 -15.79 -6.73
C THR A 675 -8.59 -15.94 -8.13
N LEU A 676 -7.35 -15.49 -8.34
CA LEU A 676 -6.66 -15.64 -9.61
C LEU A 676 -5.69 -16.81 -9.55
N GLY A 677 -5.53 -17.54 -10.65
CA GLY A 677 -4.49 -18.53 -10.85
C GLY A 677 -3.55 -18.06 -11.93
N VAL A 678 -2.26 -18.19 -11.71
CA VAL A 678 -1.24 -17.91 -12.74
C VAL A 678 -0.34 -19.13 -12.87
N SER A 679 0.12 -19.44 -14.08
CA SER A 679 1.01 -20.59 -14.29
C SER A 679 2.26 -20.51 -13.43
N GLN A 680 2.62 -21.63 -12.81
CA GLN A 680 3.80 -21.73 -11.95
C GLN A 680 5.08 -21.45 -12.74
N GLU A 681 5.17 -21.93 -13.98
CA GLU A 681 6.32 -21.69 -14.88
C GLU A 681 6.58 -20.20 -15.09
N PHE A 682 5.52 -19.37 -15.12
CA PHE A 682 5.68 -17.92 -15.21
C PHE A 682 6.35 -17.37 -13.96
N LEU A 683 5.86 -17.70 -12.77
CA LEU A 683 6.43 -17.22 -11.51
C LEU A 683 7.84 -17.79 -11.25
N ASP A 684 8.12 -19.01 -11.69
CA ASP A 684 9.44 -19.65 -11.59
C ASP A 684 10.46 -19.11 -12.61
N GLY A 685 10.06 -18.18 -13.49
CA GLY A 685 10.93 -17.64 -14.54
C GLY A 685 11.20 -18.62 -15.69
N ALA A 686 10.49 -19.75 -15.74
CA ALA A 686 10.62 -20.76 -16.79
C ALA A 686 9.72 -20.50 -18.01
N TRP A 687 8.82 -19.52 -17.96
CA TRP A 687 7.97 -19.12 -19.08
C TRP A 687 8.76 -18.40 -20.18
N HIS A 688 8.60 -18.84 -21.42
CA HIS A 688 9.24 -18.24 -22.59
C HIS A 688 8.24 -17.41 -23.45
N PRO A 689 8.39 -16.08 -23.53
CA PRO A 689 7.36 -15.16 -24.09
C PRO A 689 7.11 -15.26 -25.60
N LYS A 690 7.92 -16.02 -26.34
CA LYS A 690 7.74 -16.23 -27.79
C LYS A 690 7.03 -17.53 -28.15
N THR A 691 7.16 -18.54 -27.30
CA THR A 691 6.77 -19.92 -27.61
C THR A 691 5.64 -20.40 -26.70
N ASP A 692 5.54 -19.84 -25.50
CA ASP A 692 4.63 -20.31 -24.46
C ASP A 692 3.52 -19.28 -24.23
N LYS A 693 2.34 -19.75 -23.80
CA LYS A 693 1.24 -18.88 -23.38
C LYS A 693 1.24 -18.70 -21.86
N LEU A 694 1.10 -17.46 -21.42
CA LEU A 694 0.82 -17.11 -20.03
C LEU A 694 -0.63 -17.47 -19.69
N LYS A 695 -0.82 -18.49 -18.86
CA LYS A 695 -2.15 -18.94 -18.43
C LYS A 695 -2.58 -18.20 -17.18
N VAL A 696 -3.76 -17.58 -17.24
CA VAL A 696 -4.42 -16.93 -16.13
C VAL A 696 -5.82 -17.53 -15.96
N GLN A 697 -6.15 -17.97 -14.75
CA GLN A 697 -7.44 -18.56 -14.41
C GLN A 697 -8.18 -17.69 -13.38
N ILE A 698 -9.46 -17.43 -13.61
CA ILE A 698 -10.37 -16.73 -12.70
C ILE A 698 -11.22 -17.78 -12.02
N TYR A 699 -11.00 -18.01 -10.72
CA TYR A 699 -11.70 -19.06 -9.98
C TYR A 699 -13.02 -18.57 -9.41
N SER A 700 -14.07 -19.32 -9.72
CA SER A 700 -15.38 -19.17 -9.08
C SER A 700 -15.62 -20.22 -7.99
N SER A 701 -16.33 -19.82 -6.94
CA SER A 701 -16.75 -20.68 -5.84
C SER A 701 -17.94 -21.59 -6.19
N ASN A 702 -18.77 -21.21 -7.16
CA ASN A 702 -19.96 -21.97 -7.56
C ASN A 702 -20.33 -21.74 -9.04
N THR A 703 -21.26 -22.56 -9.57
CA THR A 703 -21.63 -22.52 -10.99
C THR A 703 -22.35 -21.23 -11.41
N GLU A 704 -23.10 -20.60 -10.51
CA GLU A 704 -23.84 -19.36 -10.80
C GLU A 704 -22.87 -18.18 -10.99
N ILE A 705 -21.96 -17.99 -10.03
CA ILE A 705 -20.90 -16.98 -10.11
C ILE A 705 -19.96 -17.27 -11.28
N LEU A 706 -19.72 -18.55 -11.60
CA LEU A 706 -18.89 -18.94 -12.75
C LEU A 706 -19.48 -18.38 -14.05
N GLU A 707 -20.78 -18.50 -14.24
CA GLU A 707 -21.45 -18.03 -15.45
C GLU A 707 -21.49 -16.51 -15.51
N GLN A 708 -21.68 -15.84 -14.37
CA GLN A 708 -21.61 -14.37 -14.29
C GLN A 708 -20.20 -13.86 -14.60
N TYR A 709 -19.15 -14.53 -14.12
CA TYR A 709 -17.77 -14.20 -14.49
C TYR A 709 -17.51 -14.41 -15.98
N ARG A 710 -18.06 -15.47 -16.59
CA ARG A 710 -17.93 -15.70 -18.04
C ARG A 710 -18.59 -14.59 -18.84
N GLN A 711 -19.79 -14.18 -18.47
CA GLN A 711 -20.48 -13.04 -19.10
C GLN A 711 -19.66 -11.76 -19.02
N ILE A 712 -19.01 -11.50 -17.89
CA ILE A 712 -18.11 -10.35 -17.75
C ILE A 712 -16.88 -10.50 -18.66
N VAL A 713 -16.23 -11.66 -18.67
CA VAL A 713 -15.08 -11.94 -19.54
C VAL A 713 -15.43 -11.80 -21.01
N GLU A 714 -16.63 -12.20 -21.43
CA GLU A 714 -17.14 -12.06 -22.80
C GLU A 714 -17.25 -10.59 -23.24
N LYS A 715 -17.56 -9.65 -22.33
CA LYS A 715 -17.55 -8.20 -22.64
C LYS A 715 -16.17 -7.70 -23.07
N TYR A 716 -15.11 -8.42 -22.72
CA TYR A 716 -13.71 -8.07 -23.02
C TYR A 716 -13.10 -8.98 -24.10
N GLU A 717 -13.91 -9.68 -24.90
CA GLU A 717 -13.44 -10.61 -25.94
C GLU A 717 -12.44 -9.97 -26.91
N ASP A 718 -12.71 -8.74 -27.37
CA ASP A 718 -11.81 -8.01 -28.28
C ASP A 718 -10.42 -7.78 -27.65
N ALA A 719 -10.39 -7.32 -26.39
CA ALA A 719 -9.15 -7.08 -25.66
C ALA A 719 -8.40 -8.38 -25.32
N ILE A 720 -9.14 -9.47 -25.07
CA ILE A 720 -8.56 -10.83 -24.92
C ILE A 720 -8.00 -11.32 -26.26
N GLY A 721 -8.67 -11.01 -27.37
CA GLY A 721 -8.23 -11.30 -28.73
C GLY A 721 -6.85 -10.72 -29.04
N ASP A 722 -6.60 -9.48 -28.61
CA ASP A 722 -5.32 -8.78 -28.78
C ASP A 722 -4.14 -9.50 -28.08
N ILE A 723 -4.39 -10.13 -26.92
CA ILE A 723 -3.35 -10.83 -26.13
C ILE A 723 -3.30 -12.35 -26.38
N SER A 724 -4.27 -12.91 -27.10
CA SER A 724 -4.48 -14.37 -27.28
C SER A 724 -3.27 -15.14 -27.86
N LYS A 725 -2.36 -14.42 -28.54
CA LYS A 725 -1.12 -14.97 -29.10
C LYS A 725 -0.10 -15.37 -28.03
N TRP A 726 -0.15 -14.78 -26.85
CA TRP A 726 0.82 -15.03 -25.76
C TRP A 726 0.18 -15.21 -24.38
N ALA A 727 -1.12 -15.00 -24.23
CA ALA A 727 -1.83 -15.20 -22.99
C ALA A 727 -3.19 -15.88 -23.21
N GLU A 728 -3.68 -16.53 -22.16
CA GLU A 728 -4.96 -17.21 -22.12
C GLU A 728 -5.62 -16.89 -20.78
N ILE A 729 -6.84 -16.34 -20.82
CA ILE A 729 -7.65 -16.01 -19.64
C ILE A 729 -8.86 -16.93 -19.64
N GLU A 730 -8.98 -17.77 -18.62
CA GLU A 730 -10.09 -18.73 -18.48
C GLU A 730 -10.86 -18.49 -17.19
N VAL A 731 -12.17 -18.73 -17.22
CA VAL A 731 -12.99 -18.79 -15.99
C VAL A 731 -13.26 -20.26 -15.66
N VAL A 732 -12.79 -20.69 -14.49
CA VAL A 732 -12.83 -22.09 -14.06
C VAL A 732 -13.42 -22.23 -12.66
N ARG A 733 -13.95 -23.42 -12.36
CA ARG A 733 -14.53 -23.76 -11.06
C ARG A 733 -13.57 -24.64 -10.27
N GLY A 734 -13.42 -24.37 -8.98
CA GLY A 734 -12.64 -25.19 -8.06
C GLY A 734 -11.28 -24.58 -7.71
N PRO A 735 -10.43 -25.28 -6.94
CA PRO A 735 -9.11 -24.81 -6.60
C PRO A 735 -8.16 -24.85 -7.82
N PRO A 736 -7.02 -24.16 -7.78
CA PRO A 736 -6.02 -24.21 -8.84
C PRO A 736 -5.57 -25.65 -9.15
N PRO A 737 -5.51 -26.05 -10.44
CA PRO A 737 -4.94 -27.32 -10.82
C PRO A 737 -3.43 -27.35 -10.57
N GLU A 738 -2.82 -28.53 -10.64
CA GLU A 738 -1.37 -28.71 -10.54
C GLU A 738 -0.66 -27.84 -11.60
N GLY A 739 0.39 -27.12 -11.19
CA GLY A 739 1.10 -26.15 -12.04
C GLY A 739 0.47 -24.75 -12.11
N MET A 740 -0.59 -24.46 -11.36
CA MET A 740 -1.15 -23.11 -11.19
C MET A 740 -0.97 -22.61 -9.75
N VAL A 741 -0.55 -21.36 -9.59
CA VAL A 741 -0.39 -20.70 -8.29
C VAL A 741 -1.54 -19.72 -8.06
N ALA A 742 -2.24 -19.87 -6.94
CA ALA A 742 -3.28 -18.93 -6.55
C ALA A 742 -2.68 -17.60 -6.08
N LEU A 743 -3.16 -16.50 -6.66
CA LEU A 743 -2.88 -15.15 -6.24
C LEU A 743 -4.20 -14.49 -5.79
N LYS A 744 -4.22 -13.92 -4.58
CA LYS A 744 -5.40 -13.24 -4.06
C LYS A 744 -5.54 -11.87 -4.72
N ALA A 745 -6.61 -11.69 -5.48
CA ALA A 745 -6.99 -10.39 -6.02
C ALA A 745 -7.51 -9.46 -4.90
N THR A 746 -7.27 -8.16 -5.06
CA THR A 746 -7.99 -7.10 -4.34
C THR A 746 -9.08 -6.55 -5.24
N ASN A 747 -10.01 -5.76 -4.69
CA ASN A 747 -11.09 -5.13 -5.47
C ASN A 747 -10.54 -4.20 -6.58
N ASN A 748 -9.31 -3.71 -6.42
CA ASN A 748 -8.59 -2.91 -7.39
C ASN A 748 -7.26 -3.58 -7.70
N ILE A 749 -7.26 -4.49 -8.67
CA ILE A 749 -6.01 -4.99 -9.24
C ILE A 749 -5.43 -3.87 -10.12
N GLU A 750 -4.16 -3.53 -9.90
CA GLU A 750 -3.47 -2.56 -10.74
C GLU A 750 -3.07 -3.16 -12.11
N PRO A 751 -2.95 -2.35 -13.18
CA PRO A 751 -2.51 -2.83 -14.50
C PRO A 751 -1.12 -3.49 -14.52
N ASP A 752 -0.30 -3.37 -13.48
CA ASP A 752 1.02 -4.03 -13.37
C ASP A 752 1.03 -5.23 -12.42
N TYR A 753 -0.14 -5.72 -12.00
CA TYR A 753 -0.24 -6.81 -11.04
C TYR A 753 0.59 -8.05 -11.39
N LEU A 754 0.54 -8.52 -12.65
CA LEU A 754 1.33 -9.69 -13.06
C LEU A 754 2.83 -9.38 -13.14
N VAL A 755 3.23 -8.14 -13.45
CA VAL A 755 4.63 -7.70 -13.38
C VAL A 755 5.11 -7.79 -11.93
N LYS A 756 4.32 -7.25 -10.98
CA LYS A 756 4.63 -7.30 -9.55
C LYS A 756 4.70 -8.74 -9.04
N ALA A 757 3.76 -9.60 -9.44
CA ALA A 757 3.76 -11.01 -9.08
C ALA A 757 5.01 -11.75 -9.61
N PHE A 758 5.34 -11.56 -10.89
CA PHE A 758 6.53 -12.12 -11.53
C PHE A 758 7.81 -11.65 -10.86
N THR A 759 8.00 -10.34 -10.78
CA THR A 759 9.25 -9.75 -10.27
C THR A 759 9.47 -10.07 -8.81
N ARG A 760 8.42 -10.10 -7.99
CA ARG A 760 8.53 -10.56 -6.61
C ARG A 760 9.00 -12.01 -6.55
N ALA A 761 8.36 -12.91 -7.31
CA ALA A 761 8.74 -14.31 -7.43
C ALA A 761 10.20 -14.48 -7.91
N SER A 762 10.54 -13.86 -9.03
CA SER A 762 11.88 -13.91 -9.63
C SER A 762 12.96 -13.28 -8.75
N PHE A 763 12.62 -12.23 -7.98
CA PHE A 763 13.52 -11.61 -7.02
C PHE A 763 13.92 -12.60 -5.93
N MET A 764 12.92 -13.27 -5.35
CA MET A 764 13.15 -14.27 -4.31
C MET A 764 13.88 -15.52 -4.80
N GLN A 765 13.70 -15.89 -6.07
CA GLN A 765 14.35 -17.09 -6.64
C GLN A 765 15.76 -16.85 -7.18
N GLY A 766 15.99 -15.70 -7.81
CA GLY A 766 17.20 -15.43 -8.57
C GLY A 766 17.71 -14.00 -8.48
N GLY A 767 17.08 -13.16 -7.65
CA GLY A 767 17.44 -11.76 -7.46
C GLY A 767 16.94 -10.84 -8.56
N LEU A 768 16.11 -11.29 -9.51
CA LEU A 768 15.60 -10.43 -10.57
C LEU A 768 14.55 -9.46 -10.03
N ASP A 769 14.85 -8.17 -10.05
CA ASP A 769 13.96 -7.08 -9.68
C ASP A 769 13.78 -6.10 -10.85
N TYR A 770 12.88 -5.14 -10.71
CA TYR A 770 12.62 -4.10 -11.70
C TYR A 770 12.65 -2.69 -11.11
N ASP A 771 12.94 -1.75 -12.00
CA ASP A 771 12.87 -0.32 -11.81
C ASP A 771 12.00 0.33 -12.90
N VAL A 772 11.50 1.52 -12.60
CA VAL A 772 10.75 2.37 -13.52
C VAL A 772 11.70 3.44 -14.04
N THR A 773 11.97 3.41 -15.34
CA THR A 773 12.76 4.45 -16.01
C THR A 773 12.00 5.77 -16.06
N TYR A 774 12.72 6.84 -16.35
CA TYR A 774 12.12 8.17 -16.54
C TYR A 774 10.93 8.19 -17.53
N ASN A 775 10.95 7.32 -18.55
CA ASN A 775 9.86 7.21 -19.52
C ASN A 775 8.75 6.22 -19.13
N GLY A 776 8.70 5.79 -17.87
CA GLY A 776 7.69 4.85 -17.36
C GLY A 776 7.88 3.40 -17.82
N ALA A 777 8.99 3.09 -18.49
CA ALA A 777 9.32 1.74 -18.93
C ALA A 777 9.94 0.92 -17.80
N LEU A 778 9.79 -0.41 -17.87
CA LEU A 778 10.35 -1.31 -16.89
C LEU A 778 11.77 -1.72 -17.28
N LYS A 779 12.71 -1.56 -16.36
CA LYS A 779 14.10 -1.99 -16.51
C LYS A 779 14.42 -3.01 -15.45
N TYR A 780 14.93 -4.18 -15.84
CA TYR A 780 15.20 -5.27 -14.92
C TYR A 780 16.67 -5.33 -14.52
N HIS A 781 16.90 -5.76 -13.29
CA HIS A 781 18.21 -5.87 -12.68
C HIS A 781 18.28 -7.17 -11.88
N ILE A 782 19.41 -7.86 -11.93
CA ILE A 782 19.63 -9.02 -11.06
C ILE A 782 20.41 -8.52 -9.84
N LEU A 783 19.76 -8.49 -8.68
CA LEU A 783 20.32 -8.12 -7.38
C LEU A 783 21.18 -9.28 -6.83
N PRO A 784 22.32 -9.02 -6.17
CA PRO A 784 23.30 -10.04 -5.73
C PRO A 784 22.81 -10.78 -4.47
N THR A 785 21.64 -11.40 -4.57
CA THR A 785 21.07 -12.20 -3.49
C THR A 785 21.90 -13.46 -3.28
N ASN A 786 22.16 -13.78 -2.02
CA ASN A 786 22.75 -15.06 -1.61
C ASN A 786 21.69 -16.05 -1.10
N LYS A 787 20.44 -15.57 -0.98
CA LYS A 787 19.26 -16.35 -0.61
C LYS A 787 18.45 -16.63 -1.87
N SER A 788 18.10 -17.89 -2.09
CA SER A 788 17.07 -18.29 -3.04
C SER A 788 15.96 -18.97 -2.25
N THR A 789 14.80 -18.36 -2.24
CA THR A 789 13.58 -18.92 -1.65
C THR A 789 12.70 -19.45 -2.79
N ASN A 790 12.03 -20.59 -2.59
CA ASN A 790 11.18 -21.16 -3.64
C ASN A 790 9.91 -20.30 -3.83
N VAL A 791 9.26 -20.32 -5.00
CA VAL A 791 8.04 -19.50 -5.27
C VAL A 791 6.93 -19.73 -4.24
N CYS A 792 6.88 -20.93 -3.67
CA CYS A 792 6.07 -21.25 -2.50
C CYS A 792 6.58 -20.60 -1.19
N GLU A 793 7.34 -19.53 -1.23
CA GLU A 793 7.72 -18.71 -0.07
C GLU A 793 7.46 -17.20 -0.36
N VAL A 794 7.00 -16.85 -1.57
CA VAL A 794 7.07 -15.48 -2.14
C VAL A 794 5.74 -14.72 -2.19
N GLY A 795 4.61 -15.41 -2.09
CA GLY A 795 3.45 -14.74 -1.46
C GLY A 795 3.79 -14.57 0.02
N ASN A 796 3.16 -13.67 0.77
CA ASN A 796 3.20 -13.74 2.24
C ASN A 796 2.48 -14.99 2.80
N LYS A 797 2.59 -16.14 2.11
CA LYS A 797 1.74 -17.31 2.16
C LYS A 797 2.45 -18.47 1.44
N PHE A 798 3.38 -19.14 2.14
CA PHE A 798 3.33 -20.60 2.25
C PHE A 798 4.10 -21.10 3.47
N CYS A 799 3.31 -21.53 4.43
CA CYS A 799 3.35 -22.74 5.26
C CYS A 799 2.39 -22.32 6.36
N SER A 800 1.09 -22.63 6.27
CA SER A 800 0.15 -22.45 7.39
C SER A 800 -0.51 -23.75 7.78
N LEU A 801 -0.63 -23.93 9.09
CA LEU A 801 -1.51 -24.89 9.74
C LEU A 801 -2.80 -24.16 10.10
N ALA A 802 -3.84 -24.90 10.49
CA ALA A 802 -5.26 -24.53 10.57
C ALA A 802 -5.63 -23.06 10.37
N TYR A 803 -5.07 -22.15 11.19
CA TYR A 803 -5.40 -20.72 11.17
C TYR A 803 -4.29 -19.77 10.65
N TYR A 804 -2.98 -20.05 10.86
CA TYR A 804 -1.87 -19.11 10.53
C TYR A 804 -0.54 -19.76 10.11
N ALA A 805 0.30 -19.01 9.39
CA ALA A 805 1.56 -19.52 8.82
C ALA A 805 2.70 -19.65 9.84
N PRO A 806 3.43 -20.78 10.07
CA PRO A 806 4.71 -20.78 10.79
C PRO A 806 5.69 -19.71 10.34
N ASP A 807 6.38 -19.12 11.32
CA ASP A 807 7.53 -18.27 11.07
C ASP A 807 8.74 -19.14 10.65
N PRO A 808 9.83 -18.55 10.12
CA PRO A 808 10.96 -19.31 9.62
C PRO A 808 11.53 -20.31 10.63
N ARG A 809 11.63 -19.91 11.91
CA ARG A 809 12.12 -20.79 12.98
C ARG A 809 11.20 -21.99 13.20
N THR A 810 9.90 -21.74 13.27
CA THR A 810 8.91 -22.81 13.45
C THR A 810 8.89 -23.74 12.25
N LYS A 811 9.11 -23.20 11.04
CA LYS A 811 9.22 -23.97 9.79
C LYS A 811 10.44 -24.87 9.77
N ASP A 812 11.61 -24.37 10.16
CA ASP A 812 12.84 -25.16 10.22
C ASP A 812 12.67 -26.34 11.18
N LEU A 813 12.15 -26.07 12.38
CA LEU A 813 11.83 -27.10 13.37
C LEU A 813 10.79 -28.11 12.86
N LEU A 814 9.76 -27.66 12.12
CA LEU A 814 8.77 -28.54 11.50
C LEU A 814 9.39 -29.51 10.49
N GLY A 815 10.43 -29.07 9.78
CA GLY A 815 11.18 -29.88 8.81
C GLY A 815 12.13 -30.88 9.48
N GLU A 816 12.61 -30.58 10.69
CA GLU A 816 13.48 -31.47 11.48
C GLU A 816 12.69 -32.60 12.15
N ILE A 817 11.43 -32.35 12.53
CA ILE A 817 10.58 -33.36 13.19
C ILE A 817 9.88 -34.22 12.14
N THR A 818 10.56 -35.29 11.70
CA THR A 818 9.99 -36.23 10.73
C THR A 818 9.17 -37.34 11.39
N GLU A 819 9.46 -37.67 12.65
CA GLU A 819 8.82 -38.74 13.41
C GLU A 819 8.69 -38.34 14.89
N VAL A 820 7.65 -38.83 15.57
CA VAL A 820 7.48 -38.73 17.02
C VAL A 820 7.20 -40.14 17.54
N GLU A 821 7.94 -40.60 18.54
CA GLU A 821 7.87 -41.98 19.02
C GLU A 821 6.43 -42.34 19.45
N GLY A 822 5.92 -43.47 18.95
CA GLY A 822 4.56 -43.95 19.26
C GLY A 822 3.42 -43.16 18.59
N PHE A 823 3.71 -42.12 17.79
CA PHE A 823 2.69 -41.29 17.15
C PHE A 823 2.56 -41.58 15.65
N ASN A 824 1.53 -42.34 15.25
CA ASN A 824 1.18 -42.54 13.84
C ASN A 824 0.24 -41.42 13.36
N PRO A 825 0.72 -40.46 12.54
CA PRO A 825 -0.06 -39.25 12.25
C PRO A 825 -1.37 -39.56 11.49
N GLU A 826 -1.35 -40.42 10.47
CA GLU A 826 -2.56 -40.73 9.71
C GLU A 826 -3.62 -41.44 10.56
N GLN A 827 -3.21 -42.39 11.40
CA GLN A 827 -4.15 -43.10 12.27
C GLN A 827 -4.72 -42.17 13.35
N ARG A 828 -3.86 -41.39 14.01
CA ARG A 828 -4.28 -40.47 15.08
C ARG A 828 -5.23 -39.39 14.58
N LEU A 829 -5.02 -38.87 13.36
CA LEU A 829 -5.96 -37.92 12.76
C LEU A 829 -7.31 -38.56 12.46
N LYS A 830 -7.33 -39.79 11.95
CA LYS A 830 -8.58 -40.52 11.68
C LYS A 830 -9.36 -40.78 12.97
N ASP A 831 -8.66 -41.19 14.03
CA ASP A 831 -9.24 -41.43 15.34
C ASP A 831 -9.84 -40.12 15.90
N ALA A 832 -9.09 -39.02 15.88
CA ALA A 832 -9.59 -37.72 16.34
C ALA A 832 -10.82 -37.21 15.57
N ILE A 833 -10.87 -37.46 14.26
CA ILE A 833 -12.04 -37.10 13.43
C ILE A 833 -13.24 -37.99 13.76
N ALA A 834 -13.02 -39.28 14.01
CA ALA A 834 -14.08 -40.19 14.44
C ALA A 834 -14.62 -39.80 15.82
N ASP A 835 -13.74 -39.53 16.78
CA ASP A 835 -14.08 -39.11 18.14
C ASP A 835 -14.89 -37.80 18.13
N LEU A 836 -14.43 -36.78 17.40
CA LEU A 836 -15.18 -35.53 17.24
C LEU A 836 -16.53 -35.80 16.54
N SER A 837 -16.57 -36.64 15.51
CA SER A 837 -17.82 -36.95 14.81
C SER A 837 -18.85 -37.62 15.73
N ASP A 838 -18.40 -38.50 16.63
CA ASP A 838 -19.27 -39.15 17.61
C ASP A 838 -19.74 -38.17 18.69
N GLU A 839 -18.86 -37.28 19.16
CA GLU A 839 -19.22 -36.19 20.09
C GLU A 839 -20.23 -35.22 19.46
N LEU A 840 -20.02 -34.82 18.19
CA LEU A 840 -20.94 -33.95 17.46
C LEU A 840 -22.31 -34.61 17.31
N LYS A 841 -22.34 -35.91 17.01
CA LYS A 841 -23.59 -36.67 16.91
C LYS A 841 -24.30 -36.75 18.27
N TYR A 842 -23.55 -36.93 19.36
CA TYR A 842 -24.10 -36.94 20.72
C TYR A 842 -24.69 -35.58 21.09
N LYS A 843 -23.91 -34.50 21.04
CA LYS A 843 -24.37 -33.14 21.40
C LYS A 843 -25.49 -32.63 20.48
N GLY A 844 -25.37 -32.83 19.17
CA GLY A 844 -26.41 -32.42 18.22
C GLY A 844 -27.74 -33.14 18.41
N ASN A 845 -27.75 -34.33 19.04
CA ASN A 845 -29.01 -34.97 19.42
C ASN A 845 -29.75 -34.20 20.52
N ASP A 846 -29.03 -33.49 21.39
CA ASP A 846 -29.57 -32.74 22.52
C ASP A 846 -29.99 -31.30 22.15
N GLU A 847 -29.29 -30.67 21.20
CA GLU A 847 -29.44 -29.23 20.85
C GLU A 847 -30.03 -28.99 19.44
N GLU A 848 -30.62 -30.02 18.82
CA GLU A 848 -31.37 -29.94 17.55
C GLU A 848 -30.60 -29.54 16.27
N TRP A 849 -29.27 -29.70 16.25
CA TRP A 849 -28.44 -29.51 15.05
C TRP A 849 -27.83 -30.83 14.55
N LYS A 850 -27.38 -30.84 13.30
CA LYS A 850 -26.69 -31.99 12.69
C LYS A 850 -25.31 -31.56 12.22
N ALA A 851 -24.27 -32.20 12.73
CA ALA A 851 -22.92 -31.99 12.25
C ALA A 851 -22.12 -33.29 12.17
N VAL A 852 -21.04 -33.27 11.39
CA VAL A 852 -20.09 -34.38 11.24
C VAL A 852 -18.69 -33.82 10.98
N ALA A 853 -17.65 -34.52 11.45
CA ALA A 853 -16.28 -34.20 11.09
C ALA A 853 -15.80 -35.11 9.94
N LYS A 854 -15.04 -34.57 9.00
CA LYS A 854 -14.57 -35.33 7.83
C LYS A 854 -13.14 -35.00 7.46
N LEU A 855 -12.39 -36.05 7.11
CA LEU A 855 -11.08 -35.93 6.48
C LEU A 855 -11.24 -35.83 4.96
N LYS A 856 -10.64 -34.81 4.36
CA LYS A 856 -10.52 -34.66 2.92
C LYS A 856 -9.06 -34.51 2.53
N LYS A 857 -8.49 -35.56 1.94
CA LYS A 857 -7.15 -35.48 1.34
C LYS A 857 -7.22 -34.61 0.09
N VAL A 858 -6.38 -33.59 0.04
CA VAL A 858 -6.31 -32.64 -1.08
C VAL A 858 -4.87 -32.59 -1.59
N ASN A 859 -4.67 -32.40 -2.89
CA ASN A 859 -3.30 -32.38 -3.44
C ASN A 859 -2.54 -31.13 -2.98
N SER A 860 -3.25 -30.03 -2.83
CA SER A 860 -2.76 -28.74 -2.37
C SER A 860 -3.87 -27.99 -1.65
N LEU A 861 -3.49 -26.97 -0.89
CA LEU A 861 -4.42 -26.02 -0.28
C LEU A 861 -4.01 -24.60 -0.67
N PRO A 862 -4.94 -23.63 -0.59
CA PRO A 862 -4.58 -22.23 -0.77
C PRO A 862 -3.42 -21.86 0.13
N ASP A 863 -2.59 -20.92 -0.32
CA ASP A 863 -1.68 -20.15 0.54
C ASP A 863 -0.58 -20.87 1.31
N GLY A 864 -0.53 -22.19 1.34
CA GLY A 864 0.33 -22.79 2.34
C GLY A 864 0.17 -24.23 2.60
N LYS A 865 -1.11 -24.58 2.58
CA LYS A 865 -1.50 -25.23 3.81
C LYS A 865 -1.15 -26.69 3.70
N MET A 866 -0.53 -27.17 4.77
CA MET A 866 -0.43 -28.61 4.95
C MET A 866 -1.78 -29.13 5.44
N ALA A 867 -2.52 -28.34 6.22
CA ALA A 867 -3.89 -28.62 6.64
C ALA A 867 -4.73 -27.35 6.86
N GLU A 868 -6.05 -27.45 6.73
CA GLU A 868 -7.02 -26.46 7.21
C GLU A 868 -8.32 -27.11 7.70
N ILE A 869 -8.96 -26.51 8.69
CA ILE A 869 -10.30 -26.89 9.16
C ILE A 869 -11.29 -25.80 8.73
N VAL A 870 -12.31 -26.18 7.96
CA VAL A 870 -13.29 -25.22 7.44
C VAL A 870 -14.73 -25.69 7.67
N PRO A 871 -15.66 -24.78 8.01
CA PRO A 871 -17.08 -25.11 8.06
C PRO A 871 -17.64 -25.19 6.64
N VAL A 872 -18.32 -26.29 6.33
CA VAL A 872 -19.02 -26.49 5.04
C VAL A 872 -20.42 -27.00 5.32
N PHE A 873 -21.41 -26.59 4.53
CA PHE A 873 -22.75 -27.17 4.62
C PHE A 873 -22.95 -28.32 3.63
N SER A 874 -23.50 -29.43 4.11
CA SER A 874 -23.91 -30.60 3.33
C SER A 874 -25.41 -30.80 3.40
N ASN A 875 -26.07 -30.94 2.24
CA ASN A 875 -27.51 -31.21 2.16
C ASN A 875 -27.92 -32.57 2.76
N THR A 876 -26.99 -33.45 3.09
CA THR A 876 -27.28 -34.75 3.71
C THR A 876 -26.76 -34.85 5.14
N GLU A 877 -25.71 -34.09 5.49
CA GLU A 877 -24.98 -34.25 6.74
C GLU A 877 -25.04 -33.03 7.66
N GLY A 878 -25.59 -31.90 7.19
CA GLY A 878 -25.69 -30.68 7.96
C GLY A 878 -24.37 -29.91 7.95
N LEU A 879 -23.90 -29.46 9.12
CA LEU A 879 -22.60 -28.80 9.25
C LEU A 879 -21.48 -29.85 9.15
N VAL A 880 -20.61 -29.70 8.17
CA VAL A 880 -19.42 -30.53 8.01
C VAL A 880 -18.22 -29.72 8.48
N ILE A 881 -17.54 -30.23 9.51
CA ILE A 881 -16.22 -29.79 9.92
C ILE A 881 -15.22 -30.52 9.02
N GLU A 882 -14.85 -29.88 7.90
CA GLU A 882 -14.01 -30.49 6.87
C GLU A 882 -12.53 -30.20 7.19
N VAL A 883 -11.80 -31.23 7.63
CA VAL A 883 -10.34 -31.22 7.76
C VAL A 883 -9.76 -31.53 6.39
N ARG A 884 -9.24 -30.51 5.72
CA ARG A 884 -8.54 -30.67 4.45
C ARG A 884 -7.06 -30.80 4.73
N ILE A 885 -6.41 -31.84 4.24
CA ILE A 885 -4.99 -32.09 4.50
C ILE A 885 -4.25 -32.57 3.26
N THR A 886 -3.02 -32.11 3.06
CA THR A 886 -2.16 -32.54 1.96
C THR A 886 -1.45 -33.86 2.29
N PRO A 887 -0.93 -34.60 1.29
CA PRO A 887 -0.12 -35.78 1.55
C PRO A 887 1.11 -35.50 2.41
N GLN A 888 1.69 -34.31 2.30
CA GLN A 888 2.82 -33.87 3.13
C GLN A 888 2.37 -33.61 4.56
N GLY A 889 1.28 -32.85 4.75
CA GLY A 889 0.74 -32.56 6.07
C GLY A 889 0.33 -33.82 6.83
N LEU A 890 -0.31 -34.76 6.14
CA LEU A 890 -0.78 -36.01 6.74
C LEU A 890 0.37 -36.90 7.24
N LYS A 891 1.58 -36.76 6.66
CA LYS A 891 2.77 -37.50 7.09
C LYS A 891 3.54 -36.80 8.20
N ASN A 892 3.28 -35.53 8.46
CA ASN A 892 4.02 -34.77 9.47
C ASN A 892 3.31 -34.86 10.83
N PRO A 893 3.98 -35.36 11.88
CA PRO A 893 3.36 -35.60 13.18
C PRO A 893 2.90 -34.30 13.86
N MET A 894 3.64 -33.20 13.72
CA MET A 894 3.29 -31.93 14.34
C MET A 894 2.10 -31.27 13.65
N VAL A 895 2.04 -31.32 12.33
CA VAL A 895 0.86 -30.87 11.57
C VAL A 895 -0.40 -31.58 12.07
N VAL A 896 -0.35 -32.91 12.17
CA VAL A 896 -1.50 -33.68 12.67
C VAL A 896 -1.84 -33.34 14.12
N ALA A 897 -0.84 -33.23 15.00
CA ALA A 897 -1.07 -32.93 16.41
C ALA A 897 -1.76 -31.56 16.59
N GLU A 898 -1.37 -30.54 15.82
CA GLU A 898 -2.03 -29.23 15.84
C GLU A 898 -3.50 -29.32 15.39
N GLU A 899 -3.77 -29.99 14.27
CA GLU A 899 -5.15 -30.15 13.78
C GLU A 899 -6.01 -30.93 14.78
N MET A 900 -5.45 -31.94 15.45
CA MET A 900 -6.14 -32.65 16.53
C MET A 900 -6.48 -31.73 17.72
N ALA A 901 -5.56 -30.84 18.11
CA ALA A 901 -5.81 -29.85 19.16
C ALA A 901 -6.95 -28.92 18.77
N HIS A 902 -6.95 -28.44 17.51
CA HIS A 902 -8.01 -27.59 17.00
C HIS A 902 -9.36 -28.29 16.90
N LEU A 903 -9.39 -29.57 16.49
CA LEU A 903 -10.63 -30.37 16.48
C LEU A 903 -11.24 -30.46 17.88
N LYS A 904 -10.42 -30.69 18.91
CA LYS A 904 -10.86 -30.70 20.32
C LYS A 904 -11.41 -29.34 20.73
N GLN A 905 -10.73 -28.25 20.38
CA GLN A 905 -11.16 -26.89 20.69
C GLN A 905 -12.53 -26.52 20.13
N ILE A 906 -13.03 -27.14 19.06
CA ILE A 906 -14.34 -26.79 18.47
C ILE A 906 -15.50 -27.04 19.45
N VAL A 907 -15.35 -28.04 20.32
CA VAL A 907 -16.35 -28.47 21.31
C VAL A 907 -15.91 -28.24 22.76
N ASP A 908 -14.80 -27.53 22.94
CA ASP A 908 -14.11 -27.21 24.20
C ASP A 908 -13.65 -25.74 24.18
N GLU A 909 -12.94 -25.24 25.20
CA GLU A 909 -12.34 -23.91 25.12
C GLU A 909 -11.34 -23.81 23.94
N PRO A 910 -11.37 -22.72 23.14
CA PRO A 910 -12.07 -21.46 23.40
C PRO A 910 -13.40 -21.30 22.64
N PHE A 911 -13.98 -22.34 22.01
CA PHE A 911 -15.23 -22.20 21.21
C PHE A 911 -16.47 -22.79 21.89
N MET A 912 -16.31 -23.89 22.63
CA MET A 912 -17.32 -24.65 23.39
C MET A 912 -18.44 -25.28 22.56
N HIS A 913 -18.69 -24.77 21.35
CA HIS A 913 -19.82 -25.16 20.52
C HIS A 913 -19.51 -25.07 19.01
N PRO A 914 -19.84 -26.09 18.18
CA PRO A 914 -19.47 -26.14 16.76
C PRO A 914 -20.15 -25.04 15.91
N ILE A 915 -21.39 -24.69 16.24
CA ILE A 915 -22.10 -23.56 15.60
C ILE A 915 -21.40 -22.22 15.86
N HIS A 916 -20.90 -22.01 17.10
CA HIS A 916 -20.15 -20.80 17.43
C HIS A 916 -18.80 -20.76 16.71
N TRP A 917 -18.06 -21.87 16.69
CA TRP A 917 -16.82 -21.99 15.92
C TRP A 917 -17.02 -21.66 14.44
N ALA A 918 -18.07 -22.21 13.82
CA ALA A 918 -18.39 -21.96 12.42
C ALA A 918 -18.72 -20.48 12.17
N GLU A 919 -19.48 -19.85 13.08
CA GLU A 919 -19.77 -18.42 13.04
C GLU A 919 -18.49 -17.56 13.11
N ILE A 920 -17.62 -17.82 14.09
CA ILE A 920 -16.34 -17.11 14.26
C ILE A 920 -15.44 -17.28 13.04
N THR A 921 -15.37 -18.49 12.49
CA THR A 921 -14.55 -18.80 11.31
C THR A 921 -15.05 -18.03 10.08
N LEU A 922 -16.36 -18.02 9.84
CA LEU A 922 -16.97 -17.22 8.77
C LEU A 922 -16.71 -15.73 8.99
N ASN A 923 -16.90 -15.21 10.21
CA ASN A 923 -16.64 -13.81 10.51
C ASN A 923 -15.21 -13.38 10.21
N ALA A 924 -14.22 -14.20 10.59
CA ALA A 924 -12.82 -13.94 10.28
C ALA A 924 -12.56 -13.97 8.76
N GLN A 925 -13.13 -14.96 8.04
CA GLN A 925 -13.03 -15.07 6.59
C GLN A 925 -13.57 -13.82 5.86
N TYR A 926 -14.64 -13.24 6.40
CA TYR A 926 -15.28 -12.03 5.88
C TYR A 926 -14.79 -10.73 6.53
N GLY A 927 -13.62 -10.75 7.18
CA GLY A 927 -12.85 -9.55 7.53
C GLY A 927 -12.94 -9.09 8.98
N SER A 928 -13.63 -9.82 9.86
CA SER A 928 -13.68 -9.49 11.29
C SER A 928 -12.32 -9.63 11.96
N LYS A 929 -11.83 -8.53 12.56
CA LYS A 929 -10.58 -8.55 13.32
C LYS A 929 -10.75 -9.12 14.72
N ARG A 930 -11.94 -8.98 15.33
CA ARG A 930 -12.24 -9.57 16.63
C ARG A 930 -12.28 -11.10 16.56
N SER A 931 -12.96 -11.65 15.56
CA SER A 931 -12.95 -13.10 15.30
C SER A 931 -11.56 -13.60 14.93
N ALA A 932 -10.81 -12.87 14.09
CA ALA A 932 -9.42 -13.22 13.80
C ALA A 932 -8.53 -13.20 15.06
N MET A 933 -8.76 -12.29 16.01
CA MET A 933 -8.03 -12.29 17.28
C MET A 933 -8.34 -13.55 18.10
N LEU A 934 -9.61 -13.97 18.17
CA LEU A 934 -10.00 -15.19 18.87
C LEU A 934 -9.39 -16.45 18.25
N LEU A 935 -9.34 -16.54 16.91
CA LEU A 935 -8.66 -17.64 16.22
C LEU A 935 -7.15 -17.64 16.51
N ALA A 936 -6.51 -16.47 16.60
CA ALA A 936 -5.10 -16.36 16.96
C ALA A 936 -4.82 -16.75 18.42
N GLU A 937 -5.74 -16.45 19.34
CA GLU A 937 -5.67 -16.94 20.72
C GLU A 937 -5.85 -18.46 20.79
N ALA A 938 -6.78 -19.01 20.01
CA ALA A 938 -6.97 -20.46 19.90
C ALA A 938 -5.71 -21.18 19.43
N GLU A 939 -4.92 -20.57 18.54
CA GLU A 939 -3.61 -21.08 18.12
C GLU A 939 -2.62 -21.21 19.28
N VAL A 940 -2.55 -20.20 20.14
CA VAL A 940 -1.68 -20.21 21.33
C VAL A 940 -2.11 -21.30 22.30
N ASP A 941 -3.42 -21.42 22.53
CA ASP A 941 -4.00 -22.41 23.43
C ASP A 941 -3.85 -23.84 22.87
N ALA A 942 -3.87 -24.00 21.54
CA ALA A 942 -3.68 -25.28 20.89
C ALA A 942 -2.29 -25.85 21.17
N MET A 943 -1.25 -25.00 21.23
CA MET A 943 0.10 -25.44 21.54
C MET A 943 0.23 -26.06 22.95
N GLU A 944 -0.52 -25.54 23.92
CA GLU A 944 -0.58 -26.14 25.26
C GLU A 944 -1.30 -27.49 25.23
N LYS A 945 -2.39 -27.62 24.46
CA LYS A 945 -3.08 -28.91 24.26
C LYS A 945 -2.19 -29.92 23.52
N VAL A 946 -1.43 -29.50 22.52
CA VAL A 946 -0.45 -30.37 21.85
C VAL A 946 0.57 -30.90 22.86
N ARG A 947 1.11 -30.02 23.71
CA ARG A 947 2.10 -30.36 24.72
C ARG A 947 1.59 -31.38 25.74
N TYR A 948 0.43 -31.12 26.35
CA TYR A 948 -0.03 -31.88 27.52
C TYR A 948 -1.11 -32.92 27.22
N ASP A 949 -1.99 -32.66 26.25
CA ASP A 949 -3.14 -33.54 25.99
C ASP A 949 -2.87 -34.55 24.87
N ILE A 950 -1.95 -34.25 23.94
CA ILE A 950 -1.77 -35.03 22.71
C ILE A 950 -0.47 -35.84 22.70
N LEU A 951 0.66 -35.21 23.06
CA LEU A 951 1.99 -35.80 22.90
C LEU A 951 2.76 -36.05 24.21
N ASP A 952 2.34 -35.48 25.35
CA ASP A 952 3.05 -35.56 26.64
C ASP A 952 4.57 -35.28 26.53
N VAL A 953 4.89 -34.05 26.12
CA VAL A 953 6.22 -33.70 25.59
C VAL A 953 7.24 -33.41 26.71
N GLU A 954 8.39 -34.09 26.67
CA GLU A 954 9.53 -33.82 27.55
C GLU A 954 10.15 -32.43 27.29
N GLU A 955 10.42 -31.68 28.37
CA GLU A 955 11.01 -30.35 28.29
C GLU A 955 12.42 -30.39 27.67
N GLY A 956 12.67 -29.52 26.69
CA GLY A 956 13.95 -29.46 25.98
C GLY A 956 14.07 -30.39 24.77
N SER A 957 13.06 -31.20 24.47
CA SER A 957 13.00 -31.97 23.22
C SER A 957 12.80 -31.07 21.99
N GLN A 958 13.11 -31.57 20.78
CA GLN A 958 12.84 -30.82 19.54
C GLN A 958 11.34 -30.48 19.38
N VAL A 959 10.46 -31.34 19.87
CA VAL A 959 9.01 -31.09 19.90
C VAL A 959 8.67 -29.96 20.88
N ASP A 960 9.28 -29.91 22.06
CA ASP A 960 9.10 -28.80 23.01
C ASP A 960 9.63 -27.47 22.44
N GLU A 961 10.77 -27.50 21.73
CA GLU A 961 11.31 -26.33 21.05
C GLU A 961 10.38 -25.83 19.94
N TYR A 962 9.80 -26.74 19.16
CA TYR A 962 8.78 -26.43 18.16
C TYR A 962 7.55 -25.77 18.79
N ILE A 963 6.99 -26.39 19.84
CA ILE A 963 5.81 -25.88 20.55
C ILE A 963 6.09 -24.49 21.12
N LYS A 964 7.26 -24.29 21.76
CA LYS A 964 7.67 -22.98 22.30
C LYS A 964 7.80 -21.93 21.19
N ALA A 965 8.41 -22.28 20.05
CA ALA A 965 8.54 -21.39 18.91
C ALA A 965 7.17 -21.02 18.31
N ARG A 966 6.31 -22.02 18.08
CA ARG A 966 4.97 -21.85 17.54
C ARG A 966 4.08 -21.03 18.45
N LYS A 967 4.11 -21.29 19.76
CA LYS A 967 3.37 -20.50 20.77
C LYS A 967 3.81 -19.04 20.78
N ALA A 968 5.12 -18.78 20.83
CA ALA A 968 5.67 -17.43 20.80
C ALA A 968 5.27 -16.68 19.52
N GLN A 969 5.15 -17.40 18.41
CA GLN A 969 4.64 -16.84 17.17
C GLN A 969 3.14 -16.49 17.27
N GLY A 970 2.30 -17.39 17.79
CA GLY A 970 0.89 -17.12 18.04
C GLY A 970 0.70 -15.88 18.94
N GLU A 971 1.50 -15.72 19.99
CA GLU A 971 1.46 -14.55 20.88
C GLU A 971 1.80 -13.23 20.14
N LYS A 972 2.79 -13.26 19.23
CA LYS A 972 3.11 -12.09 18.38
C LYS A 972 1.93 -11.72 17.48
N LEU A 973 1.28 -12.72 16.90
CA LEU A 973 0.12 -12.53 16.04
C LEU A 973 -1.06 -11.95 16.83
N VAL A 974 -1.39 -12.51 17.99
CA VAL A 974 -2.41 -11.97 18.91
C VAL A 974 -2.11 -10.50 19.20
N LYS A 975 -0.85 -10.16 19.53
CA LYS A 975 -0.44 -8.77 19.78
C LYS A 975 -0.62 -7.86 18.57
N SER A 976 -0.37 -8.37 17.36
CA SER A 976 -0.57 -7.62 16.10
C SER A 976 -2.05 -7.36 15.84
N VAL A 977 -2.88 -8.41 15.83
CA VAL A 977 -4.32 -8.31 15.57
C VAL A 977 -5.02 -7.48 16.64
N LYS A 978 -4.59 -7.57 17.90
CA LYS A 978 -5.12 -6.73 18.99
C LYS A 978 -4.94 -5.23 18.74
N LYS A 979 -3.85 -4.81 18.08
CA LYS A 979 -3.68 -3.40 17.67
C LYS A 979 -4.73 -3.01 16.62
N GLU A 980 -4.99 -3.88 15.65
CA GLU A 980 -6.03 -3.67 14.62
C GLU A 980 -7.42 -3.58 15.26
N VAL A 981 -7.77 -4.51 16.16
CA VAL A 981 -9.02 -4.49 16.93
C VAL A 981 -9.16 -3.20 17.74
N THR A 982 -8.08 -2.71 18.34
CA THR A 982 -8.10 -1.44 19.10
C THR A 982 -8.40 -0.24 18.18
N ALA A 983 -7.80 -0.20 16.99
CA ALA A 983 -8.06 0.83 15.99
C ALA A 983 -9.50 0.76 15.48
N GLU A 984 -10.00 -0.44 15.18
CA GLU A 984 -11.37 -0.68 14.76
C GLU A 984 -12.38 -0.25 15.82
N ASN A 985 -12.16 -0.62 17.08
CA ASN A 985 -13.00 -0.19 18.20
C ASN A 985 -13.03 1.33 18.38
N LYS A 986 -11.92 2.03 18.11
CA LYS A 986 -11.87 3.50 18.13
C LYS A 986 -12.71 4.11 17.01
N MET A 987 -12.67 3.52 15.81
CA MET A 987 -13.51 3.91 14.68
C MET A 987 -15.00 3.69 14.98
N ARG A 988 -15.37 2.48 15.44
CA ARG A 988 -16.75 2.12 15.83
C ARG A 988 -17.32 3.09 16.86
N LYS A 989 -16.55 3.45 17.91
CA LYS A 989 -16.94 4.48 18.90
C LYS A 989 -17.20 5.85 18.28
N THR A 990 -16.41 6.24 17.27
CA THR A 990 -16.58 7.52 16.58
C THR A 990 -17.88 7.54 15.79
N ILE A 991 -18.18 6.44 15.08
CA ILE A 991 -19.44 6.24 14.35
C ILE A 991 -20.63 6.31 15.31
N THR A 992 -20.60 5.53 16.41
CA THR A 992 -21.64 5.55 17.44
C THR A 992 -21.91 6.96 17.98
N ASN A 993 -20.86 7.76 18.22
CA ASN A 993 -21.03 9.10 18.76
C ASN A 993 -21.71 10.05 17.77
N ARG A 994 -21.40 9.93 16.47
CA ARG A 994 -22.08 10.70 15.40
C ARG A 994 -23.55 10.29 15.26
N TYR A 995 -23.83 9.00 15.46
CA TYR A 995 -25.16 8.42 15.28
C TYR A 995 -26.21 8.88 16.30
N LYS A 996 -25.78 9.22 17.53
CA LYS A 996 -26.68 9.62 18.63
C LYS A 996 -27.59 10.81 18.29
N ALA A 997 -27.15 11.72 17.44
CA ALA A 997 -27.93 12.88 17.01
C ALA A 997 -29.10 12.45 16.10
N LEU A 998 -28.83 11.59 15.12
CA LEU A 998 -29.83 11.04 14.21
C LEU A 998 -30.90 10.24 14.98
N LEU A 999 -30.48 9.36 15.89
CA LEU A 999 -31.42 8.57 16.70
C LEU A 999 -32.40 9.45 17.48
N LYS A 1000 -31.93 10.60 17.97
CA LYS A 1000 -32.79 11.58 18.65
C LYS A 1000 -33.79 12.22 17.68
N GLN A 1001 -33.34 12.59 16.47
CA GLN A 1001 -34.23 13.14 15.45
C GLN A 1001 -35.32 12.14 15.03
N LEU A 1002 -34.97 10.86 14.85
CA LEU A 1002 -35.94 9.82 14.51
C LEU A 1002 -36.93 9.55 15.65
N GLU A 1003 -36.49 9.68 16.91
CA GLU A 1003 -37.37 9.58 18.08
C GLU A 1003 -38.37 10.71 18.19
N ASP A 1004 -37.99 11.91 17.75
CA ASP A 1004 -38.85 13.10 17.77
C ASP A 1004 -39.86 13.10 16.60
N SER A 1005 -39.73 12.18 15.63
CA SER A 1005 -40.67 12.02 14.51
C SER A 1005 -42.12 11.79 14.99
N PRO A 1006 -43.15 12.41 14.38
CA PRO A 1006 -44.54 12.26 14.82
C PRO A 1006 -45.04 10.81 14.83
N LYS A 1007 -44.68 10.03 13.80
CA LYS A 1007 -45.04 8.60 13.69
C LYS A 1007 -44.00 7.75 14.39
N LYS A 1008 -44.46 6.84 15.25
CA LYS A 1008 -43.65 5.90 16.02
C LYS A 1008 -43.64 4.52 15.36
N LEU A 1009 -42.76 3.65 15.84
CA LEU A 1009 -42.63 2.29 15.31
C LEU A 1009 -43.97 1.53 15.31
N ASP A 1010 -44.74 1.60 16.38
CA ASP A 1010 -46.03 0.91 16.48
C ASP A 1010 -47.09 1.48 15.55
N ASP A 1011 -47.06 2.78 15.24
CA ASP A 1011 -47.94 3.39 14.24
C ASP A 1011 -47.69 2.80 12.84
N TYR A 1012 -46.42 2.58 12.46
CA TYR A 1012 -46.08 1.98 11.17
C TYR A 1012 -46.51 0.51 11.10
N ILE A 1013 -46.34 -0.25 12.19
CA ILE A 1013 -46.76 -1.67 12.24
C ILE A 1013 -48.28 -1.78 12.17
N ALA A 1014 -49.01 -0.97 12.96
CA ALA A 1014 -50.47 -0.95 12.97
C ALA A 1014 -51.09 -0.55 11.62
N ALA A 1015 -50.34 0.22 10.80
CA ALA A 1015 -50.73 0.58 9.44
C ALA A 1015 -50.27 -0.43 8.36
N GLY A 1016 -49.51 -1.47 8.71
CA GLY A 1016 -48.92 -2.41 7.74
C GLY A 1016 -47.80 -1.80 6.88
N ASP A 1017 -47.23 -0.65 7.28
CA ASP A 1017 -46.20 0.08 6.54
C ASP A 1017 -44.81 -0.54 6.77
N ARG A 1018 -44.57 -1.67 6.11
CA ARG A 1018 -43.34 -2.47 6.22
C ARG A 1018 -42.08 -1.71 5.79
N VAL A 1019 -42.19 -0.82 4.79
CA VAL A 1019 -41.08 -0.03 4.27
C VAL A 1019 -40.57 0.94 5.33
N ASN A 1020 -41.46 1.74 5.94
CA ASN A 1020 -41.05 2.70 6.95
C ASN A 1020 -40.70 2.02 8.29
N ALA A 1021 -41.37 0.92 8.64
CA ALA A 1021 -40.96 0.09 9.77
C ALA A 1021 -39.53 -0.47 9.58
N ARG A 1022 -39.19 -0.98 8.38
CA ARG A 1022 -37.82 -1.42 8.03
C ARG A 1022 -36.84 -0.29 8.19
N LYS A 1023 -37.07 0.84 7.52
CA LYS A 1023 -36.16 2.00 7.60
C LYS A 1023 -35.89 2.41 9.04
N LEU A 1024 -36.93 2.46 9.87
CA LEU A 1024 -36.79 2.83 11.27
C LEU A 1024 -36.01 1.79 12.08
N ILE A 1025 -36.27 0.50 11.91
CA ILE A 1025 -35.54 -0.56 12.63
C ILE A 1025 -34.08 -0.59 12.18
N ASP A 1026 -33.83 -0.57 10.87
CA ASP A 1026 -32.50 -0.51 10.26
C ASP A 1026 -31.68 0.67 10.81
N SER A 1027 -32.31 1.84 10.94
CA SER A 1027 -31.71 3.01 11.58
C SER A 1027 -31.47 2.87 13.10
N PHE A 1028 -31.86 1.79 13.77
CA PHE A 1028 -31.50 1.59 15.18
C PHE A 1028 -30.67 0.31 15.39
N MET A 1029 -30.36 -0.41 14.32
CA MET A 1029 -29.48 -1.56 14.39
C MET A 1029 -28.05 -1.11 14.74
N PRO A 1030 -27.39 -1.75 15.72
CA PRO A 1030 -26.00 -1.46 16.07
C PRO A 1030 -25.04 -2.10 15.06
N TRP A 1031 -25.17 -1.76 13.78
CA TRP A 1031 -24.36 -2.31 12.69
C TRP A 1031 -22.85 -2.20 12.97
N GLU A 1032 -22.44 -1.14 13.66
CA GLU A 1032 -21.06 -0.90 14.05
C GLU A 1032 -20.57 -1.78 15.21
N GLU A 1033 -21.42 -2.61 15.82
CA GLU A 1033 -21.05 -3.58 16.86
C GLU A 1033 -21.23 -5.03 16.39
N MET A 1034 -21.93 -5.24 15.28
CA MET A 1034 -22.22 -6.55 14.72
C MET A 1034 -21.04 -7.13 13.93
N GLU A 1035 -21.02 -8.46 13.85
CA GLU A 1035 -20.08 -9.23 13.04
C GLU A 1035 -20.68 -9.59 11.67
N PRO A 1036 -19.88 -9.91 10.64
CA PRO A 1036 -20.38 -10.18 9.28
C PRO A 1036 -21.55 -11.19 9.18
N THR A 1037 -21.53 -12.28 9.94
CA THR A 1037 -22.59 -13.30 9.97
C THR A 1037 -23.90 -12.73 10.50
N GLU A 1038 -23.82 -11.94 11.58
CA GLU A 1038 -24.95 -11.26 12.18
C GLU A 1038 -25.49 -10.17 11.24
N VAL A 1039 -24.62 -9.41 10.57
CA VAL A 1039 -25.03 -8.43 9.57
C VAL A 1039 -25.82 -9.08 8.44
N ALA A 1040 -25.32 -10.19 7.90
CA ALA A 1040 -25.98 -10.93 6.83
C ALA A 1040 -27.36 -11.46 7.26
N LEU A 1041 -27.43 -11.98 8.49
CA LEU A 1041 -28.66 -12.46 9.11
C LEU A 1041 -29.72 -11.34 9.23
N TRP A 1042 -29.38 -10.22 9.84
CA TRP A 1042 -30.30 -9.10 10.03
C TRP A 1042 -30.70 -8.44 8.72
N THR A 1043 -29.78 -8.34 7.75
CA THR A 1043 -30.07 -7.79 6.42
C THR A 1043 -31.11 -8.65 5.70
N ARG A 1044 -30.97 -9.97 5.72
CA ARG A 1044 -31.95 -10.91 5.13
C ARG A 1044 -33.30 -10.82 5.82
N TRP A 1045 -33.31 -10.67 7.14
CA TRP A 1045 -34.53 -10.48 7.91
C TRP A 1045 -35.24 -9.17 7.57
N LEU A 1046 -34.50 -8.05 7.50
CA LEU A 1046 -35.02 -6.73 7.11
C LEU A 1046 -35.57 -6.74 5.68
N ASP A 1047 -34.86 -7.39 4.74
CA ASP A 1047 -35.34 -7.58 3.38
C ASP A 1047 -36.64 -8.39 3.33
N ALA A 1048 -36.68 -9.53 4.02
CA ALA A 1048 -37.88 -10.37 4.07
C ALA A 1048 -39.05 -9.70 4.81
N MET A 1049 -38.76 -8.72 5.68
CA MET A 1049 -39.78 -7.92 6.34
C MET A 1049 -40.43 -6.92 5.39
N GLU A 1050 -39.64 -6.23 4.55
CA GLU A 1050 -40.16 -5.32 3.52
C GLU A 1050 -40.79 -6.08 2.34
N HIS A 1051 -40.16 -7.19 1.94
CA HIS A 1051 -40.52 -8.02 0.79
C HIS A 1051 -40.88 -9.46 1.22
N PRO A 1052 -42.00 -9.66 1.95
CA PRO A 1052 -42.40 -10.98 2.42
C PRO A 1052 -42.77 -11.90 1.25
N ALA A 1053 -42.43 -13.18 1.36
CA ALA A 1053 -42.77 -14.16 0.33
C ALA A 1053 -44.28 -14.25 0.11
N THR A 1054 -44.69 -14.22 -1.16
CA THR A 1054 -46.10 -14.37 -1.57
C THR A 1054 -46.52 -15.83 -1.72
N GLN A 1055 -45.58 -16.72 -2.06
CA GLN A 1055 -45.82 -18.14 -2.25
C GLN A 1055 -45.90 -18.89 -0.91
N SER A 1056 -47.00 -19.61 -0.69
CA SER A 1056 -47.23 -20.40 0.54
C SER A 1056 -46.12 -21.43 0.82
N SER A 1057 -45.49 -22.01 -0.22
CA SER A 1057 -44.36 -22.95 -0.08
C SER A 1057 -43.10 -22.33 0.55
N LYS A 1058 -42.96 -21.00 0.47
CA LYS A 1058 -41.88 -20.21 1.07
C LYS A 1058 -42.23 -19.66 2.46
N LYS A 1059 -43.47 -19.85 2.91
CA LYS A 1059 -43.92 -19.53 4.27
C LYS A 1059 -43.88 -20.78 5.16
N THR A 1060 -43.90 -20.57 6.47
CA THR A 1060 -44.04 -21.63 7.47
C THR A 1060 -45.02 -21.21 8.55
N LEU A 1061 -45.77 -22.18 9.08
CA LEU A 1061 -46.67 -21.99 10.20
C LEU A 1061 -45.89 -22.28 11.50
N VAL A 1062 -45.99 -21.38 12.47
CA VAL A 1062 -45.45 -21.51 13.83
C VAL A 1062 -46.48 -21.00 14.84
N PHE A 1063 -46.32 -21.39 16.10
CA PHE A 1063 -47.24 -21.08 17.18
C PHE A 1063 -46.49 -20.40 18.34
N ARG A 1064 -47.18 -19.53 19.07
CA ARG A 1064 -46.65 -18.85 20.25
C ARG A 1064 -47.70 -18.79 21.35
N GLY A 1065 -47.35 -19.27 22.53
CA GLY A 1065 -48.11 -19.00 23.75
C GLY A 1065 -47.97 -17.52 24.12
N LEU A 1066 -49.10 -16.86 24.39
CA LEU A 1066 -49.15 -15.40 24.58
C LEU A 1066 -49.19 -14.96 26.05
N ALA A 1067 -49.04 -15.88 27.02
CA ALA A 1067 -49.17 -15.66 28.47
C ALA A 1067 -49.19 -14.19 28.92
N ASP A 1068 -48.02 -13.57 29.14
CA ASP A 1068 -47.85 -12.18 29.56
C ASP A 1068 -47.48 -11.23 28.39
N ASP A 1069 -47.67 -11.65 27.14
CA ASP A 1069 -47.37 -10.85 25.96
C ASP A 1069 -48.34 -9.68 25.79
N LEU A 1070 -47.81 -8.54 25.36
CA LEU A 1070 -48.63 -7.40 24.95
C LEU A 1070 -49.13 -7.62 23.52
N VAL A 1071 -50.41 -7.96 23.38
CA VAL A 1071 -51.11 -8.01 22.08
C VAL A 1071 -51.69 -6.63 21.77
N ARG A 1072 -51.39 -6.09 20.59
CA ARG A 1072 -51.85 -4.76 20.14
C ARG A 1072 -52.77 -4.90 18.93
N GLU A 1073 -53.75 -4.02 18.81
CA GLU A 1073 -54.67 -3.96 17.66
C GLU A 1073 -54.09 -3.08 16.55
N SER A 1074 -54.24 -3.51 15.30
CA SER A 1074 -53.95 -2.72 14.11
C SER A 1074 -55.15 -1.86 13.68
N ASN A 1075 -54.93 -0.93 12.76
CA ASN A 1075 -55.95 0.03 12.33
C ASN A 1075 -57.16 -0.63 11.64
N ASP A 1076 -57.01 -1.85 11.14
CA ASP A 1076 -58.03 -2.66 10.47
C ASP A 1076 -58.68 -3.71 11.39
N GLY A 1077 -58.37 -3.69 12.70
CA GLY A 1077 -58.88 -4.64 13.68
C GLY A 1077 -58.13 -5.98 13.72
N GLY A 1078 -57.01 -6.11 13.01
CA GLY A 1078 -56.05 -7.20 13.21
C GLY A 1078 -55.21 -7.04 14.48
N HIS A 1079 -54.23 -7.94 14.67
CA HIS A 1079 -53.34 -7.91 15.84
C HIS A 1079 -51.87 -7.97 15.43
N PHE A 1080 -50.99 -7.32 16.18
CA PHE A 1080 -49.53 -7.47 16.01
C PHE A 1080 -48.84 -7.75 17.34
N LEU A 1081 -47.66 -8.37 17.25
CA LEU A 1081 -46.83 -8.74 18.40
C LEU A 1081 -45.48 -8.04 18.33
N MET A 1082 -44.91 -7.75 19.50
CA MET A 1082 -43.57 -7.17 19.64
C MET A 1082 -42.79 -7.87 20.75
N SER A 1083 -41.49 -8.03 20.56
CA SER A 1083 -40.56 -8.64 21.52
C SER A 1083 -40.60 -7.96 22.89
N LYS A 1084 -40.21 -8.69 23.94
CA LYS A 1084 -40.17 -8.16 25.33
C LYS A 1084 -39.24 -6.96 25.48
N LEU A 1085 -38.16 -6.90 24.69
CA LEU A 1085 -37.30 -5.71 24.59
C LEU A 1085 -38.07 -4.45 24.20
N LEU A 1086 -39.08 -4.58 23.34
CA LEU A 1086 -39.93 -3.47 22.89
C LEU A 1086 -41.15 -3.25 23.78
N THR A 1087 -41.63 -4.22 24.55
CA THR A 1087 -42.88 -4.06 25.34
C THR A 1087 -42.64 -3.74 26.81
N LYS A 1088 -41.54 -4.18 27.41
CA LYS A 1088 -41.26 -4.02 28.86
C LYS A 1088 -40.61 -2.68 29.24
N ASN A 1089 -39.85 -2.06 28.34
CA ASN A 1089 -39.11 -0.83 28.62
C ASN A 1089 -40.01 0.42 28.64
N GLN A 1090 -39.64 1.47 29.39
CA GLN A 1090 -40.40 2.73 29.44
C GLN A 1090 -40.09 3.64 28.23
N GLY A 1091 -41.09 4.41 27.76
CA GLY A 1091 -40.97 5.35 26.63
C GLY A 1091 -41.73 4.91 25.37
N ASN A 1092 -41.67 5.70 24.29
CA ASN A 1092 -42.27 5.34 23.01
C ASN A 1092 -41.49 4.20 22.31
N TYR A 1093 -42.14 3.47 21.40
CA TYR A 1093 -41.55 2.26 20.80
C TYR A 1093 -40.31 2.54 19.93
N THR A 1094 -40.23 3.71 19.29
CA THR A 1094 -39.02 4.14 18.58
C THR A 1094 -37.83 4.27 19.52
N ARG A 1095 -38.01 4.93 20.67
CA ARG A 1095 -36.95 5.08 21.69
C ARG A 1095 -36.50 3.74 22.25
N ARG A 1096 -37.44 2.78 22.38
CA ARG A 1096 -37.12 1.43 22.88
C ARG A 1096 -36.18 0.67 21.95
N LEU A 1097 -36.12 0.99 20.65
CA LEU A 1097 -35.16 0.39 19.71
C LEU A 1097 -33.69 0.68 20.11
N ARG A 1098 -33.38 1.75 20.86
CA ARG A 1098 -32.02 1.95 21.43
C ARG A 1098 -31.56 0.79 22.31
N SER A 1099 -32.51 0.03 22.85
CA SER A 1099 -32.24 -1.13 23.67
C SER A 1099 -31.54 -2.23 22.87
N LEU A 1100 -31.69 -2.28 21.54
CA LEU A 1100 -30.96 -3.23 20.68
C LEU A 1100 -29.46 -3.17 20.94
N LYS A 1101 -28.88 -1.96 20.86
CA LYS A 1101 -27.48 -1.73 21.18
C LYS A 1101 -27.13 -2.05 22.64
N THR A 1102 -27.99 -1.65 23.58
CA THR A 1102 -27.72 -1.82 25.02
C THR A 1102 -27.75 -3.29 25.45
N TYR A 1103 -28.62 -4.09 24.83
CA TYR A 1103 -28.88 -5.47 25.20
C TYR A 1103 -28.16 -6.49 24.31
N HIS A 1104 -27.62 -6.10 23.16
CA HIS A 1104 -26.79 -6.97 22.32
C HIS A 1104 -25.68 -7.68 23.12
N GLY A 1105 -24.76 -6.93 23.72
CA GLY A 1105 -23.70 -7.51 24.56
C GLY A 1105 -24.16 -8.01 25.95
N LYS A 1106 -25.32 -7.57 26.46
CA LYS A 1106 -25.86 -8.07 27.74
C LYS A 1106 -26.49 -9.45 27.60
N LEU A 1107 -27.21 -9.67 26.51
CA LEU A 1107 -27.86 -10.94 26.23
C LEU A 1107 -26.82 -12.03 26.01
N GLY A 1108 -25.74 -11.74 25.26
CA GLY A 1108 -24.61 -12.67 25.17
C GLY A 1108 -24.09 -13.09 26.54
N LYS A 1109 -23.93 -12.16 27.50
CA LYS A 1109 -23.49 -12.46 28.88
C LYS A 1109 -24.43 -13.39 29.65
N MET A 1110 -25.68 -13.52 29.23
CA MET A 1110 -26.65 -14.43 29.84
C MET A 1110 -26.47 -15.89 29.39
N ALA A 1111 -25.56 -16.18 28.43
CA ALA A 1111 -25.22 -17.54 28.02
C ALA A 1111 -24.45 -18.37 29.07
N ARG A 1112 -24.21 -17.82 30.28
CA ARG A 1112 -23.64 -18.51 31.47
C ARG A 1112 -22.33 -19.28 31.25
N GLY A 1113 -21.54 -18.86 30.26
CA GLY A 1113 -20.27 -19.48 29.91
C GLY A 1113 -20.40 -20.68 28.97
N GLU A 1114 -21.61 -21.08 28.57
CA GLU A 1114 -21.85 -22.17 27.61
C GLU A 1114 -21.43 -21.77 26.19
N VAL A 1115 -21.36 -20.47 25.91
CA VAL A 1115 -20.74 -19.89 24.71
C VAL A 1115 -19.76 -18.79 25.14
N PRO A 1116 -18.52 -18.76 24.61
CA PRO A 1116 -17.53 -17.73 24.90
C PRO A 1116 -18.00 -16.32 24.52
N LEU A 1117 -17.57 -15.33 25.31
CA LEU A 1117 -17.99 -13.92 25.16
C LEU A 1117 -16.86 -12.98 24.73
N LYS A 1118 -15.72 -13.53 24.30
CA LYS A 1118 -14.59 -12.72 23.81
C LYS A 1118 -14.96 -11.93 22.56
N VAL A 1119 -15.88 -12.46 21.75
CA VAL A 1119 -16.48 -11.81 20.58
C VAL A 1119 -17.99 -11.89 20.74
N ASP A 1120 -18.68 -10.75 20.68
CA ASP A 1120 -20.14 -10.74 20.65
C ASP A 1120 -20.60 -11.49 19.39
N SER A 1121 -21.37 -12.56 19.59
CA SER A 1121 -21.83 -13.45 18.51
C SER A 1121 -23.32 -13.65 18.58
N TYR A 1122 -23.93 -13.90 17.43
CA TYR A 1122 -25.34 -14.21 17.35
C TYR A 1122 -25.66 -15.53 18.08
N THR A 1123 -24.75 -16.50 18.03
CA THR A 1123 -24.87 -17.74 18.81
C THR A 1123 -24.93 -17.47 20.32
N ALA A 1124 -24.08 -16.59 20.86
CA ALA A 1124 -24.14 -16.22 22.27
C ALA A 1124 -25.46 -15.51 22.63
N MET A 1125 -26.00 -14.67 21.74
CA MET A 1125 -27.31 -14.03 21.95
C MET A 1125 -28.44 -15.05 21.97
N MET A 1126 -28.44 -16.04 21.08
CA MET A 1126 -29.44 -17.11 21.05
C MET A 1126 -29.40 -17.96 22.32
N LYS A 1127 -28.20 -18.28 22.81
CA LYS A 1127 -28.06 -19.00 24.09
C LYS A 1127 -28.46 -18.14 25.28
N GLY A 1128 -28.11 -16.86 25.27
CA GLY A 1128 -28.57 -15.92 26.29
C GLY A 1128 -30.09 -15.80 26.34
N HIS A 1129 -30.73 -15.76 25.18
CA HIS A 1129 -32.18 -15.73 25.04
C HIS A 1129 -32.86 -16.97 25.62
N SER A 1130 -32.32 -18.17 25.40
CA SER A 1130 -32.92 -19.39 25.96
C SER A 1130 -32.90 -19.41 27.49
N HIS A 1131 -31.94 -18.72 28.14
CA HIS A 1131 -31.93 -18.57 29.60
C HIS A 1131 -32.77 -17.38 30.11
N ASP A 1132 -32.79 -16.27 29.39
CA ASP A 1132 -33.53 -15.06 29.78
C ASP A 1132 -34.18 -14.37 28.55
N PRO A 1133 -35.41 -14.77 28.18
CA PRO A 1133 -36.11 -14.20 27.04
C PRO A 1133 -36.65 -12.78 27.30
N VAL A 1134 -36.62 -12.31 28.55
CA VAL A 1134 -37.32 -11.08 28.97
C VAL A 1134 -36.65 -9.81 28.44
N ALA A 1135 -35.34 -9.89 28.21
CA ALA A 1135 -34.53 -8.80 27.68
C ALA A 1135 -34.18 -8.96 26.19
N SER A 1136 -34.77 -9.97 25.54
CA SER A 1136 -34.38 -10.38 24.21
C SER A 1136 -35.07 -9.59 23.09
N PRO A 1137 -34.38 -9.33 21.97
CA PRO A 1137 -35.01 -8.81 20.76
C PRO A 1137 -35.88 -9.86 20.04
N PHE A 1138 -35.97 -11.10 20.51
CA PHE A 1138 -36.68 -12.18 19.84
C PHE A 1138 -38.03 -12.50 20.47
N LEU A 1139 -38.97 -12.94 19.65
CA LEU A 1139 -40.19 -13.64 20.03
C LEU A 1139 -39.98 -15.13 19.81
N SER A 1140 -40.02 -15.93 20.88
CA SER A 1140 -40.00 -17.39 20.80
C SER A 1140 -41.28 -17.93 20.19
N THR A 1141 -41.14 -18.78 19.19
CA THR A 1141 -42.24 -19.54 18.59
C THR A 1141 -41.82 -21.00 18.49
N SER A 1142 -42.79 -21.90 18.39
CA SER A 1142 -42.54 -23.32 18.25
C SER A 1142 -43.71 -24.00 17.50
N VAL A 1143 -43.79 -25.33 17.59
CA VAL A 1143 -44.97 -26.13 17.25
C VAL A 1143 -46.08 -25.92 18.28
N ALA A 1144 -47.30 -26.36 17.93
CA ALA A 1144 -48.50 -26.00 18.68
C ALA A 1144 -48.52 -26.54 20.12
N ASP A 1145 -48.10 -27.79 20.35
CA ASP A 1145 -48.03 -28.41 21.69
C ASP A 1145 -46.99 -27.76 22.62
N VAL A 1146 -45.84 -27.35 22.10
CA VAL A 1146 -44.84 -26.61 22.87
C VAL A 1146 -45.39 -25.22 23.20
N ALA A 1147 -45.96 -24.51 22.22
CA ALA A 1147 -46.60 -23.22 22.44
C ALA A 1147 -47.74 -23.28 23.47
N ASP A 1148 -48.45 -24.41 23.53
CA ASP A 1148 -49.50 -24.71 24.50
C ASP A 1148 -49.00 -24.69 25.95
N ASN A 1149 -47.79 -25.21 26.19
CA ASN A 1149 -47.14 -25.20 27.51
C ASN A 1149 -46.74 -23.78 27.97
N PHE A 1150 -46.56 -22.85 27.03
CA PHE A 1150 -46.22 -21.45 27.30
C PHE A 1150 -47.42 -20.50 27.24
N ALA A 1151 -48.63 -21.03 27.03
CA ALA A 1151 -49.83 -20.23 26.85
C ALA A 1151 -50.54 -19.90 28.17
N ASP A 1152 -50.18 -20.57 29.26
CA ASP A 1152 -50.78 -20.37 30.59
C ASP A 1152 -50.12 -19.20 31.33
N GLU A 1153 -50.92 -18.23 31.74
CA GLU A 1153 -50.48 -17.13 32.60
C GLU A 1153 -50.44 -17.63 34.04
N TRP A 1154 -49.26 -17.78 34.67
CA TRP A 1154 -49.20 -17.93 36.14
C TRP A 1154 -49.33 -16.55 36.80
N SER A 1155 -50.44 -15.86 36.53
CA SER A 1155 -50.77 -14.64 37.26
C SER A 1155 -51.47 -15.06 38.56
N GLY A 1156 -50.98 -14.61 39.71
CA GLY A 1156 -51.60 -14.89 41.02
C GLY A 1156 -53.03 -14.34 41.19
N SER A 1157 -53.72 -13.97 40.10
CA SER A 1157 -55.02 -13.29 40.03
C SER A 1157 -56.20 -14.19 39.66
N GLY A 1158 -56.01 -15.49 39.41
CA GLY A 1158 -57.12 -16.46 39.31
C GLY A 1158 -57.85 -16.53 37.95
N ASP A 1159 -57.58 -15.62 37.01
CA ASP A 1159 -58.09 -15.64 35.63
C ASP A 1159 -57.00 -16.12 34.65
N ASN A 1160 -56.58 -17.38 34.77
CA ASN A 1160 -55.59 -17.99 33.86
C ASN A 1160 -56.24 -18.33 32.52
N ILE A 1161 -56.43 -17.33 31.65
CA ILE A 1161 -56.99 -17.57 30.33
C ILE A 1161 -55.87 -17.83 29.32
N LYS A 1162 -55.80 -19.08 28.88
CA LYS A 1162 -54.86 -19.55 27.87
C LYS A 1162 -55.03 -18.87 26.51
N LYS A 1163 -53.93 -18.43 25.91
CA LYS A 1163 -53.92 -17.76 24.59
C LYS A 1163 -52.77 -18.24 23.70
N ILE A 1164 -53.07 -18.60 22.45
CA ILE A 1164 -52.07 -19.00 21.45
C ILE A 1164 -52.27 -18.22 20.15
N ALA A 1165 -51.18 -17.65 19.62
CA ALA A 1165 -51.13 -17.11 18.27
C ALA A 1165 -50.61 -18.17 17.27
N ALA A 1166 -51.30 -18.33 16.15
CA ALA A 1166 -50.82 -19.04 14.98
C ALA A 1166 -50.30 -18.03 13.94
N ILE A 1167 -49.04 -18.19 13.52
CA ILE A 1167 -48.30 -17.22 12.70
C ILE A 1167 -47.84 -17.91 11.41
N HIS A 1168 -48.20 -17.36 10.25
CA HIS A 1168 -47.82 -17.87 8.92
C HIS A 1168 -46.92 -16.88 8.20
N ILE A 1169 -45.62 -17.04 8.38
CA ILE A 1169 -44.60 -16.04 8.07
C ILE A 1169 -43.58 -16.56 7.04
N ASP A 1170 -42.93 -15.66 6.32
CA ASP A 1170 -41.80 -15.99 5.45
C ASP A 1170 -40.69 -16.71 6.24
N LYS A 1171 -40.18 -17.83 5.71
CA LYS A 1171 -39.12 -18.61 6.35
C LYS A 1171 -37.85 -17.79 6.64
N ARG A 1172 -37.55 -16.78 5.82
CA ARG A 1172 -36.41 -15.86 5.99
C ARG A 1172 -36.56 -14.94 7.21
N ARG A 1173 -37.78 -14.81 7.76
CA ARG A 1173 -38.04 -14.00 8.97
C ARG A 1173 -37.92 -14.79 10.27
N ILE A 1174 -37.63 -16.09 10.19
CA ILE A 1174 -37.44 -16.97 11.34
C ILE A 1174 -35.97 -17.37 11.45
N MET A 1175 -35.48 -17.38 12.68
CA MET A 1175 -34.15 -17.86 13.03
C MET A 1175 -34.32 -19.08 13.94
N THR A 1176 -33.66 -20.19 13.62
CA THR A 1176 -33.75 -21.40 14.47
C THR A 1176 -32.72 -21.31 15.57
N ASN A 1177 -33.12 -21.48 16.84
CA ASN A 1177 -32.18 -21.49 17.96
C ASN A 1177 -31.51 -22.86 18.08
N LEU A 1178 -30.38 -23.02 17.38
CA LEU A 1178 -29.60 -24.27 17.37
C LEU A 1178 -28.77 -24.49 18.63
N VAL A 1179 -28.81 -23.60 19.61
CA VAL A 1179 -27.98 -23.74 20.82
C VAL A 1179 -28.81 -23.82 22.10
N SER A 1180 -30.12 -23.97 21.95
CA SER A 1180 -31.03 -24.24 23.05
C SER A 1180 -31.01 -25.74 23.39
N ASP A 1181 -30.73 -26.04 24.66
CA ASP A 1181 -30.72 -27.37 25.25
C ASP A 1181 -32.08 -27.77 25.86
N TYR A 1182 -33.07 -26.87 25.84
CA TYR A 1182 -34.41 -27.12 26.37
C TYR A 1182 -35.28 -28.01 25.47
N ARG A 1183 -34.81 -28.35 24.26
CA ARG A 1183 -35.54 -29.19 23.28
C ARG A 1183 -36.94 -28.69 23.01
N GLU A 1184 -37.09 -27.42 22.67
CA GLU A 1184 -38.38 -26.76 22.46
C GLU A 1184 -38.67 -26.48 20.98
N ALA A 1185 -37.84 -26.96 20.04
CA ALA A 1185 -37.92 -26.58 18.63
C ALA A 1185 -38.02 -25.04 18.43
N GLU A 1186 -37.25 -24.31 19.22
CA GLU A 1186 -37.39 -22.86 19.36
C GLU A 1186 -37.03 -22.14 18.06
N ARG A 1187 -38.00 -21.35 17.59
CA ARG A 1187 -37.92 -20.51 16.40
C ARG A 1187 -38.10 -19.07 16.80
N LEU A 1188 -37.06 -18.27 16.60
CA LEU A 1188 -37.00 -16.88 16.97
C LEU A 1188 -37.50 -16.00 15.83
N ILE A 1189 -38.48 -15.15 16.12
CA ILE A 1189 -38.88 -14.06 15.22
C ILE A 1189 -38.32 -12.76 15.80
N PRO A 1190 -37.39 -12.08 15.11
CA PRO A 1190 -36.87 -10.83 15.62
C PRO A 1190 -37.92 -9.73 15.64
N LEU A 1191 -37.91 -8.99 16.75
CA LEU A 1191 -38.59 -7.75 17.08
C LEU A 1191 -40.11 -7.75 16.97
N ILE A 1192 -40.68 -8.05 15.81
CA ILE A 1192 -42.09 -7.76 15.48
C ILE A 1192 -42.72 -8.83 14.57
N VAL A 1193 -44.03 -9.06 14.74
CA VAL A 1193 -44.90 -9.83 13.84
C VAL A 1193 -45.99 -8.90 13.32
N PHE A 1194 -46.15 -8.79 12.00
CA PHE A 1194 -47.14 -7.88 11.41
C PHE A 1194 -48.56 -8.48 11.43
N PRO A 1195 -49.61 -7.63 11.35
CA PRO A 1195 -50.99 -8.10 11.37
C PRO A 1195 -51.34 -9.17 10.33
N ASP A 1196 -50.81 -9.04 9.11
CA ASP A 1196 -51.06 -9.97 8.00
C ASP A 1196 -50.36 -11.33 8.17
N GLU A 1197 -49.48 -11.47 9.15
CA GLU A 1197 -48.74 -12.71 9.44
C GLU A 1197 -49.40 -13.52 10.55
N ILE A 1198 -50.24 -12.90 11.37
CA ILE A 1198 -51.02 -13.59 12.40
C ILE A 1198 -52.27 -14.15 11.72
N VAL A 1199 -52.33 -15.48 11.62
CA VAL A 1199 -53.45 -16.18 11.00
C VAL A 1199 -54.67 -16.14 11.89
N HIS A 1200 -54.46 -16.42 13.18
CA HIS A 1200 -55.49 -16.54 14.19
C HIS A 1200 -54.88 -16.46 15.60
N ILE A 1201 -55.60 -15.86 16.53
CA ILE A 1201 -55.30 -15.95 17.96
C ILE A 1201 -56.48 -16.68 18.60
N GLU A 1202 -56.22 -17.85 19.17
CA GLU A 1202 -57.22 -18.60 19.92
C GLU A 1202 -57.09 -18.27 21.41
N GLN A 1203 -58.22 -18.00 22.06
CA GLN A 1203 -58.31 -17.72 23.48
C GLN A 1203 -59.28 -18.72 24.12
N ALA A 1204 -58.86 -19.37 25.20
CA ALA A 1204 -59.72 -20.27 25.93
C ALA A 1204 -60.90 -19.50 26.54
N THR A 1205 -62.10 -20.07 26.50
CA THR A 1205 -63.29 -19.46 27.09
C THR A 1205 -63.41 -19.73 28.59
N GLU A 1206 -62.73 -20.76 29.08
CA GLU A 1206 -62.68 -21.20 30.48
C GLU A 1206 -61.28 -21.74 30.79
N SER A 1207 -60.92 -21.87 32.07
CA SER A 1207 -59.59 -22.33 32.51
C SER A 1207 -59.24 -23.76 32.08
N TYR A 1208 -60.21 -24.55 31.61
CA TYR A 1208 -60.00 -25.92 31.10
C TYR A 1208 -60.87 -26.20 29.87
N ASP A 1209 -60.52 -25.62 28.72
CA ASP A 1209 -61.19 -25.93 27.44
C ASP A 1209 -60.51 -27.11 26.73
N SER A 1210 -61.04 -28.32 26.92
CA SER A 1210 -60.50 -29.54 26.29
C SER A 1210 -60.58 -29.55 24.76
N ASN A 1211 -61.34 -28.63 24.15
CA ASN A 1211 -61.46 -28.48 22.70
C ASN A 1211 -60.63 -27.32 22.13
N PHE A 1212 -59.87 -26.60 22.97
CA PHE A 1212 -59.10 -25.42 22.59
C PHE A 1212 -58.21 -25.66 21.36
N MET A 1213 -57.38 -26.71 21.37
CA MET A 1213 -56.50 -27.02 20.24
C MET A 1213 -57.26 -27.42 18.96
N ASN A 1214 -58.40 -28.10 19.10
CA ASN A 1214 -59.24 -28.45 17.94
C ASN A 1214 -59.85 -27.20 17.30
N LYS A 1215 -60.29 -26.22 18.10
CA LYS A 1215 -60.78 -24.92 17.62
C LYS A 1215 -59.66 -24.15 16.90
N LEU A 1216 -58.49 -24.04 17.54
CA LEU A 1216 -57.30 -23.41 16.95
C LEU A 1216 -56.98 -24.02 15.58
N TYR A 1217 -56.87 -25.35 15.47
CA TYR A 1217 -56.56 -26.01 14.20
C TYR A 1217 -57.65 -25.81 13.14
N GLY A 1218 -58.93 -25.84 13.53
CA GLY A 1218 -60.05 -25.59 12.61
C GLY A 1218 -60.00 -24.19 12.02
N ASN A 1219 -59.78 -23.17 12.86
CA ASN A 1219 -59.69 -21.77 12.46
C ASN A 1219 -58.46 -21.51 11.57
N VAL A 1220 -57.30 -22.06 11.97
CA VAL A 1220 -56.07 -21.96 11.17
C VAL A 1220 -56.24 -22.61 9.80
N LYS A 1221 -56.80 -23.83 9.73
CA LYS A 1221 -57.07 -24.54 8.47
C LYS A 1221 -57.90 -23.70 7.51
N GLN A 1222 -58.97 -23.07 8.01
CA GLN A 1222 -59.85 -22.23 7.21
C GLN A 1222 -59.10 -21.05 6.59
N LYS A 1223 -58.16 -20.45 7.33
CA LYS A 1223 -57.40 -19.27 6.91
C LYS A 1223 -56.23 -19.58 5.98
N ILE A 1224 -55.49 -20.68 6.22
CA ILE A 1224 -54.32 -21.03 5.40
C ILE A 1224 -54.66 -21.92 4.19
N GLY A 1225 -55.89 -22.46 4.13
CA GLY A 1225 -56.37 -23.28 3.02
C GLY A 1225 -55.78 -24.70 2.96
N ARG A 1226 -55.18 -25.18 4.06
CA ARG A 1226 -54.65 -26.55 4.20
C ARG A 1226 -54.74 -27.01 5.65
N GLU A 1227 -54.69 -28.32 5.86
CA GLU A 1227 -54.52 -28.88 7.20
C GLU A 1227 -53.21 -28.43 7.85
N VAL A 1228 -53.26 -28.24 9.18
CA VAL A 1228 -52.05 -28.11 10.01
C VAL A 1228 -51.33 -29.45 9.99
N LYS A 1229 -50.06 -29.46 9.57
CA LYS A 1229 -49.28 -30.69 9.41
C LYS A 1229 -48.94 -31.29 10.77
N SER A 1230 -48.70 -32.60 10.82
CA SER A 1230 -48.27 -33.26 12.06
C SER A 1230 -47.00 -32.63 12.65
N GLU A 1231 -46.03 -32.26 11.81
CA GLU A 1231 -44.80 -31.55 12.18
C GLU A 1231 -45.00 -30.11 12.70
N GLU A 1232 -46.20 -29.54 12.52
CA GLU A 1232 -46.59 -28.22 13.03
C GLU A 1232 -47.39 -28.33 14.35
N LYS A 1233 -47.96 -29.51 14.64
CA LYS A 1233 -48.82 -29.76 15.81
C LYS A 1233 -48.04 -30.25 17.03
N VAL A 1234 -47.15 -31.21 16.82
CA VAL A 1234 -46.50 -31.97 17.91
C VAL A 1234 -45.00 -32.02 17.68
N GLN A 1235 -44.23 -31.77 18.73
CA GLN A 1235 -42.80 -32.01 18.73
C GLN A 1235 -42.53 -33.51 18.94
N SER A 1236 -42.25 -34.23 17.85
CA SER A 1236 -41.80 -35.62 17.96
C SER A 1236 -40.27 -35.66 18.02
N ASN A 1237 -39.72 -36.29 19.07
CA ASN A 1237 -38.27 -36.53 19.20
C ASN A 1237 -37.67 -37.29 17.99
N ASN A 1238 -38.50 -38.07 17.29
CA ASN A 1238 -38.11 -38.79 16.07
C ASN A 1238 -38.34 -37.97 14.78
N ALA A 1239 -38.98 -36.79 14.87
CA ALA A 1239 -39.34 -35.95 13.73
C ALA A 1239 -38.62 -34.58 13.70
N ILE A 1240 -37.75 -34.27 14.66
CA ILE A 1240 -36.90 -33.07 14.58
C ILE A 1240 -35.93 -33.26 13.41
N ASP A 1241 -36.20 -32.54 12.32
CA ASP A 1241 -35.35 -32.52 11.14
C ASP A 1241 -34.14 -31.60 11.39
N ARG A 1242 -33.18 -32.12 12.18
CA ARG A 1242 -31.94 -31.43 12.55
C ARG A 1242 -31.16 -30.93 11.34
N LEU A 1243 -31.23 -31.66 10.23
CA LEU A 1243 -30.60 -31.29 8.97
C LEU A 1243 -31.24 -30.03 8.38
N LYS A 1244 -32.57 -29.97 8.34
CA LYS A 1244 -33.33 -28.78 7.90
C LYS A 1244 -33.10 -27.59 8.82
N ASN A 1245 -33.03 -27.79 10.13
CA ASN A 1245 -32.72 -26.73 11.10
C ASN A 1245 -31.32 -26.16 10.86
N THR A 1246 -30.32 -27.03 10.71
CA THR A 1246 -28.94 -26.64 10.40
C THR A 1246 -28.83 -25.90 9.06
N LYS A 1247 -29.59 -26.35 8.05
CA LYS A 1247 -29.68 -25.67 6.75
C LYS A 1247 -30.21 -24.26 6.87
N ALA A 1248 -31.33 -24.09 7.58
CA ALA A 1248 -31.97 -22.79 7.76
C ALA A 1248 -31.01 -21.81 8.46
N TRP A 1249 -30.32 -22.27 9.50
CA TRP A 1249 -29.27 -21.47 10.15
C TRP A 1249 -28.17 -21.09 9.17
N TRP A 1250 -27.57 -22.05 8.47
CA TRP A 1250 -26.47 -21.79 7.53
C TRP A 1250 -26.84 -20.78 6.44
N GLU A 1251 -28.00 -20.95 5.81
CA GLU A 1251 -28.52 -20.03 4.80
C GLU A 1251 -28.77 -18.62 5.36
N SER A 1252 -29.11 -18.52 6.65
CA SER A 1252 -29.36 -17.25 7.31
C SER A 1252 -28.09 -16.48 7.68
N VAL A 1253 -27.01 -17.17 8.10
CA VAL A 1253 -25.79 -16.51 8.62
C VAL A 1253 -24.64 -16.41 7.61
N ASN A 1254 -24.65 -17.20 6.53
CA ASN A 1254 -23.53 -17.21 5.57
C ASN A 1254 -23.37 -15.84 4.89
N PRO A 1255 -22.24 -15.12 5.03
CA PRO A 1255 -22.08 -13.76 4.47
C PRO A 1255 -21.84 -13.69 2.96
N ALA A 1256 -21.85 -14.81 2.23
CA ALA A 1256 -21.67 -14.80 0.78
C ALA A 1256 -22.65 -13.83 0.09
N GLY A 1257 -22.09 -12.84 -0.63
CA GLY A 1257 -22.84 -11.76 -1.29
C GLY A 1257 -23.30 -10.61 -0.39
N LEU A 1258 -23.11 -10.70 0.93
CA LEU A 1258 -23.57 -9.70 1.91
C LEU A 1258 -22.50 -9.50 2.99
N THR A 1259 -21.57 -8.56 2.75
CA THR A 1259 -20.56 -8.15 3.75
C THR A 1259 -20.85 -6.73 4.25
N PRO A 1260 -20.33 -6.30 5.42
CA PRO A 1260 -20.50 -4.93 5.89
C PRO A 1260 -20.09 -3.84 4.88
N ASN A 1261 -19.25 -4.19 3.89
CA ASN A 1261 -18.81 -3.28 2.84
C ASN A 1261 -19.74 -3.26 1.60
N ASN A 1262 -20.61 -4.27 1.43
CA ASN A 1262 -21.41 -4.47 0.22
C ASN A 1262 -22.93 -4.41 0.47
N VAL A 1263 -23.37 -4.32 1.73
CA VAL A 1263 -24.80 -4.11 2.04
C VAL A 1263 -25.13 -2.66 1.69
N GLY A 1264 -25.99 -2.45 0.68
CA GLY A 1264 -26.28 -1.16 0.02
C GLY A 1264 -26.98 -0.09 0.87
N THR A 1265 -26.80 -0.14 2.18
CA THR A 1265 -27.27 0.83 3.19
C THR A 1265 -26.31 0.74 4.36
N THR A 1266 -25.02 0.96 4.11
CA THR A 1266 -24.06 1.00 5.21
C THR A 1266 -24.34 2.19 6.12
N CYS A 1267 -23.83 2.13 7.34
CA CYS A 1267 -23.80 3.29 8.24
C CYS A 1267 -23.13 4.51 7.57
N ARG A 1268 -22.27 4.28 6.55
CA ARG A 1268 -21.65 5.30 5.72
C ARG A 1268 -22.63 5.90 4.71
N ASP A 1269 -23.40 5.11 3.96
CA ASP A 1269 -24.38 5.63 2.99
C ASP A 1269 -25.50 6.42 3.68
N MET A 1270 -25.92 6.00 4.87
CA MET A 1270 -26.88 6.75 5.68
C MET A 1270 -26.30 8.06 6.21
N VAL A 1271 -25.01 8.06 6.61
CA VAL A 1271 -24.28 9.25 7.05
C VAL A 1271 -24.04 10.21 5.87
N GLU A 1272 -23.65 9.71 4.70
CA GLU A 1272 -23.45 10.50 3.47
C GLU A 1272 -24.78 11.11 2.99
N SER A 1273 -25.84 10.31 2.94
CA SER A 1273 -27.22 10.72 2.64
C SER A 1273 -27.75 11.84 3.55
N ILE A 1274 -27.49 11.75 4.87
CA ILE A 1274 -27.99 12.71 5.86
C ILE A 1274 -27.08 13.94 5.98
N MET A 1275 -25.79 13.81 5.68
CA MET A 1275 -24.83 14.93 5.71
C MET A 1275 -24.78 15.70 4.39
N GLY A 1276 -25.46 15.24 3.33
CA GLY A 1276 -25.41 15.88 2.01
C GLY A 1276 -24.02 15.85 1.38
N LEU A 1277 -23.28 14.75 1.62
CA LEU A 1277 -21.97 14.48 1.02
C LEU A 1277 -22.10 13.73 -0.31
#